data_AF-A0A0B3AH89-F1
#
_entry.id   AF-A0A0B3AH89-F1
#
_cell.length_a   1.000
_cell.length_b   1.000
_cell.length_c   1.000
_cell.angle_alpha   90.00
_cell.angle_beta   90.00
_cell.angle_gamma   90.00
#
_symmetry.space_group_name_H-M   'P 1'
#
loop_
_entity.id
_entity.type
_entity.pdbx_description
1 polymer ?
#
loop_
_entity_poly.entity_id
_entity_poly.type
_entity_poly.pdbx_seq_one_letter_code
_entity_poly.pdbx_strand_id
1 'polypeptide(L)'
;MDNKIKFKLGLIVFLIGFLIMNNIYALDINCCPKMIDKSICQEILDTDTSTCSVSPLPVRCEEFSDCQLGCCIDKTEGLCTTQAPRSACEDNNGTWEDDASCSISECQKGCCVIQENSLFVTDQRCDQLSNISGVEKDFREVQTEMQCLMLKGSGDKGACVFGFVPRINETNNTKNNSKTIKPYTSNNTINNSNSTNNTNSSITGYLVSNNSRMPRESNESEEDNGACRITTESECYDMGGMFANSYLCSHPDLNTGCKRQTSIDCSDTSDEIFWFDSCGNKENIYSSNKDASWNGGMMMSKEQSCGAGSSNANSQDCGNCNYILGSICAESENPKVKDGDFICKDMNCVEKDGTKRQNGESWCVYDSYIGDGKDTVGSRHWKRLCTDGEIDVEPCADYRAELCAQKVTEVEMPEGGKKSLTVAKCVINEGLNCIFDYNDPKDAEKTAKCLKNTDCMINHVYVSEYFQFDFCTARYPKGFELKNEDDKEDRGVKQKALCSMSSQNCTVIYEKKRKGMFGSKWVCVANCECQTDAFIAEMNDLCISMGDCGTYINYIGEGTKNIGLVNNPGDVAWEAYKHFAEPVKGQFVAPKEFRGPQGEAGGEEEINTYRHKYTNGYSGEVNIWGTNPDDGWIANWNGHVEIKWLSKTFGMDDYDAYMWSQLTTVIIKKELLGVYETGSYGIPSIVWVIIDWIQGIGKTKKVIVEFHCNPWKAPLGGINCEKCNGDLLKPCSKYRCDSLGQACMLSNLSVEFPLCLSADANDGKPPVISPLNVSKGYKFMEETANGVKIRTEDGKCIPEFTTVKFSLKTDKFAQCKYSLNRTKDYTDMDLSFAETTAFTKNHTTSFMMPSYDSLINELDPEVEFSRDKFANFDMFVRCQDGYGNVNKVEYVVNLCVNDGPDKTAPWITRVIPENGKTLRFNTTSSPVTVYVNEPANCRYDTIANKKYENMTYNMTCQTELSQVSLGGWPCSANLTNLSLGNNNFYFKCKDQPWLPEDNETRNVNSEDYVYSLYVSEHKFNISSISPQDIIKNGFEPAPVTLKAQTFGGVDSGKGTCEYSFAQNGSYYQFLKTFGYTHTQVFDLMGGNYTIYVKCHDESDDEAYGTANFELQIDTTPPVIINYSEDGKIELYTDEKAECFYHPTKCNFDIDNATSMTVGFSQEHFANWDPGITYHVKCADVWGNTNPDCAVILNSPDLELPIITRAYNAGNSLNIITSEIAKCYYDFETCYFKPENAPSMTPDLETEHTVNWIPGKVYHIKCADAWGNYPMDCSRKISM
;
A
#
# COMPACT_ATOMS: atom_id res chain seq x y z
N MET A 1 -6.46 1.45 -69.18
CA MET A 1 -5.71 2.53 -69.85
C MET A 1 -5.74 3.81 -69.03
N ASP A 2 -4.63 4.27 -68.46
CA ASP A 2 -3.52 3.45 -67.96
C ASP A 2 -2.76 4.18 -66.87
N ASN A 3 -2.44 3.39 -65.85
CA ASN A 3 -1.37 3.62 -64.90
C ASN A 3 -0.05 3.87 -65.63
N LYS A 4 0.63 4.96 -65.27
CA LYS A 4 2.10 5.14 -65.08
C LYS A 4 2.40 6.65 -65.14
N ILE A 5 3.39 7.10 -64.36
CA ILE A 5 3.93 8.49 -64.22
C ILE A 5 3.60 9.23 -62.89
N LYS A 6 2.78 8.68 -61.97
CA LYS A 6 2.76 9.14 -60.55
C LYS A 6 3.49 8.23 -59.55
N PHE A 7 4.32 7.29 -60.04
CA PHE A 7 5.09 6.35 -59.21
C PHE A 7 6.62 6.49 -59.36
N LYS A 8 7.11 7.65 -59.83
CA LYS A 8 8.56 7.90 -60.03
C LYS A 8 9.08 9.28 -59.57
N LEU A 9 8.32 10.05 -58.78
CA LEU A 9 8.81 11.28 -58.14
C LEU A 9 8.91 11.20 -56.60
N GLY A 10 8.15 10.33 -55.92
CA GLY A 10 8.24 10.21 -54.45
C GLY A 10 9.56 9.60 -53.96
N LEU A 11 10.15 8.69 -54.74
CA LEU A 11 11.34 7.91 -54.37
C LEU A 11 12.68 8.65 -54.53
N ILE A 12 12.68 9.89 -55.03
CA ILE A 12 13.87 10.75 -55.12
C ILE A 12 13.85 11.85 -54.03
N VAL A 13 12.66 12.26 -53.57
CA VAL A 13 12.54 13.17 -52.42
C VAL A 13 12.88 12.44 -51.10
N PHE A 14 12.58 11.14 -51.01
CA PHE A 14 12.90 10.31 -49.84
C PHE A 14 14.40 9.92 -49.71
N LEU A 15 15.24 10.26 -50.71
CA LEU A 15 16.68 9.95 -50.72
C LEU A 15 17.60 11.19 -50.60
N ILE A 16 17.02 12.40 -50.53
CA ILE A 16 17.77 13.65 -50.30
C ILE A 16 17.48 14.22 -48.89
N GLY A 17 16.47 13.68 -48.18
CA GLY A 17 16.21 13.99 -46.77
C GLY A 17 17.05 13.17 -45.75
N PHE A 18 18.03 12.38 -46.19
CA PHE A 18 18.81 11.47 -45.33
C PHE A 18 20.28 11.88 -45.14
N LEU A 19 20.61 13.15 -45.42
CA LEU A 19 21.91 13.76 -45.11
C LEU A 19 21.67 15.19 -44.59
N ILE A 20 21.50 15.32 -43.27
CA ILE A 20 21.97 16.37 -42.34
C ILE A 20 21.23 16.09 -41.01
N MET A 21 21.79 15.18 -40.21
CA MET A 21 21.62 15.13 -38.74
C MET A 21 22.92 14.53 -38.20
N ASN A 22 23.76 15.41 -37.65
CA ASN A 22 24.78 15.17 -36.62
C ASN A 22 25.72 16.38 -36.57
N ASN A 23 25.16 17.50 -36.11
CA ASN A 23 25.90 18.42 -35.25
C ASN A 23 25.05 18.54 -33.99
N ILE A 24 25.29 17.63 -33.05
CA ILE A 24 25.01 17.90 -31.65
C ILE A 24 25.87 19.10 -31.30
N TYR A 25 25.26 20.19 -30.83
CA TYR A 25 26.03 21.17 -30.07
C TYR A 25 26.46 20.44 -28.81
N ALA A 26 27.75 20.06 -28.74
CA ALA A 26 28.33 19.66 -27.48
C ALA A 26 28.12 20.85 -26.52
N LEU A 27 27.50 20.58 -25.37
CA LEU A 27 27.65 21.48 -24.24
C LEU A 27 29.12 21.39 -23.85
N ASP A 28 29.82 22.52 -23.88
CA ASP A 28 31.21 22.58 -23.41
C ASP A 28 31.20 22.32 -21.90
N ILE A 29 31.70 21.15 -21.52
CA ILE A 29 31.86 20.70 -20.14
C ILE A 29 33.24 21.16 -19.67
N ASN A 30 33.25 21.98 -18.63
CA ASN A 30 34.46 22.48 -18.00
C ASN A 30 34.73 21.67 -16.72
N CYS A 31 35.98 21.36 -16.42
CA CYS A 31 36.35 20.86 -15.12
C CYS A 31 36.38 22.00 -14.10
N CYS A 32 35.75 21.79 -12.95
CA CYS A 32 36.00 22.55 -11.73
C CYS A 32 36.95 21.75 -10.80
N PRO A 33 38.23 22.14 -10.67
CA PRO A 33 39.16 21.48 -9.77
C PRO A 33 38.71 21.52 -8.30
N LYS A 34 37.97 22.56 -7.89
CA LYS A 34 37.50 22.75 -6.50
C LYS A 34 36.25 23.62 -6.46
N MET A 35 35.16 23.08 -5.93
CA MET A 35 33.88 23.79 -5.76
C MET A 35 33.83 24.55 -4.43
N ILE A 36 32.88 25.49 -4.32
CA ILE A 36 32.69 26.31 -3.11
C ILE A 36 32.29 25.45 -1.88
N ASP A 37 31.61 24.31 -2.10
CA ASP A 37 31.24 23.35 -1.04
C ASP A 37 32.41 22.44 -0.58
N LYS A 38 33.60 22.62 -1.18
CA LYS A 38 34.85 21.86 -0.99
C LYS A 38 34.90 20.49 -1.65
N SER A 39 33.92 20.09 -2.46
CA SER A 39 34.13 19.00 -3.41
C SER A 39 35.21 19.40 -4.44
N ILE A 40 35.89 18.40 -5.01
CA ILE A 40 36.99 18.58 -5.97
C ILE A 40 36.71 17.81 -7.26
N CYS A 41 37.33 18.24 -8.35
CA CYS A 41 37.31 17.52 -9.63
C CYS A 41 35.89 17.21 -10.15
N GLN A 42 35.02 18.23 -10.17
CA GLN A 42 33.63 18.10 -10.61
C GLN A 42 33.45 18.66 -12.02
N GLU A 43 32.81 17.90 -12.90
CA GLU A 43 32.39 18.40 -14.21
C GLU A 43 31.24 19.41 -14.04
N ILE A 44 31.40 20.60 -14.62
CA ILE A 44 30.40 21.67 -14.61
C ILE A 44 30.16 22.20 -16.02
N LEU A 45 28.95 22.71 -16.26
CA LEU A 45 28.61 23.35 -17.52
C LEU A 45 29.23 24.76 -17.60
N ASP A 46 29.58 25.23 -18.80
CA ASP A 46 30.14 26.58 -19.02
C ASP A 46 29.25 27.73 -18.48
N THR A 47 27.96 27.46 -18.23
CA THR A 47 27.03 28.41 -17.59
C THR A 47 27.14 28.50 -16.07
N ASP A 48 27.70 27.48 -15.39
CA ASP A 48 27.67 27.33 -13.91
C ASP A 48 29.00 27.67 -13.23
N THR A 49 29.85 28.45 -13.90
CA THR A 49 31.20 28.86 -13.45
C THR A 49 31.25 29.50 -12.05
N SER A 50 30.13 30.06 -11.57
CA SER A 50 29.99 30.68 -10.25
C SER A 50 29.97 29.69 -9.06
N THR A 51 29.80 28.39 -9.33
CA THR A 51 29.84 27.32 -8.32
C THR A 51 31.26 26.84 -7.99
N CYS A 52 32.23 27.17 -8.85
CA CYS A 52 33.63 26.81 -8.69
C CYS A 52 34.37 27.81 -7.79
N SER A 53 35.18 27.32 -6.84
CA SER A 53 35.99 28.20 -5.97
C SER A 53 37.27 28.70 -6.65
N VAL A 54 37.57 28.20 -7.84
CA VAL A 54 38.69 28.57 -8.71
C VAL A 54 38.15 28.78 -10.14
N SER A 55 38.94 29.36 -11.04
CA SER A 55 38.53 29.47 -12.44
C SER A 55 38.36 28.08 -13.07
N PRO A 56 37.19 27.76 -13.68
CA PRO A 56 36.98 26.50 -14.38
C PRO A 56 37.94 26.34 -15.57
N LEU A 57 38.30 25.08 -15.86
CA LEU A 57 39.20 24.72 -16.96
C LEU A 57 38.37 24.14 -18.12
N PRO A 58 38.60 24.58 -19.38
CA PRO A 58 37.83 24.12 -20.54
C PRO A 58 38.34 22.77 -21.08
N VAL A 59 38.38 21.78 -20.19
CA VAL A 59 38.74 20.36 -20.42
C VAL A 59 37.90 19.51 -19.47
N ARG A 60 37.74 18.21 -19.75
CA ARG A 60 37.10 17.29 -18.79
C ARG A 60 37.98 17.07 -17.57
N CYS A 61 37.39 16.72 -16.43
CA CYS A 61 38.20 16.52 -15.22
C CYS A 61 39.18 15.34 -15.32
N GLU A 62 38.84 14.32 -16.11
CA GLU A 62 39.72 13.18 -16.43
C GLU A 62 40.97 13.59 -17.23
N GLU A 63 40.89 14.70 -17.99
CA GLU A 63 41.99 15.24 -18.80
C GLU A 63 42.89 16.20 -18.01
N PHE A 64 42.51 16.58 -16.79
CA PHE A 64 43.27 17.48 -15.93
C PHE A 64 44.13 16.69 -14.92
N SER A 65 45.45 16.91 -14.95
CA SER A 65 46.46 16.12 -14.22
C SER A 65 46.17 15.95 -12.73
N ASP A 66 45.65 16.99 -12.08
CA ASP A 66 45.48 17.02 -10.63
C ASP A 66 44.16 16.32 -10.20
N CYS A 67 43.35 15.93 -11.17
CA CYS A 67 42.08 15.23 -11.05
C CYS A 67 42.10 13.81 -11.65
N GLN A 68 43.24 13.35 -12.14
CA GLN A 68 43.43 11.95 -12.53
C GLN A 68 43.21 11.04 -11.31
N LEU A 69 42.50 9.93 -11.53
CA LEU A 69 42.15 8.95 -10.50
C LEU A 69 43.18 7.82 -10.49
N GLY A 70 43.74 7.52 -9.33
CA GLY A 70 44.86 6.59 -9.16
C GLY A 70 44.86 5.95 -7.77
N CYS A 71 45.96 5.30 -7.41
CA CYS A 71 46.15 4.77 -6.06
C CYS A 71 46.76 5.83 -5.16
N CYS A 72 46.15 6.11 -4.01
CA CYS A 72 46.78 6.90 -2.95
C CYS A 72 47.37 6.02 -1.85
N ILE A 73 48.65 6.17 -1.56
CA ILE A 73 49.42 5.40 -0.59
C ILE A 73 49.79 6.28 0.61
N ASP A 74 49.28 5.96 1.80
CA ASP A 74 49.80 6.49 3.07
C ASP A 74 50.99 5.64 3.52
N LYS A 75 52.20 6.16 3.29
CA LYS A 75 53.47 5.52 3.66
C LYS A 75 53.76 5.55 5.18
N THR A 76 52.90 6.14 5.99
CA THR A 76 53.00 6.18 7.46
C THR A 76 52.14 5.08 8.07
N GLU A 77 50.86 5.05 7.72
CA GLU A 77 49.88 4.10 8.25
C GLU A 77 49.84 2.76 7.48
N GLY A 78 50.43 2.69 6.28
CA GLY A 78 50.44 1.51 5.40
C GLY A 78 49.12 1.27 4.65
N LEU A 79 48.33 2.33 4.44
CA LEU A 79 46.99 2.25 3.84
C LEU A 79 47.01 2.66 2.38
N CYS A 80 46.21 1.99 1.55
CA CYS A 80 46.03 2.32 0.14
C CYS A 80 44.56 2.58 -0.19
N THR A 81 44.30 3.65 -0.95
CA THR A 81 42.96 4.09 -1.36
C THR A 81 42.88 4.10 -2.89
N THR A 82 42.02 3.23 -3.44
CA THR A 82 41.75 3.12 -4.89
C THR A 82 40.96 4.31 -5.43
N GLN A 83 41.14 4.62 -6.71
CA GLN A 83 40.43 5.70 -7.43
C GLN A 83 40.48 7.08 -6.73
N ALA A 84 41.56 7.37 -6.01
CA ALA A 84 41.75 8.66 -5.35
C ALA A 84 42.18 9.72 -6.38
N PRO A 85 41.58 10.93 -6.38
CA PRO A 85 42.09 12.05 -7.17
C PRO A 85 43.48 12.46 -6.70
N ARG A 86 44.39 12.73 -7.65
CA ARG A 86 45.79 13.05 -7.39
C ARG A 86 45.98 14.17 -6.35
N SER A 87 45.32 15.31 -6.56
CA SER A 87 45.37 16.46 -5.64
C SER A 87 44.95 16.09 -4.22
N ALA A 88 43.86 15.33 -4.05
CA ALA A 88 43.39 14.89 -2.74
C ALA A 88 44.38 13.97 -2.02
N CYS A 89 45.14 13.16 -2.77
CA CYS A 89 46.16 12.30 -2.20
C CYS A 89 47.38 13.10 -1.73
N GLU A 90 47.92 13.95 -2.61
CA GLU A 90 49.11 14.74 -2.35
C GLU A 90 48.85 15.81 -1.25
N ASP A 91 47.65 16.43 -1.21
CA ASP A 91 47.22 17.36 -0.14
C ASP A 91 47.13 16.69 1.24
N ASN A 92 46.80 15.38 1.29
CA ASN A 92 46.77 14.58 2.52
C ASN A 92 48.12 13.92 2.84
N ASN A 93 49.21 14.37 2.18
CA ASN A 93 50.58 13.91 2.44
C ASN A 93 50.83 12.43 2.03
N GLY A 94 49.94 11.86 1.20
CA GLY A 94 50.08 10.54 0.58
C GLY A 94 50.92 10.58 -0.70
N THR A 95 51.39 9.42 -1.16
CA THR A 95 51.98 9.27 -2.50
C THR A 95 50.92 8.76 -3.47
N TRP A 96 50.75 9.45 -4.60
CA TRP A 96 49.80 9.05 -5.64
C TRP A 96 50.51 8.32 -6.79
N GLU A 97 49.94 7.20 -7.24
CA GLU A 97 50.41 6.38 -8.37
C GLU A 97 49.31 6.20 -9.42
N ASP A 98 49.71 6.12 -10.70
CA ASP A 98 48.82 6.06 -11.88
C ASP A 98 48.22 4.66 -12.13
N ASP A 99 47.75 4.03 -11.06
CA ASP A 99 47.00 2.76 -11.08
C ASP A 99 45.76 2.90 -10.20
N ALA A 100 44.61 3.21 -10.81
CA ALA A 100 43.34 3.38 -10.12
C ALA A 100 42.88 2.15 -9.31
N SER A 101 43.43 0.95 -9.60
CA SER A 101 43.11 -0.31 -8.92
C SER A 101 43.99 -0.62 -7.71
N CYS A 102 45.05 0.16 -7.45
CA CYS A 102 46.07 -0.13 -6.43
C CYS A 102 46.73 -1.52 -6.57
N SER A 103 46.92 -2.04 -7.79
CA SER A 103 47.58 -3.32 -8.09
C SER A 103 49.12 -3.24 -8.00
N ILE A 104 49.63 -2.42 -7.08
CA ILE A 104 51.06 -2.14 -6.84
C ILE A 104 51.57 -2.90 -5.61
N SER A 105 52.85 -3.24 -5.59
CA SER A 105 53.48 -4.10 -4.57
C SER A 105 53.23 -3.65 -3.13
N GLU A 106 53.31 -2.34 -2.88
CA GLU A 106 53.16 -1.68 -1.59
C GLU A 106 51.73 -1.78 -1.02
N CYS A 107 50.74 -2.09 -1.88
CA CYS A 107 49.33 -2.20 -1.54
C CYS A 107 48.83 -3.66 -1.50
N GLN A 108 49.68 -4.63 -1.81
CA GLN A 108 49.30 -6.05 -1.75
C GLN A 108 49.04 -6.46 -0.30
N LYS A 109 47.87 -7.08 -0.08
CA LYS A 109 47.45 -7.59 1.23
C LYS A 109 47.84 -9.04 1.40
N GLY A 110 48.15 -9.40 2.64
CA GLY A 110 48.48 -10.74 3.10
C GLY A 110 47.98 -10.93 4.52
N CYS A 111 48.24 -12.10 5.11
CA CYS A 111 47.76 -12.41 6.45
C CYS A 111 48.76 -11.96 7.51
N CYS A 112 48.37 -10.96 8.30
CA CYS A 112 49.05 -10.59 9.53
C CYS A 112 48.51 -11.45 10.67
N VAL A 113 49.31 -12.40 11.17
CA VAL A 113 48.91 -13.33 12.24
C VAL A 113 49.40 -12.79 13.57
N ILE A 114 48.46 -12.43 14.45
CA ILE A 114 48.74 -11.90 15.79
C ILE A 114 47.97 -12.76 16.80
N GLN A 115 48.71 -13.68 17.44
CA GLN A 115 48.18 -14.65 18.41
C GLN A 115 47.04 -15.49 17.81
N GLU A 116 45.85 -15.47 18.40
CA GLU A 116 44.65 -16.19 17.93
C GLU A 116 43.86 -15.40 16.87
N ASN A 117 44.40 -14.32 16.31
CA ASN A 117 43.72 -13.52 15.29
C ASN A 117 44.56 -13.36 14.03
N SER A 118 43.88 -13.38 12.89
CA SER A 118 44.45 -13.36 11.55
C SER A 118 43.77 -12.22 10.78
N LEU A 119 44.52 -11.17 10.43
CA LEU A 119 44.00 -9.96 9.82
C LEU A 119 44.56 -9.77 8.40
N PHE A 120 43.70 -9.58 7.41
CA PHE A 120 44.12 -9.44 6.01
C PHE A 120 44.43 -7.97 5.67
N VAL A 121 45.69 -7.60 5.84
CA VAL A 121 46.19 -6.21 5.76
C VAL A 121 47.44 -6.14 4.88
N THR A 122 47.97 -4.94 4.59
CA THR A 122 49.25 -4.79 3.89
C THR A 122 50.43 -5.15 4.81
N ASP A 123 51.57 -5.51 4.21
CA ASP A 123 52.79 -5.85 4.94
C ASP A 123 53.25 -4.72 5.89
N GLN A 124 53.19 -3.48 5.41
CA GLN A 124 53.55 -2.29 6.18
C GLN A 124 52.51 -1.94 7.27
N ARG A 125 51.22 -2.28 7.08
CA ARG A 125 50.23 -2.19 8.16
C ARG A 125 50.49 -3.23 9.23
N CYS A 126 50.93 -4.43 8.84
CA CYS A 126 51.32 -5.48 9.78
C CYS A 126 52.53 -5.06 10.63
N ASP A 127 53.54 -4.38 10.07
CA ASP A 127 54.64 -3.79 10.86
C ASP A 127 54.12 -2.84 11.95
N GLN A 128 53.19 -1.93 11.63
CA GLN A 128 52.65 -1.00 12.62
C GLN A 128 51.88 -1.74 13.74
N LEU A 129 51.02 -2.70 13.37
CA LEU A 129 50.25 -3.49 14.33
C LEU A 129 51.16 -4.35 15.23
N SER A 130 52.22 -4.94 14.68
CA SER A 130 53.20 -5.75 15.41
C SER A 130 54.01 -4.89 16.40
N ASN A 131 54.46 -3.70 15.98
CA ASN A 131 55.16 -2.74 16.83
C ASN A 131 54.29 -2.20 17.97
N ILE A 132 53.00 -1.91 17.71
CA ILE A 132 52.04 -1.46 18.73
C ILE A 132 51.72 -2.58 19.73
N SER A 133 51.59 -3.82 19.24
CA SER A 133 51.25 -4.98 20.08
C SER A 133 52.46 -5.60 20.80
N GLY A 134 53.69 -5.16 20.48
CA GLY A 134 54.92 -5.65 21.11
C GLY A 134 55.31 -7.09 20.74
N VAL A 135 54.87 -7.58 19.59
CA VAL A 135 55.12 -8.93 19.07
C VAL A 135 55.99 -8.88 17.80
N GLU A 136 56.64 -10.00 17.48
CA GLU A 136 57.42 -10.15 16.25
C GLU A 136 56.49 -10.38 15.05
N LYS A 137 56.79 -9.75 13.91
CA LYS A 137 55.90 -9.71 12.74
C LYS A 137 55.83 -11.08 12.05
N ASP A 138 54.63 -11.66 12.03
CA ASP A 138 54.27 -12.83 11.22
C ASP A 138 53.31 -12.39 10.11
N PHE A 139 53.89 -12.03 8.96
CA PHE A 139 53.15 -11.69 7.75
C PHE A 139 53.32 -12.79 6.71
N ARG A 140 52.20 -13.34 6.24
CA ARG A 140 52.16 -14.48 5.32
C ARG A 140 51.48 -14.10 4.01
N GLU A 141 52.14 -14.37 2.90
CA GLU A 141 51.62 -14.14 1.55
C GLU A 141 50.48 -15.14 1.24
N VAL A 142 49.27 -14.79 1.65
CA VAL A 142 48.02 -15.45 1.22
C VAL A 142 47.28 -14.51 0.27
N GLN A 143 46.54 -15.06 -0.69
CA GLN A 143 45.94 -14.27 -1.77
C GLN A 143 44.53 -13.77 -1.43
N THR A 144 43.92 -14.24 -0.34
CA THR A 144 42.55 -13.90 0.06
C THR A 144 42.41 -13.79 1.57
N GLU A 145 41.46 -12.97 2.01
CA GLU A 145 41.08 -12.86 3.42
C GLU A 145 40.54 -14.18 3.98
N MET A 146 39.85 -14.99 3.16
CA MET A 146 39.40 -16.32 3.53
C MET A 146 40.55 -17.28 3.87
N GLN A 147 41.65 -17.27 3.09
CA GLN A 147 42.87 -18.03 3.41
C GLN A 147 43.56 -17.54 4.69
N CYS A 148 43.40 -16.26 5.04
CA CYS A 148 43.90 -15.72 6.30
C CYS A 148 43.05 -16.24 7.49
N LEU A 149 41.72 -16.22 7.34
CA LEU A 149 40.76 -16.63 8.36
C LEU A 149 40.68 -18.15 8.58
N MET A 150 40.91 -18.97 7.54
CA MET A 150 40.93 -20.45 7.61
C MET A 150 42.09 -21.03 8.43
N LEU A 151 42.90 -20.19 9.09
CA LEU A 151 43.89 -20.62 10.09
C LEU A 151 43.24 -20.87 11.49
N LYS A 152 41.93 -21.16 11.54
CA LYS A 152 41.09 -21.56 12.70
C LYS A 152 40.24 -22.82 12.36
N GLY A 153 39.95 -23.71 13.33
CA GLY A 153 39.39 -25.07 13.08
C GLY A 153 38.11 -25.48 13.86
N SER A 154 37.57 -26.69 13.59
CA SER A 154 36.31 -27.28 14.16
C SER A 154 36.27 -28.84 14.14
N GLY A 155 35.30 -29.50 14.80
CA GLY A 155 35.16 -30.99 14.86
C GLY A 155 33.83 -31.56 15.44
N ASP A 156 33.66 -32.91 15.41
CA ASP A 156 32.41 -33.69 15.68
C ASP A 156 31.91 -33.71 17.14
N LYS A 157 30.61 -33.98 17.41
CA LYS A 157 29.99 -34.02 18.77
C LYS A 157 29.68 -35.41 19.35
N GLY A 158 29.78 -35.53 20.68
CA GLY A 158 29.64 -36.79 21.43
C GLY A 158 29.83 -36.62 22.94
N ALA A 159 29.82 -37.73 23.68
CA ALA A 159 29.97 -37.74 25.14
C ALA A 159 31.43 -37.57 25.57
N CYS A 160 31.71 -36.48 26.29
CA CYS A 160 33.01 -36.18 26.84
C CYS A 160 33.09 -36.55 28.32
N VAL A 161 33.87 -37.60 28.65
CA VAL A 161 33.91 -38.22 29.98
C VAL A 161 35.15 -37.80 30.77
N PHE A 162 34.97 -37.43 32.04
CA PHE A 162 36.06 -36.95 32.89
C PHE A 162 36.40 -37.95 34.02
N GLY A 163 37.64 -38.44 34.07
CA GLY A 163 38.23 -39.04 35.29
C GLY A 163 38.48 -40.56 35.34
N PHE A 164 39.13 -41.17 34.34
CA PHE A 164 39.58 -42.58 34.42
C PHE A 164 41.10 -42.73 34.68
N VAL A 165 41.50 -43.41 35.76
CA VAL A 165 42.91 -43.78 36.05
C VAL A 165 43.08 -45.30 36.09
N PRO A 166 43.79 -45.93 35.13
CA PRO A 166 44.05 -47.36 35.16
C PRO A 166 45.10 -47.73 36.22
N ARG A 167 44.77 -48.62 37.16
CA ARG A 167 45.77 -49.20 38.08
C ARG A 167 46.53 -50.32 37.40
N ILE A 168 47.76 -50.05 36.95
CA ILE A 168 48.70 -51.09 36.54
C ILE A 168 49.49 -51.56 37.78
N ASN A 169 49.27 -52.81 38.19
CA ASN A 169 50.20 -53.54 39.04
C ASN A 169 51.24 -54.21 38.13
N GLU A 170 52.53 -53.88 38.27
CA GLU A 170 53.59 -54.90 38.17
C GLU A 170 54.93 -54.45 38.77
N THR A 171 55.79 -55.42 39.08
CA THR A 171 56.94 -55.30 39.99
C THR A 171 58.30 -55.46 39.32
N ASN A 172 59.33 -54.77 39.83
CA ASN A 172 60.78 -55.05 39.66
C ASN A 172 61.31 -54.93 38.21
N ASN A 173 62.46 -54.33 37.88
CA ASN A 173 63.76 -54.33 38.56
C ASN A 173 64.78 -53.46 37.75
N THR A 174 65.92 -53.12 38.36
CA THR A 174 67.19 -52.62 37.75
C THR A 174 67.13 -51.37 36.83
N LYS A 175 67.99 -50.33 36.87
CA LYS A 175 69.24 -49.90 37.55
C LYS A 175 70.20 -49.35 36.47
N ASN A 176 70.63 -48.10 36.68
CA ASN A 176 71.87 -47.46 36.18
C ASN A 176 72.04 -47.10 34.69
N ASN A 177 72.93 -46.18 34.30
CA ASN A 177 73.37 -44.87 34.87
C ASN A 177 74.44 -44.23 33.94
N SER A 178 74.31 -42.95 33.54
CA SER A 178 75.37 -41.96 33.15
C SER A 178 74.84 -40.94 32.13
N LYS A 179 74.90 -39.62 32.37
CA LYS A 179 76.09 -38.71 32.28
C LYS A 179 76.66 -38.64 30.84
N THR A 180 76.91 -37.50 30.19
CA THR A 180 76.90 -36.05 30.57
C THR A 180 76.77 -35.21 29.25
N ILE A 181 76.73 -33.86 29.14
CA ILE A 181 77.22 -32.74 29.98
C ILE A 181 76.43 -31.41 29.70
N LYS A 182 76.78 -30.31 30.38
CA LYS A 182 76.55 -28.87 30.01
C LYS A 182 77.93 -28.15 30.01
N PRO A 183 78.15 -26.86 29.62
CA PRO A 183 77.86 -25.74 30.55
C PRO A 183 77.83 -24.26 30.03
N TYR A 184 77.61 -23.35 31.00
CA TYR A 184 77.99 -21.92 31.11
C TYR A 184 77.05 -20.80 30.58
N THR A 185 77.25 -19.59 31.14
CA THR A 185 76.23 -18.55 31.43
C THR A 185 76.87 -17.21 31.87
N SER A 186 76.34 -16.04 31.46
CA SER A 186 76.64 -14.70 32.05
C SER A 186 75.72 -13.62 31.42
N ASN A 187 75.37 -12.45 32.01
CA ASN A 187 75.61 -11.88 33.37
C ASN A 187 74.68 -10.67 33.68
N ASN A 188 74.46 -10.38 34.97
CA ASN A 188 74.30 -9.06 35.66
C ASN A 188 73.24 -8.00 35.23
N THR A 189 72.25 -7.64 36.08
CA THR A 189 72.19 -6.50 37.08
C THR A 189 72.22 -5.06 36.49
N ILE A 190 71.41 -4.06 36.90
CA ILE A 190 70.99 -3.54 38.24
C ILE A 190 69.78 -2.57 38.08
N ASN A 191 68.83 -2.51 39.04
CA ASN A 191 68.44 -1.34 39.89
C ASN A 191 67.00 -1.38 40.45
N ASN A 192 66.76 -0.64 41.53
CA ASN A 192 65.54 -0.70 42.38
C ASN A 192 65.17 0.71 42.90
N SER A 193 63.89 1.07 42.99
CA SER A 193 63.40 2.21 43.78
C SER A 193 61.91 2.13 44.13
N ASN A 194 61.53 2.70 45.28
CA ASN A 194 60.27 2.46 45.99
C ASN A 194 59.25 3.63 45.90
N SER A 195 57.96 3.29 46.04
CA SER A 195 56.95 3.91 46.94
C SER A 195 56.67 5.43 46.90
N THR A 196 55.38 5.81 46.84
CA THR A 196 54.70 6.48 47.99
C THR A 196 53.17 6.53 47.91
N ASN A 197 52.54 6.60 49.10
CA ASN A 197 51.10 6.59 49.40
C ASN A 197 50.40 7.96 49.23
N ASN A 198 49.05 7.97 49.17
CA ASN A 198 48.07 8.71 50.04
C ASN A 198 46.77 9.07 49.27
N THR A 199 45.58 8.54 49.59
CA THR A 199 44.63 8.76 50.73
C THR A 199 43.67 9.96 50.64
N ASN A 200 42.37 9.63 50.64
CA ASN A 200 41.21 10.25 51.34
C ASN A 200 40.64 11.63 50.96
N SER A 201 39.35 11.64 50.58
CA SER A 201 38.23 12.35 51.26
C SER A 201 36.91 12.00 50.54
N SER A 202 35.86 11.34 51.07
CA SER A 202 35.06 11.45 52.31
C SER A 202 33.91 12.49 52.29
N ILE A 203 32.74 12.14 52.90
CA ILE A 203 31.45 12.88 53.06
C ILE A 203 30.40 12.56 51.94
N THR A 204 29.48 11.57 52.06
CA THR A 204 28.15 11.52 52.77
C THR A 204 27.18 12.65 52.38
N GLY A 205 25.90 12.49 52.03
CA GLY A 205 24.84 11.44 51.97
C GLY A 205 23.58 12.13 51.37
N TYR A 206 22.46 11.50 50.97
CA TYR A 206 21.47 10.71 51.73
C TYR A 206 20.36 10.18 50.77
N LEU A 207 19.33 9.50 51.29
CA LEU A 207 18.14 8.86 50.63
C LEU A 207 18.40 7.38 50.24
N VAL A 208 18.00 6.34 50.99
CA VAL A 208 16.64 5.90 51.46
C VAL A 208 15.79 5.44 50.25
N SER A 209 15.90 4.18 49.79
CA SER A 209 15.16 2.95 50.20
C SER A 209 13.68 2.93 49.76
N ASN A 210 13.02 1.87 49.25
CA ASN A 210 13.37 0.51 48.76
C ASN A 210 12.50 0.29 47.47
N ASN A 211 12.28 -0.87 46.82
CA ASN A 211 12.55 -2.32 46.97
C ASN A 211 12.46 -2.94 45.54
N SER A 212 12.66 -4.21 45.18
CA SER A 212 12.91 -5.48 45.88
C SER A 212 13.93 -6.27 45.02
N ARG A 213 15.14 -6.58 45.49
CA ARG A 213 15.51 -7.81 46.22
C ARG A 213 15.42 -9.14 45.43
N MET A 214 16.53 -9.44 44.77
CA MET A 214 17.12 -10.80 44.75
C MET A 214 17.31 -11.33 46.19
N PRO A 215 17.21 -12.66 46.34
CA PRO A 215 18.11 -13.45 47.19
C PRO A 215 18.62 -14.69 46.44
N ARG A 216 19.75 -15.32 46.75
CA ARG A 216 20.88 -15.01 47.65
C ARG A 216 22.00 -15.98 47.26
N GLU A 217 23.25 -15.56 47.33
CA GLU A 217 24.36 -16.53 47.41
C GLU A 217 24.27 -17.34 48.70
N SER A 218 24.51 -18.64 48.59
CA SER A 218 24.91 -19.50 49.69
C SER A 218 26.00 -20.44 49.21
N ASN A 219 27.25 -20.15 49.58
CA ASN A 219 28.33 -21.13 49.53
C ASN A 219 28.08 -22.19 50.61
N GLU A 220 27.94 -23.45 50.21
CA GLU A 220 28.59 -24.57 50.89
C GLU A 220 28.76 -25.73 49.90
N SER A 221 29.82 -26.51 50.10
CA SER A 221 30.40 -27.41 49.09
C SER A 221 29.85 -28.83 49.13
N GLU A 222 29.55 -29.40 47.96
CA GLU A 222 29.72 -30.85 47.72
C GLU A 222 30.52 -31.05 46.42
N GLU A 223 31.54 -31.91 46.50
CA GLU A 223 32.29 -32.38 45.33
C GLU A 223 31.51 -33.49 44.61
N ASP A 224 31.80 -33.64 43.32
CA ASP A 224 31.51 -34.81 42.47
C ASP A 224 30.09 -34.93 41.86
N ASN A 225 29.97 -34.58 40.57
CA ASN A 225 29.27 -35.33 39.49
C ASN A 225 29.31 -34.54 38.16
N GLY A 226 30.50 -34.18 37.71
CA GLY A 226 30.74 -33.58 36.39
C GLY A 226 31.34 -34.59 35.41
N ALA A 227 31.01 -35.87 35.53
CA ALA A 227 31.74 -36.94 34.85
C ALA A 227 31.42 -37.09 33.36
N CYS A 228 30.40 -36.40 32.81
CA CYS A 228 30.18 -36.35 31.36
C CYS A 228 29.45 -35.09 30.86
N ARG A 229 29.84 -34.61 29.67
CA ARG A 229 29.13 -33.57 28.90
C ARG A 229 29.02 -33.89 27.42
N ILE A 230 27.93 -33.51 26.74
CA ILE A 230 27.85 -33.54 25.27
C ILE A 230 28.51 -32.29 24.69
N THR A 231 29.60 -32.46 23.93
CA THR A 231 30.44 -31.37 23.38
C THR A 231 31.15 -31.87 22.10
N THR A 232 31.97 -31.06 21.42
CA THR A 232 32.81 -31.53 20.31
C THR A 232 34.04 -32.33 20.78
N GLU A 233 34.66 -33.11 19.89
CA GLU A 233 35.90 -33.84 20.18
C GLU A 233 37.03 -32.89 20.59
N SER A 234 37.21 -31.78 19.86
CA SER A 234 38.21 -30.75 20.19
C SER A 234 37.97 -30.16 21.56
N GLU A 235 36.76 -29.63 21.81
CA GLU A 235 36.40 -29.07 23.13
C GLU A 235 36.55 -30.11 24.25
N CYS A 236 36.29 -31.39 23.96
CA CYS A 236 36.46 -32.45 24.94
C CYS A 236 37.92 -32.65 25.35
N TYR A 237 38.83 -32.72 24.37
CA TYR A 237 40.26 -32.82 24.63
C TYR A 237 40.82 -31.55 25.29
N ASP A 238 40.34 -30.36 24.91
CA ASP A 238 40.72 -29.09 25.53
C ASP A 238 40.26 -29.01 27.00
N MET A 239 39.10 -29.59 27.33
CA MET A 239 38.63 -29.76 28.71
C MET A 239 39.33 -30.91 29.46
N GLY A 240 40.16 -31.73 28.79
CA GLY A 240 40.88 -32.86 29.38
C GLY A 240 40.03 -34.12 29.60
N GLY A 241 38.93 -34.27 28.86
CA GLY A 241 38.06 -35.45 28.89
C GLY A 241 38.41 -36.50 27.82
N MET A 242 37.74 -37.65 27.91
CA MET A 242 37.77 -38.72 26.91
C MET A 242 36.51 -38.65 26.06
N PHE A 243 36.66 -38.45 24.76
CA PHE A 243 35.55 -38.35 23.82
C PHE A 243 35.01 -39.72 23.40
N ALA A 244 33.68 -39.87 23.42
CA ALA A 244 32.94 -41.02 22.92
C ALA A 244 31.92 -40.53 21.86
N ASN A 245 32.32 -40.63 20.60
CA ASN A 245 31.52 -40.20 19.44
C ASN A 245 30.14 -40.88 19.46
N SER A 246 29.06 -40.11 19.24
CA SER A 246 27.67 -40.58 19.12
C SER A 246 27.07 -41.26 20.36
N TYR A 247 27.78 -41.34 21.48
CA TYR A 247 27.24 -41.84 22.75
C TYR A 247 26.52 -40.71 23.51
N LEU A 248 25.41 -41.04 24.16
CA LEU A 248 24.80 -40.19 25.19
C LEU A 248 25.60 -40.32 26.50
N CYS A 249 25.63 -39.25 27.29
CA CYS A 249 26.29 -39.28 28.60
C CYS A 249 25.70 -40.30 29.57
N SER A 250 24.47 -40.78 29.34
CA SER A 250 23.81 -41.83 30.13
C SER A 250 24.13 -43.26 29.68
N HIS A 251 24.96 -43.46 28.65
CA HIS A 251 25.30 -44.80 28.14
C HIS A 251 26.05 -45.64 29.21
N PRO A 252 25.64 -46.89 29.51
CA PRO A 252 26.17 -47.65 30.64
C PRO A 252 27.69 -47.87 30.61
N ASP A 253 28.25 -48.10 29.41
CA ASP A 253 29.68 -48.37 29.23
C ASP A 253 30.59 -47.18 29.55
N LEU A 254 30.04 -45.96 29.62
CA LEU A 254 30.81 -44.75 29.99
C LEU A 254 30.95 -44.57 31.51
N ASN A 255 30.10 -45.24 32.31
CA ASN A 255 30.12 -45.24 33.77
C ASN A 255 30.19 -43.81 34.41
N THR A 256 29.42 -42.89 33.85
CA THR A 256 29.43 -41.43 34.12
C THR A 256 28.57 -41.01 35.32
N GLY A 257 27.81 -41.92 35.92
CA GLY A 257 26.79 -41.60 36.94
C GLY A 257 25.51 -40.93 36.40
N CYS A 258 25.51 -40.41 35.17
CA CYS A 258 24.37 -39.75 34.56
C CYS A 258 23.25 -40.75 34.26
N LYS A 259 22.03 -40.48 34.76
CA LYS A 259 20.85 -41.32 34.56
C LYS A 259 20.04 -40.80 33.38
N ARG A 260 19.77 -41.66 32.41
CA ARG A 260 18.94 -41.36 31.23
C ARG A 260 17.57 -40.78 31.61
N GLN A 261 17.05 -39.89 30.75
CA GLN A 261 15.63 -39.54 30.67
C GLN A 261 15.00 -39.09 31.99
N THR A 262 15.67 -38.13 32.65
CA THR A 262 15.29 -37.57 33.95
C THR A 262 14.26 -36.44 33.82
N SER A 263 14.39 -35.59 32.81
CA SER A 263 13.44 -34.53 32.47
C SER A 263 13.23 -34.42 30.96
N ILE A 264 12.26 -33.62 30.54
CA ILE A 264 12.05 -33.23 29.14
C ILE A 264 12.02 -31.70 29.03
N ASP A 265 12.40 -31.16 27.89
CA ASP A 265 12.35 -29.73 27.58
C ASP A 265 12.29 -29.49 26.06
N CYS A 266 11.95 -28.27 25.64
CA CYS A 266 12.20 -27.80 24.27
C CYS A 266 13.69 -27.48 24.08
N SER A 267 14.20 -27.54 22.84
CA SER A 267 15.59 -27.17 22.53
C SER A 267 15.64 -25.74 21.98
N ASP A 268 16.52 -24.87 22.51
CA ASP A 268 16.75 -23.50 22.00
C ASP A 268 17.14 -23.44 20.50
N THR A 269 17.45 -24.59 19.90
CA THR A 269 17.98 -24.74 18.55
C THR A 269 17.12 -25.59 17.62
N SER A 270 15.98 -26.13 18.06
CA SER A 270 15.13 -26.99 17.22
C SER A 270 13.71 -27.21 17.78
N ASP A 271 12.77 -27.51 16.89
CA ASP A 271 11.32 -27.49 17.19
C ASP A 271 10.81 -28.64 18.06
N GLU A 272 11.65 -29.61 18.45
CA GLU A 272 11.21 -30.86 19.10
C GLU A 272 11.32 -30.84 20.64
N ILE A 273 10.57 -31.73 21.29
CA ILE A 273 10.72 -32.05 22.71
C ILE A 273 11.86 -33.08 22.83
N PHE A 274 12.85 -32.83 23.69
CA PHE A 274 13.96 -33.76 23.97
C PHE A 274 13.89 -34.33 25.38
N TRP A 275 14.47 -35.52 25.56
CA TRP A 275 14.88 -36.00 26.89
C TRP A 275 16.16 -35.33 27.35
N PHE A 276 16.33 -35.22 28.67
CA PHE A 276 17.55 -34.77 29.32
C PHE A 276 17.98 -35.77 30.41
N ASP A 277 19.28 -36.03 30.51
CA ASP A 277 19.83 -36.90 31.55
C ASP A 277 19.90 -36.19 32.93
N SER A 278 20.22 -36.93 34.00
CA SER A 278 20.34 -36.36 35.35
C SER A 278 21.54 -35.41 35.55
N CYS A 279 22.38 -35.24 34.52
CA CYS A 279 23.50 -34.31 34.47
C CYS A 279 23.15 -33.04 33.67
N GLY A 280 21.93 -32.94 33.13
CA GLY A 280 21.45 -31.81 32.32
C GLY A 280 21.87 -31.87 30.85
N ASN A 281 22.41 -32.99 30.36
CA ASN A 281 22.74 -33.15 28.95
C ASN A 281 21.48 -33.47 28.13
N LYS A 282 21.35 -32.83 26.96
CA LYS A 282 20.32 -33.17 25.97
C LYS A 282 20.58 -34.58 25.41
N GLU A 283 19.54 -35.40 25.44
CA GLU A 283 19.49 -36.73 24.83
C GLU A 283 18.70 -36.69 23.51
N ASN A 284 17.99 -37.76 23.17
CA ASN A 284 17.21 -37.86 21.93
C ASN A 284 15.78 -37.30 22.09
N ILE A 285 15.08 -37.16 20.96
CA ILE A 285 13.69 -36.70 20.88
C ILE A 285 12.76 -37.57 21.73
N TYR A 286 11.80 -36.93 22.41
CA TYR A 286 10.84 -37.57 23.30
C TYR A 286 9.96 -38.59 22.56
N SER A 287 9.81 -39.77 23.17
CA SER A 287 8.70 -40.67 22.94
C SER A 287 8.28 -41.27 24.28
N SER A 288 6.98 -41.54 24.43
CA SER A 288 6.45 -42.25 25.61
C SER A 288 7.02 -43.67 25.76
N ASN A 289 7.53 -44.26 24.66
CA ASN A 289 8.44 -45.38 24.75
C ASN A 289 9.86 -44.89 25.06
N LYS A 290 10.17 -44.85 26.35
CA LYS A 290 11.47 -44.41 26.88
C LYS A 290 12.64 -45.22 26.32
N ASP A 291 12.53 -46.55 26.27
CA ASP A 291 13.62 -47.40 25.76
C ASP A 291 13.89 -47.18 24.26
N ALA A 292 12.84 -46.92 23.46
CA ALA A 292 13.01 -46.59 22.05
C ALA A 292 13.66 -45.21 21.85
N SER A 293 13.19 -44.18 22.58
CA SER A 293 13.78 -42.84 22.48
C SER A 293 15.23 -42.80 23.01
N TRP A 294 15.57 -43.57 24.05
CA TRP A 294 16.94 -43.66 24.54
C TRP A 294 17.92 -44.36 23.57
N ASN A 295 17.42 -45.15 22.61
CA ASN A 295 18.20 -45.82 21.56
C ASN A 295 19.47 -46.54 22.09
N GLY A 296 19.34 -47.29 23.18
CA GLY A 296 20.47 -48.01 23.80
C GLY A 296 21.53 -47.13 24.48
N GLY A 297 21.32 -45.81 24.56
CA GLY A 297 22.30 -44.83 25.01
C GLY A 297 23.09 -44.19 23.87
N MET A 298 22.68 -44.42 22.61
CA MET A 298 23.25 -43.78 21.43
C MET A 298 22.41 -42.58 21.00
N MET A 299 23.06 -41.59 20.38
CA MET A 299 22.34 -40.51 19.68
C MET A 299 21.49 -41.08 18.54
N MET A 300 20.37 -40.43 18.24
CA MET A 300 19.40 -40.87 17.23
C MET A 300 18.93 -39.68 16.38
N SER A 301 18.76 -39.89 15.07
CA SER A 301 18.32 -38.83 14.16
C SER A 301 16.81 -38.53 14.28
N LYS A 302 16.36 -37.44 13.64
CA LYS A 302 14.94 -37.04 13.61
C LYS A 302 14.07 -38.04 12.84
N GLU A 303 14.64 -38.67 11.80
CA GLU A 303 14.02 -39.64 10.91
C GLU A 303 13.87 -41.01 11.58
N GLN A 304 14.81 -41.36 12.45
CA GLN A 304 14.80 -42.57 13.28
C GLN A 304 13.91 -42.43 14.52
N SER A 305 13.61 -41.19 14.93
CA SER A 305 12.71 -40.87 16.04
C SER A 305 11.24 -41.15 15.69
N CYS A 306 10.38 -41.16 16.71
CA CYS A 306 8.95 -41.44 16.54
C CYS A 306 8.29 -40.50 15.49
N GLY A 307 7.31 -41.01 14.73
CA GLY A 307 6.39 -40.17 13.95
C GLY A 307 7.00 -39.24 12.89
N ALA A 308 8.23 -39.48 12.42
CA ALA A 308 9.02 -38.55 11.61
C ALA A 308 8.35 -37.99 10.34
N GLY A 309 7.48 -38.76 9.68
CA GLY A 309 6.70 -38.33 8.50
C GLY A 309 5.36 -37.67 8.83
N SER A 310 5.19 -37.08 10.02
CA SER A 310 3.93 -36.46 10.42
C SER A 310 4.17 -35.23 11.30
N SER A 311 3.17 -34.37 11.45
CA SER A 311 3.27 -33.22 12.34
C SER A 311 3.37 -33.61 13.82
N ASN A 312 2.90 -34.80 14.22
CA ASN A 312 2.73 -35.15 15.64
C ASN A 312 1.93 -34.10 16.45
N ALA A 313 1.14 -33.24 15.79
CA ALA A 313 0.41 -32.15 16.44
C ALA A 313 -0.55 -32.70 17.50
N ASN A 314 -0.44 -32.17 18.73
CA ASN A 314 -1.12 -32.62 19.94
C ASN A 314 -0.88 -34.11 20.32
N SER A 315 0.20 -34.73 19.85
CA SER A 315 0.55 -36.13 20.19
C SER A 315 1.04 -36.26 21.63
N GLN A 316 0.36 -37.10 22.42
CA GLN A 316 0.78 -37.41 23.80
C GLN A 316 1.94 -38.42 23.88
N ASP A 317 2.34 -39.00 22.75
CA ASP A 317 3.22 -40.17 22.64
C ASP A 317 4.53 -39.90 21.88
N CYS A 318 4.64 -38.75 21.21
CA CYS A 318 5.79 -38.39 20.39
C CYS A 318 6.05 -36.89 20.42
N GLY A 319 7.31 -36.50 20.65
CA GLY A 319 7.77 -35.12 20.68
C GLY A 319 8.50 -34.66 19.43
N ASN A 320 8.45 -35.45 18.35
CA ASN A 320 9.07 -35.15 17.06
C ASN A 320 8.24 -34.12 16.29
N CYS A 321 8.29 -32.86 16.73
CA CYS A 321 7.50 -31.80 16.12
C CYS A 321 8.07 -31.41 14.74
N ASN A 322 7.22 -30.89 13.86
CA ASN A 322 7.57 -30.58 12.49
C ASN A 322 6.85 -29.32 12.03
N TYR A 323 7.60 -28.22 11.98
CA TYR A 323 7.10 -26.89 11.64
C TYR A 323 6.41 -26.87 10.27
N ILE A 324 7.03 -27.47 9.25
CA ILE A 324 6.49 -27.54 7.87
C ILE A 324 5.15 -28.29 7.82
N LEU A 325 4.99 -29.34 8.64
CA LEU A 325 3.74 -30.10 8.74
C LEU A 325 2.74 -29.50 9.75
N GLY A 326 3.08 -28.39 10.41
CA GLY A 326 2.19 -27.62 11.27
C GLY A 326 2.27 -27.94 12.76
N SER A 327 3.45 -28.25 13.32
CA SER A 327 3.66 -28.28 14.78
C SER A 327 5.01 -27.76 15.28
N ILE A 328 5.03 -27.28 16.53
CA ILE A 328 6.23 -26.78 17.23
C ILE A 328 6.19 -27.17 18.72
N CYS A 329 7.35 -27.39 19.36
CA CYS A 329 7.43 -27.61 20.81
C CYS A 329 6.92 -26.38 21.58
N ALA A 330 6.02 -26.60 22.53
CA ALA A 330 5.56 -25.58 23.47
C ALA A 330 5.20 -26.19 24.82
N GLU A 331 5.30 -25.41 25.89
CA GLU A 331 4.72 -25.75 27.19
C GLU A 331 3.18 -25.87 27.09
N SER A 332 2.61 -26.87 27.76
CA SER A 332 1.17 -27.12 27.78
C SER A 332 0.76 -27.95 28.99
N GLU A 333 -0.32 -27.54 29.68
CA GLU A 333 -0.93 -28.34 30.73
C GLU A 333 -1.81 -29.48 30.17
N ASN A 334 -2.54 -29.23 29.06
CA ASN A 334 -3.44 -30.16 28.38
C ASN A 334 -3.79 -29.64 26.95
N PRO A 335 -3.65 -30.44 25.88
CA PRO A 335 -3.01 -31.75 25.83
C PRO A 335 -1.50 -31.63 26.01
N LYS A 336 -0.90 -32.61 26.68
CA LYS A 336 0.55 -32.71 26.91
C LYS A 336 1.04 -34.14 26.76
N VAL A 337 2.34 -34.31 26.63
CA VAL A 337 2.98 -35.63 26.65
C VAL A 337 2.88 -36.29 28.02
N LYS A 338 3.14 -37.61 28.08
CA LYS A 338 2.89 -38.41 29.30
C LYS A 338 3.88 -38.14 30.45
N ASP A 339 5.04 -37.55 30.17
CA ASP A 339 6.15 -37.44 31.12
C ASP A 339 6.59 -36.00 31.46
N GLY A 340 5.84 -34.98 31.02
CA GLY A 340 6.08 -33.59 31.38
C GLY A 340 5.13 -32.63 30.67
N ASP A 341 5.29 -31.34 30.94
CA ASP A 341 4.33 -30.28 30.60
C ASP A 341 4.59 -29.64 29.24
N PHE A 342 4.89 -30.46 28.22
CA PHE A 342 5.19 -30.02 26.85
C PHE A 342 4.31 -30.75 25.82
N ILE A 343 4.17 -30.16 24.63
CA ILE A 343 3.46 -30.75 23.50
C ILE A 343 4.02 -30.22 22.17
N CYS A 344 3.91 -31.01 21.10
CA CYS A 344 3.95 -30.47 19.74
C CYS A 344 2.64 -29.72 19.47
N LYS A 345 2.60 -28.41 19.73
CA LYS A 345 1.43 -27.53 19.55
C LYS A 345 0.99 -27.56 18.08
N ASP A 346 -0.31 -27.72 17.83
CA ASP A 346 -0.88 -27.57 16.47
C ASP A 346 -0.81 -26.10 16.05
N MET A 347 -0.15 -25.83 14.92
CA MET A 347 0.01 -24.47 14.36
C MET A 347 -1.10 -24.09 13.37
N ASN A 348 -2.08 -24.97 13.14
CA ASN A 348 -3.25 -24.65 12.32
C ASN A 348 -4.28 -23.88 13.16
N CYS A 349 -4.72 -22.73 12.65
CA CYS A 349 -5.70 -21.89 13.32
C CYS A 349 -7.14 -22.42 13.13
N VAL A 350 -8.02 -22.09 14.08
CA VAL A 350 -9.45 -22.43 13.99
C VAL A 350 -10.28 -21.16 14.15
N GLU A 351 -11.08 -20.82 13.14
CA GLU A 351 -11.97 -19.65 13.20
C GLU A 351 -13.13 -19.86 14.18
N LYS A 352 -13.78 -18.75 14.59
CA LYS A 352 -14.96 -18.77 15.48
C LYS A 352 -16.12 -19.64 14.96
N ASP A 353 -16.18 -19.95 13.66
CA ASP A 353 -17.19 -20.83 13.03
C ASP A 353 -16.73 -22.29 12.86
N GLY A 354 -15.54 -22.65 13.35
CA GLY A 354 -14.95 -23.98 13.25
C GLY A 354 -14.16 -24.24 11.96
N THR A 355 -14.07 -23.27 11.04
CA THR A 355 -13.23 -23.39 9.84
C THR A 355 -11.76 -23.50 10.24
N LYS A 356 -11.08 -24.58 9.82
CA LYS A 356 -9.64 -24.75 9.99
C LYS A 356 -8.87 -23.96 8.93
N ARG A 357 -7.80 -23.30 9.34
CA ARG A 357 -6.86 -22.55 8.51
C ARG A 357 -5.46 -23.08 8.74
N GLN A 358 -4.67 -23.20 7.69
CA GLN A 358 -3.31 -23.69 7.80
C GLN A 358 -2.37 -22.58 8.21
N ASN A 359 -1.24 -22.92 8.85
CA ASN A 359 -0.19 -21.94 9.14
C ASN A 359 0.24 -21.24 7.84
N GLY A 360 0.34 -19.91 7.86
CA GLY A 360 0.61 -19.07 6.68
C GLY A 360 -0.60 -18.74 5.79
N GLU A 361 -1.79 -19.32 5.98
CA GLU A 361 -2.98 -18.87 5.23
C GLU A 361 -3.41 -17.46 5.63
N SER A 362 -3.85 -16.67 4.65
CA SER A 362 -4.50 -15.38 4.89
C SER A 362 -5.83 -15.26 4.14
N TRP A 363 -6.82 -14.66 4.79
CA TRP A 363 -8.18 -14.57 4.25
C TRP A 363 -8.86 -13.26 4.65
N CYS A 364 -9.89 -12.88 3.90
CA CYS A 364 -10.64 -11.67 4.15
C CYS A 364 -11.83 -11.88 5.07
N VAL A 365 -12.06 -10.90 5.93
CA VAL A 365 -13.22 -10.80 6.81
C VAL A 365 -13.80 -9.40 6.66
N TYR A 366 -15.12 -9.32 6.54
CA TYR A 366 -15.86 -8.08 6.38
C TYR A 366 -16.69 -7.81 7.65
N ASP A 367 -17.17 -6.59 7.84
CA ASP A 367 -18.15 -6.30 8.90
C ASP A 367 -19.60 -6.56 8.48
N SER A 368 -19.88 -6.47 7.18
CA SER A 368 -21.22 -6.47 6.61
C SER A 368 -21.18 -7.04 5.19
N TYR A 369 -22.31 -6.99 4.48
CA TYR A 369 -22.33 -7.20 3.02
C TYR A 369 -21.39 -6.23 2.31
N ILE A 370 -20.78 -6.70 1.22
CA ILE A 370 -19.87 -5.94 0.36
C ILE A 370 -20.31 -6.01 -1.10
N GLY A 371 -20.00 -4.98 -1.89
CA GLY A 371 -20.27 -4.98 -3.32
C GLY A 371 -21.67 -4.46 -3.68
N ASP A 372 -21.96 -4.47 -4.98
CA ASP A 372 -23.22 -4.03 -5.60
C ASP A 372 -23.74 -2.65 -5.13
N GLY A 373 -22.82 -1.78 -4.69
CA GLY A 373 -23.13 -0.46 -4.15
C GLY A 373 -23.77 -0.48 -2.76
N LYS A 374 -23.65 -1.59 -2.01
CA LYS A 374 -24.36 -1.85 -0.74
C LYS A 374 -23.47 -1.93 0.50
N ASP A 375 -22.17 -1.65 0.42
CA ASP A 375 -21.29 -1.61 1.60
C ASP A 375 -21.85 -0.63 2.66
N THR A 376 -22.10 -1.12 3.88
CA THR A 376 -22.81 -0.36 4.92
C THR A 376 -21.98 0.77 5.55
N VAL A 377 -22.62 1.83 6.05
CA VAL A 377 -21.89 2.96 6.62
C VAL A 377 -21.11 2.53 7.88
N GLY A 378 -19.85 2.94 7.99
CA GLY A 378 -18.96 2.58 9.11
C GLY A 378 -18.31 1.19 9.00
N SER A 379 -18.62 0.40 7.96
CA SER A 379 -17.99 -0.92 7.76
C SER A 379 -16.53 -0.80 7.33
N ARG A 380 -15.73 -1.83 7.65
CA ARG A 380 -14.31 -1.92 7.32
C ARG A 380 -13.97 -3.34 6.83
N HIS A 381 -12.90 -3.45 6.05
CA HIS A 381 -12.39 -4.74 5.56
C HIS A 381 -11.16 -5.13 6.38
N TRP A 382 -11.03 -6.42 6.68
CA TRP A 382 -10.03 -6.97 7.58
C TRP A 382 -9.34 -8.14 6.87
N LYS A 383 -8.01 -8.17 6.93
CA LYS A 383 -7.20 -9.31 6.53
C LYS A 383 -6.87 -10.10 7.79
N ARG A 384 -7.05 -11.41 7.75
CA ARG A 384 -6.55 -12.33 8.78
C ARG A 384 -5.36 -13.10 8.24
N LEU A 385 -4.42 -13.44 9.13
CA LEU A 385 -3.29 -14.32 8.86
C LEU A 385 -3.24 -15.38 9.97
N CYS A 386 -2.94 -16.62 9.63
CA CYS A 386 -2.66 -17.67 10.61
C CYS A 386 -1.14 -17.77 10.82
N THR A 387 -0.68 -17.56 12.04
CA THR A 387 0.74 -17.60 12.44
C THR A 387 0.87 -18.46 13.70
N ASP A 388 1.51 -19.63 13.59
CA ASP A 388 1.85 -20.55 14.67
C ASP A 388 0.68 -20.93 15.62
N GLY A 389 -0.51 -21.07 15.02
CA GLY A 389 -1.77 -21.40 15.68
C GLY A 389 -2.58 -20.19 16.16
N GLU A 390 -2.06 -18.97 15.99
CA GLU A 390 -2.69 -17.72 16.38
C GLU A 390 -3.19 -16.93 15.16
N ILE A 391 -4.28 -16.17 15.34
CA ILE A 391 -4.93 -15.43 14.25
C ILE A 391 -4.60 -13.95 14.39
N ASP A 392 -3.62 -13.49 13.62
CA ASP A 392 -3.33 -12.07 13.44
C ASP A 392 -4.45 -11.42 12.61
N VAL A 393 -4.81 -10.18 12.96
CA VAL A 393 -5.82 -9.41 12.22
C VAL A 393 -5.31 -8.03 11.87
N GLU A 394 -5.12 -7.82 10.57
CA GLU A 394 -4.66 -6.58 9.97
C GLU A 394 -5.86 -5.79 9.41
N PRO A 395 -6.08 -4.54 9.84
CA PRO A 395 -7.15 -3.72 9.33
C PRO A 395 -6.75 -2.99 8.02
N CYS A 396 -7.42 -3.28 6.90
CA CYS A 396 -7.26 -2.46 5.69
C CYS A 396 -7.67 -1.00 5.95
N ALA A 397 -7.19 -0.03 5.17
CA ALA A 397 -7.41 1.40 5.42
C ALA A 397 -8.89 1.79 5.71
N ASP A 398 -9.06 2.69 6.69
CA ASP A 398 -10.38 3.14 7.18
C ASP A 398 -11.20 3.85 6.08
N TYR A 399 -12.50 4.09 6.32
CA TYR A 399 -13.43 4.62 5.30
C TYR A 399 -13.53 3.76 4.02
N ARG A 400 -13.15 2.47 4.09
CA ARG A 400 -13.00 1.58 2.92
C ARG A 400 -12.09 2.18 1.83
N ALA A 401 -11.06 2.93 2.24
CA ALA A 401 -10.04 3.43 1.32
C ALA A 401 -9.25 2.29 0.64
N GLU A 402 -9.16 1.15 1.32
CA GLU A 402 -8.71 -0.13 0.79
C GLU A 402 -9.77 -1.22 1.01
N LEU A 403 -9.72 -2.25 0.17
CA LEU A 403 -10.54 -3.45 0.23
C LEU A 403 -9.64 -4.65 0.55
N CYS A 404 -10.04 -5.53 1.46
CA CYS A 404 -9.43 -6.86 1.50
C CYS A 404 -9.90 -7.67 0.29
N ALA A 405 -8.97 -8.03 -0.59
CA ALA A 405 -9.16 -8.98 -1.68
C ALA A 405 -8.45 -10.30 -1.36
N GLN A 406 -9.03 -11.43 -1.78
CA GLN A 406 -8.44 -12.75 -1.56
C GLN A 406 -8.48 -13.63 -2.80
N LYS A 407 -7.52 -14.54 -2.90
CA LYS A 407 -7.40 -15.58 -3.93
C LYS A 407 -7.20 -16.93 -3.25
N VAL A 408 -7.69 -18.00 -3.88
CA VAL A 408 -7.27 -19.37 -3.56
C VAL A 408 -6.19 -19.77 -4.56
N THR A 409 -5.06 -20.25 -4.05
CA THR A 409 -3.90 -20.70 -4.81
C THR A 409 -3.70 -22.19 -4.57
N GLU A 410 -3.44 -22.96 -5.62
CA GLU A 410 -3.02 -24.36 -5.48
C GLU A 410 -1.50 -24.43 -5.30
N VAL A 411 -1.04 -25.16 -4.28
CA VAL A 411 0.37 -25.47 -4.04
C VAL A 411 0.56 -26.98 -4.17
N GLU A 412 1.61 -27.39 -4.87
CA GLU A 412 1.96 -28.81 -5.02
C GLU A 412 2.81 -29.26 -3.84
N MET A 413 2.41 -30.37 -3.21
CA MET A 413 3.07 -30.94 -2.04
C MET A 413 4.16 -31.94 -2.46
N PRO A 414 5.30 -32.04 -1.74
CA PRO A 414 6.42 -32.92 -2.09
C PRO A 414 6.07 -34.40 -2.26
N GLU A 415 5.06 -34.90 -1.53
CA GLU A 415 4.60 -36.30 -1.59
C GLU A 415 3.67 -36.62 -2.77
N GLY A 416 3.39 -35.64 -3.65
CA GLY A 416 2.49 -35.80 -4.79
C GLY A 416 1.03 -35.54 -4.43
N GLY A 417 0.62 -34.27 -4.46
CA GLY A 417 -0.77 -33.85 -4.30
C GLY A 417 -0.92 -32.34 -4.32
N LYS A 418 -2.07 -31.84 -4.77
CA LYS A 418 -2.38 -30.41 -4.77
C LYS A 418 -3.14 -30.01 -3.50
N LYS A 419 -2.73 -28.91 -2.88
CA LYS A 419 -3.35 -28.34 -1.67
C LYS A 419 -3.72 -26.89 -1.92
N SER A 420 -4.99 -26.54 -1.71
CA SER A 420 -5.45 -25.15 -1.82
C SER A 420 -5.09 -24.36 -0.55
N LEU A 421 -4.42 -23.22 -0.72
CA LEU A 421 -4.17 -22.21 0.32
C LEU A 421 -4.88 -20.90 -0.06
N THR A 422 -5.44 -20.22 0.93
CA THR A 422 -6.02 -18.88 0.78
C THR A 422 -4.95 -17.82 1.02
N VAL A 423 -4.90 -16.80 0.15
CA VAL A 423 -4.03 -15.62 0.30
C VAL A 423 -4.88 -14.35 0.20
N ALA A 424 -4.66 -13.39 1.10
CA ALA A 424 -5.39 -12.12 1.15
C ALA A 424 -4.46 -10.90 1.25
N LYS A 425 -4.85 -9.81 0.60
CA LYS A 425 -4.14 -8.52 0.61
C LYS A 425 -5.14 -7.35 0.64
N CYS A 426 -4.80 -6.29 1.36
CA CYS A 426 -5.49 -5.00 1.27
C CYS A 426 -5.08 -4.30 -0.03
N VAL A 427 -6.04 -3.94 -0.87
CA VAL A 427 -5.82 -3.28 -2.18
C VAL A 427 -6.57 -1.95 -2.24
N ILE A 428 -6.04 -0.96 -2.95
CA ILE A 428 -6.66 0.37 -3.05
C ILE A 428 -8.03 0.26 -3.72
N ASN A 429 -9.04 0.85 -3.06
CA ASN A 429 -10.39 0.99 -3.61
C ASN A 429 -10.42 2.17 -4.61
N GLU A 430 -10.77 1.91 -5.86
CA GLU A 430 -10.88 2.92 -6.93
C GLU A 430 -12.32 3.42 -7.14
N GLY A 431 -13.27 3.06 -6.27
CA GLY A 431 -14.70 3.34 -6.43
C GLY A 431 -15.11 4.79 -6.72
N LEU A 432 -14.31 5.79 -6.33
CA LEU A 432 -14.57 7.20 -6.67
C LEU A 432 -14.27 7.51 -8.15
N ASN A 433 -13.30 6.85 -8.76
CA ASN A 433 -12.95 7.00 -10.18
C ASN A 433 -14.15 6.61 -11.06
N CYS A 434 -14.92 5.61 -10.64
CA CYS A 434 -16.17 5.19 -11.29
C CYS A 434 -17.14 6.36 -11.50
N ILE A 435 -17.25 7.24 -10.50
CA ILE A 435 -18.19 8.37 -10.50
C ILE A 435 -17.65 9.52 -11.35
N PHE A 436 -16.37 9.87 -11.20
CA PHE A 436 -15.78 11.05 -11.83
C PHE A 436 -15.26 10.82 -13.26
N ASP A 437 -14.63 9.68 -13.55
CA ASP A 437 -13.98 9.41 -14.84
C ASP A 437 -14.94 8.81 -15.88
N TYR A 438 -15.97 8.05 -15.47
CA TYR A 438 -16.78 7.20 -16.37
C TYR A 438 -18.23 7.66 -16.55
N ASN A 439 -18.57 8.91 -16.23
CA ASN A 439 -19.92 9.47 -16.40
C ASN A 439 -20.03 10.64 -17.39
N ASP A 440 -18.95 11.08 -18.05
CA ASP A 440 -19.03 12.15 -19.06
C ASP A 440 -20.06 11.79 -20.16
N PRO A 441 -21.12 12.59 -20.39
CA PRO A 441 -22.09 12.36 -21.46
C PRO A 441 -21.50 12.44 -22.88
N LYS A 442 -20.25 12.91 -23.05
CA LYS A 442 -19.55 12.97 -24.34
C LYS A 442 -18.72 11.71 -24.65
N ASP A 443 -18.44 10.86 -23.65
CA ASP A 443 -17.64 9.65 -23.85
C ASP A 443 -18.53 8.46 -24.26
N ALA A 444 -18.38 8.03 -25.51
CA ALA A 444 -19.12 6.90 -26.07
C ALA A 444 -18.64 5.54 -25.54
N GLU A 445 -17.46 5.45 -24.93
CA GLU A 445 -16.88 4.20 -24.40
C GLU A 445 -17.02 4.07 -22.88
N LYS A 446 -17.64 5.04 -22.21
CA LYS A 446 -17.70 5.13 -20.74
C LYS A 446 -18.22 3.86 -20.06
N THR A 447 -19.21 3.21 -20.65
CA THR A 447 -19.80 1.92 -20.23
C THR A 447 -18.74 0.81 -20.22
N ALA A 448 -17.92 0.73 -21.27
CA ALA A 448 -16.86 -0.28 -21.38
C ALA A 448 -15.68 0.02 -20.42
N LYS A 449 -15.34 1.30 -20.23
CA LYS A 449 -14.32 1.72 -19.25
C LYS A 449 -14.74 1.40 -17.82
N CYS A 450 -16.00 1.71 -17.47
CA CYS A 450 -16.63 1.36 -16.20
C CYS A 450 -16.54 -0.15 -15.93
N LEU A 451 -16.99 -0.99 -16.86
CA LEU A 451 -17.00 -2.45 -16.69
C LEU A 451 -15.59 -3.09 -16.70
N LYS A 452 -14.56 -2.38 -17.17
CA LYS A 452 -13.16 -2.84 -17.12
C LYS A 452 -12.55 -2.68 -15.72
N ASN A 453 -13.02 -1.74 -14.91
CA ASN A 453 -12.56 -1.60 -13.53
C ASN A 453 -13.44 -2.47 -12.60
N THR A 454 -12.82 -3.43 -11.91
CA THR A 454 -13.49 -4.37 -10.99
C THR A 454 -14.18 -3.68 -9.81
N ASP A 455 -13.69 -2.50 -9.42
CA ASP A 455 -14.21 -1.71 -8.30
C ASP A 455 -15.42 -0.88 -8.72
N CYS A 456 -15.78 -0.89 -10.01
CA CYS A 456 -16.92 -0.21 -10.57
C CYS A 456 -18.07 -1.17 -10.94
N MET A 457 -19.25 -0.60 -11.08
CA MET A 457 -20.42 -1.23 -11.65
C MET A 457 -21.26 -0.20 -12.41
N ILE A 458 -22.13 -0.66 -13.29
CA ILE A 458 -23.17 0.19 -13.88
C ILE A 458 -24.43 0.02 -13.05
N ASN A 459 -24.91 1.14 -12.52
CA ASN A 459 -26.21 1.25 -11.89
C ASN A 459 -27.24 1.62 -12.98
N HIS A 460 -28.22 0.75 -13.18
CA HIS A 460 -29.22 0.85 -14.26
C HIS A 460 -30.54 1.37 -13.69
N VAL A 461 -30.76 2.69 -13.74
CA VAL A 461 -32.02 3.27 -13.28
C VAL A 461 -33.06 3.11 -14.39
N TYR A 462 -34.05 2.23 -14.18
CA TYR A 462 -35.19 2.06 -15.10
C TYR A 462 -36.52 2.22 -14.37
N VAL A 463 -37.10 3.42 -14.44
CA VAL A 463 -38.37 3.74 -13.77
C VAL A 463 -39.53 3.73 -14.75
N SER A 464 -39.33 4.23 -15.97
CA SER A 464 -40.34 4.25 -17.03
C SER A 464 -39.69 4.39 -18.42
N GLU A 465 -40.48 4.17 -19.48
CA GLU A 465 -40.04 4.27 -20.88
C GLU A 465 -39.26 5.57 -21.19
N TYR A 466 -39.68 6.70 -20.62
CA TYR A 466 -39.05 8.03 -20.79
C TYR A 466 -38.32 8.54 -19.53
N PHE A 467 -38.02 7.65 -18.57
CA PHE A 467 -37.12 7.94 -17.44
C PHE A 467 -36.30 6.68 -17.13
N GLN A 468 -35.22 6.55 -17.89
CA GLN A 468 -34.22 5.49 -17.77
C GLN A 468 -32.83 6.04 -18.10
N PHE A 469 -31.81 5.62 -17.36
CA PHE A 469 -30.41 5.98 -17.63
C PHE A 469 -29.43 5.02 -16.91
N ASP A 470 -28.24 4.89 -17.50
CA ASP A 470 -27.11 4.19 -16.91
C ASP A 470 -26.16 5.18 -16.24
N PHE A 471 -25.67 4.84 -15.05
CA PHE A 471 -24.68 5.63 -14.33
C PHE A 471 -23.58 4.71 -13.79
N CYS A 472 -22.30 5.04 -14.02
CA CYS A 472 -21.19 4.27 -13.46
C CYS A 472 -20.97 4.66 -11.98
N THR A 473 -20.96 3.67 -11.09
CA THR A 473 -20.86 3.87 -9.64
C THR A 473 -19.81 2.95 -9.05
N ALA A 474 -19.43 3.20 -7.79
CA ALA A 474 -18.62 2.27 -7.04
C ALA A 474 -19.39 0.95 -6.86
N ARG A 475 -18.73 -0.18 -7.13
CA ARG A 475 -19.16 -1.50 -6.64
C ARG A 475 -19.00 -1.56 -5.11
N TYR A 476 -17.90 -0.99 -4.60
CA TYR A 476 -17.57 -0.92 -3.18
C TYR A 476 -17.50 0.56 -2.71
N PRO A 477 -18.62 1.21 -2.35
CA PRO A 477 -18.66 2.66 -2.12
C PRO A 477 -17.78 3.09 -0.93
N LYS A 478 -16.98 4.15 -1.11
CA LYS A 478 -16.15 4.70 -0.03
C LYS A 478 -16.97 5.37 1.06
N GLY A 479 -16.45 5.31 2.27
CA GLY A 479 -16.98 6.03 3.43
C GLY A 479 -16.54 7.49 3.46
N PHE A 480 -17.24 8.30 4.26
CA PHE A 480 -16.95 9.73 4.46
C PHE A 480 -16.81 10.08 5.95
N GLU A 481 -16.13 11.19 6.23
CA GLU A 481 -16.00 11.73 7.58
C GLU A 481 -17.36 12.27 8.07
N LEU A 482 -17.97 11.57 9.03
CA LEU A 482 -19.36 11.82 9.46
C LEU A 482 -19.52 13.00 10.44
N LYS A 483 -18.41 13.47 11.05
CA LYS A 483 -18.38 14.55 12.05
C LYS A 483 -17.12 15.39 11.88
N ASN A 484 -17.28 16.70 11.70
CA ASN A 484 -16.17 17.65 11.59
C ASN A 484 -15.63 17.99 13.00
N GLU A 485 -14.35 17.69 13.25
CA GLU A 485 -13.65 18.12 14.48
C GLU A 485 -12.81 19.40 14.27
N ASP A 486 -12.39 19.70 13.03
CA ASP A 486 -11.61 20.89 12.67
C ASP A 486 -12.49 21.99 12.02
N ASP A 487 -12.26 23.25 12.40
CA ASP A 487 -12.92 24.48 11.89
C ASP A 487 -12.60 24.84 10.41
N LYS A 488 -12.40 23.85 9.52
CA LYS A 488 -12.16 24.08 8.08
C LYS A 488 -13.47 24.00 7.29
N GLU A 489 -13.98 25.18 6.88
CA GLU A 489 -15.27 25.44 6.18
C GLU A 489 -15.58 24.58 4.91
N ASP A 490 -14.70 23.68 4.46
CA ASP A 490 -14.70 23.10 3.11
C ASP A 490 -15.03 21.58 3.03
N ARG A 491 -14.94 20.79 4.11
CA ARG A 491 -15.10 19.31 4.01
C ARG A 491 -16.55 18.84 3.84
N GLY A 492 -17.48 19.31 4.66
CA GLY A 492 -18.90 18.92 4.56
C GLY A 492 -19.56 19.32 3.23
N VAL A 493 -19.01 20.34 2.56
CA VAL A 493 -19.44 20.77 1.22
C VAL A 493 -19.16 19.69 0.17
N LYS A 494 -18.03 18.98 0.28
CA LYS A 494 -17.60 17.96 -0.69
C LYS A 494 -18.45 16.69 -0.64
N GLN A 495 -18.78 16.19 0.55
CA GLN A 495 -19.71 15.06 0.69
C GLN A 495 -21.10 15.42 0.14
N LYS A 496 -21.61 16.62 0.45
CA LYS A 496 -22.89 17.09 -0.07
C LYS A 496 -22.89 17.18 -1.60
N ALA A 497 -21.82 17.73 -2.19
CA ALA A 497 -21.66 17.82 -3.63
C ALA A 497 -21.73 16.42 -4.28
N LEU A 498 -20.95 15.46 -3.78
CA LEU A 498 -20.93 14.10 -4.31
C LEU A 498 -22.29 13.40 -4.21
N CYS A 499 -22.93 13.37 -3.05
CA CYS A 499 -24.26 12.77 -2.92
C CYS A 499 -25.27 13.42 -3.89
N SER A 500 -25.23 14.76 -4.01
CA SER A 500 -26.15 15.50 -4.88
C SER A 500 -25.99 15.23 -6.38
N MET A 501 -24.90 14.60 -6.84
CA MET A 501 -24.75 14.15 -8.23
C MET A 501 -25.81 13.10 -8.64
N SER A 502 -26.38 12.38 -7.66
CA SER A 502 -27.45 11.41 -7.87
C SER A 502 -28.86 11.99 -7.66
N SER A 503 -28.99 13.27 -7.32
CA SER A 503 -30.29 13.96 -7.27
C SER A 503 -30.86 14.12 -8.69
N GLN A 504 -32.14 13.80 -8.89
CA GLN A 504 -32.77 13.79 -10.22
C GLN A 504 -34.22 14.30 -10.21
N ASN A 505 -34.61 14.91 -11.32
CA ASN A 505 -35.95 15.45 -11.53
C ASN A 505 -36.70 14.67 -12.62
N CYS A 506 -37.73 13.93 -12.23
CA CYS A 506 -38.61 13.24 -13.18
C CYS A 506 -39.84 14.09 -13.52
N THR A 507 -40.05 14.39 -14.81
CA THR A 507 -41.24 15.10 -15.28
C THR A 507 -42.34 14.11 -15.65
N VAL A 508 -43.45 14.15 -14.90
CA VAL A 508 -44.68 13.38 -15.13
C VAL A 508 -45.63 14.17 -16.01
N ILE A 509 -46.17 13.55 -17.06
CA ILE A 509 -47.08 14.21 -18.01
C ILE A 509 -48.50 13.66 -17.85
N TYR A 510 -49.43 14.57 -17.58
CA TYR A 510 -50.86 14.30 -17.53
C TYR A 510 -51.57 14.91 -18.75
N GLU A 511 -52.39 14.13 -19.44
CA GLU A 511 -53.30 14.59 -20.49
C GLU A 511 -54.74 14.60 -19.98
N LYS A 512 -55.50 15.65 -20.30
CA LYS A 512 -56.91 15.73 -19.96
C LYS A 512 -57.74 14.95 -20.98
N LYS A 513 -58.16 13.72 -20.64
CA LYS A 513 -58.95 12.82 -21.50
C LYS A 513 -60.44 12.88 -21.16
N ARG A 514 -61.30 12.57 -22.14
CA ARG A 514 -62.78 12.53 -21.96
C ARG A 514 -63.17 11.40 -21.00
N LYS A 515 -64.11 11.67 -20.08
CA LYS A 515 -64.69 10.71 -19.13
C LYS A 515 -66.21 10.82 -19.15
N GLY A 516 -66.86 10.02 -20.01
CA GLY A 516 -68.30 10.08 -20.25
C GLY A 516 -68.71 11.26 -21.14
N MET A 517 -70.01 11.57 -21.20
CA MET A 517 -70.57 12.55 -22.15
C MET A 517 -70.30 14.02 -21.75
N PHE A 518 -70.16 14.30 -20.45
CA PHE A 518 -70.01 15.67 -19.91
C PHE A 518 -68.82 15.81 -18.93
N GLY A 519 -67.89 14.86 -18.93
CA GLY A 519 -66.79 14.81 -17.97
C GLY A 519 -65.43 14.75 -18.64
N SER A 520 -64.41 15.27 -17.95
CA SER A 520 -63.00 15.12 -18.30
C SER A 520 -62.20 14.69 -17.07
N LYS A 521 -61.16 13.88 -17.26
CA LYS A 521 -60.25 13.42 -16.20
C LYS A 521 -58.81 13.63 -16.66
N TRP A 522 -57.95 14.11 -15.77
CA TRP A 522 -56.50 14.01 -15.95
C TRP A 522 -56.09 12.54 -15.86
N VAL A 523 -55.43 12.06 -16.91
CA VAL A 523 -54.88 10.71 -17.02
C VAL A 523 -53.38 10.88 -17.23
N CYS A 524 -52.55 10.22 -16.43
CA CYS A 524 -51.11 10.20 -16.66
C CYS A 524 -50.83 9.46 -17.98
N VAL A 525 -49.91 10.00 -18.78
CA VAL A 525 -49.57 9.47 -20.12
C VAL A 525 -48.08 9.26 -20.33
N ALA A 526 -47.21 9.76 -19.45
CA ALA A 526 -45.79 9.43 -19.41
C ALA A 526 -45.23 9.61 -18.00
N ASN A 527 -44.28 8.74 -17.63
CA ASN A 527 -43.51 8.76 -16.37
C ASN A 527 -44.38 8.71 -15.11
N CYS A 528 -45.44 7.90 -15.13
CA CYS A 528 -46.39 7.78 -14.02
C CYS A 528 -45.77 7.09 -12.80
N GLU A 529 -44.82 6.22 -13.07
CA GLU A 529 -44.03 5.40 -12.17
C GLU A 529 -43.13 6.26 -11.26
N CYS A 530 -42.77 7.47 -11.70
CA CYS A 530 -42.05 8.46 -10.88
C CYS A 530 -42.83 8.95 -9.64
N GLN A 531 -44.12 8.63 -9.52
CA GLN A 531 -44.94 8.91 -8.32
C GLN A 531 -45.20 7.65 -7.49
N THR A 532 -44.35 6.63 -7.62
CA THR A 532 -44.44 5.36 -6.89
C THR A 532 -43.18 5.12 -6.07
N ASP A 533 -43.25 4.16 -5.14
CA ASP A 533 -42.11 3.75 -4.31
C ASP A 533 -40.96 3.13 -5.13
N ALA A 534 -41.24 2.60 -6.33
CA ALA A 534 -40.21 2.04 -7.21
C ALA A 534 -39.19 3.11 -7.64
N PHE A 535 -39.65 4.30 -8.04
CA PHE A 535 -38.77 5.44 -8.32
C PHE A 535 -37.88 5.79 -7.12
N ILE A 536 -38.43 5.73 -5.90
CA ILE A 536 -37.71 6.07 -4.68
C ILE A 536 -36.66 4.99 -4.36
N ALA A 537 -36.99 3.72 -4.55
CA ALA A 537 -36.08 2.60 -4.35
C ALA A 537 -34.90 2.65 -5.33
N GLU A 538 -35.16 2.74 -6.64
CA GLU A 538 -34.12 2.83 -7.69
C GLU A 538 -33.21 4.06 -7.48
N MET A 539 -33.79 5.23 -7.18
CA MET A 539 -33.01 6.45 -6.93
C MET A 539 -32.25 6.42 -5.61
N ASN A 540 -32.78 5.78 -4.56
CA ASN A 540 -32.05 5.58 -3.30
C ASN A 540 -30.91 4.57 -3.48
N ASP A 541 -31.12 3.53 -4.28
CA ASP A 541 -30.09 2.55 -4.65
C ASP A 541 -28.96 3.17 -5.46
N LEU A 542 -29.26 4.12 -6.36
CA LEU A 542 -28.24 4.99 -6.96
C LEU A 542 -27.53 5.86 -5.91
N CYS A 543 -28.29 6.51 -5.04
CA CYS A 543 -27.76 7.42 -4.01
C CYS A 543 -26.78 6.72 -3.05
N ILE A 544 -27.10 5.54 -2.51
CA ILE A 544 -26.20 4.78 -1.61
C ILE A 544 -24.94 4.26 -2.34
N SER A 545 -25.03 3.98 -3.63
CA SER A 545 -23.86 3.55 -4.42
C SER A 545 -22.81 4.66 -4.66
N MET A 546 -23.09 5.90 -4.24
CA MET A 546 -22.14 7.02 -4.23
C MET A 546 -21.23 7.06 -2.99
N GLY A 547 -21.55 6.30 -1.93
CA GLY A 547 -20.84 6.29 -0.65
C GLY A 547 -21.81 6.44 0.52
N ASP A 548 -21.39 7.10 1.60
CA ASP A 548 -22.26 7.36 2.77
C ASP A 548 -23.29 8.48 2.48
N CYS A 549 -24.27 8.14 1.66
CA CYS A 549 -25.38 8.97 1.20
C CYS A 549 -26.72 8.25 1.41
N GLY A 550 -27.83 8.97 1.34
CA GLY A 550 -29.17 8.40 1.22
C GLY A 550 -29.78 7.80 2.48
N THR A 551 -30.94 7.17 2.31
CA THR A 551 -31.64 6.45 3.38
C THR A 551 -31.05 5.05 3.47
N TYR A 552 -30.22 4.83 4.50
CA TYR A 552 -29.42 3.60 4.60
C TYR A 552 -29.08 3.22 6.05
N ILE A 553 -28.30 2.14 6.21
CA ILE A 553 -27.86 1.59 7.50
C ILE A 553 -26.35 1.70 7.72
N ASN A 554 -25.96 1.64 8.99
CA ASN A 554 -24.59 1.37 9.41
C ASN A 554 -24.30 -0.14 9.51
N TYR A 555 -23.04 -0.48 9.79
CA TYR A 555 -22.55 -1.86 9.92
C TYR A 555 -23.14 -2.70 11.07
N ILE A 556 -24.00 -2.12 11.92
CA ILE A 556 -24.78 -2.89 12.93
C ILE A 556 -26.27 -2.96 12.60
N GLY A 557 -26.67 -2.52 11.40
CA GLY A 557 -28.05 -2.57 10.93
C GLY A 557 -28.98 -1.51 11.53
N GLU A 558 -28.43 -0.39 12.02
CA GLU A 558 -29.21 0.78 12.45
C GLU A 558 -29.08 1.91 11.42
N GLY A 559 -30.18 2.60 11.12
CA GLY A 559 -30.24 3.51 9.97
C GLY A 559 -31.10 4.75 10.20
N THR A 560 -31.11 5.62 9.20
CA THR A 560 -31.84 6.89 9.19
C THR A 560 -32.34 7.23 7.79
N LYS A 561 -33.33 8.13 7.71
CA LYS A 561 -33.86 8.66 6.44
C LYS A 561 -33.15 9.95 6.06
N ASN A 562 -32.49 9.97 4.91
CA ASN A 562 -31.71 11.14 4.44
C ASN A 562 -32.01 11.55 2.99
N ILE A 563 -32.99 10.95 2.30
CA ILE A 563 -33.46 11.46 1.02
C ILE A 563 -34.48 12.61 1.23
N GLY A 564 -34.54 13.54 0.28
CA GLY A 564 -35.62 14.52 0.15
C GLY A 564 -36.50 14.20 -1.06
N LEU A 565 -37.81 14.36 -0.92
CA LEU A 565 -38.80 14.07 -1.98
C LEU A 565 -39.75 15.26 -2.15
N VAL A 566 -39.98 15.67 -3.40
CA VAL A 566 -40.96 16.71 -3.76
C VAL A 566 -41.95 16.14 -4.77
N ASN A 567 -43.25 16.36 -4.54
CA ASN A 567 -44.37 15.89 -5.39
C ASN A 567 -44.52 14.35 -5.58
N ASN A 568 -43.81 13.54 -4.77
CA ASN A 568 -44.04 12.09 -4.65
C ASN A 568 -44.67 11.77 -3.28
N PRO A 569 -45.76 11.00 -3.20
CA PRO A 569 -46.39 10.59 -1.93
C PRO A 569 -45.76 9.36 -1.26
N GLY A 570 -44.81 8.68 -1.92
CA GLY A 570 -44.12 7.49 -1.42
C GLY A 570 -42.98 7.79 -0.44
N ASP A 571 -42.37 6.72 0.07
CA ASP A 571 -41.26 6.77 1.04
C ASP A 571 -40.42 5.48 0.97
N VAL A 572 -39.16 5.53 1.44
CA VAL A 572 -38.31 4.34 1.59
C VAL A 572 -37.90 4.15 3.04
N ALA A 573 -38.13 2.95 3.56
CA ALA A 573 -37.78 2.56 4.93
C ALA A 573 -36.31 2.09 4.96
N TRP A 574 -35.49 2.67 5.85
CA TRP A 574 -34.11 2.22 6.03
C TRP A 574 -34.06 0.77 6.55
N GLU A 575 -35.12 0.34 7.24
CA GLU A 575 -35.29 -1.01 7.77
C GLU A 575 -35.27 -2.10 6.68
N ALA A 576 -35.61 -1.76 5.43
CA ALA A 576 -35.50 -2.69 4.30
C ALA A 576 -34.06 -3.16 4.06
N TYR A 577 -33.07 -2.31 4.35
CA TYR A 577 -31.65 -2.59 4.12
C TYR A 577 -30.96 -3.34 5.26
N LYS A 578 -31.66 -3.66 6.37
CA LYS A 578 -31.06 -4.33 7.55
C LYS A 578 -30.30 -5.61 7.25
N HIS A 579 -30.71 -6.35 6.23
CA HIS A 579 -30.07 -7.59 5.81
C HIS A 579 -28.64 -7.41 5.27
N PHE A 580 -28.29 -6.20 4.81
CA PHE A 580 -26.92 -5.88 4.37
C PHE A 580 -25.94 -5.68 5.55
N ALA A 581 -26.41 -5.61 6.80
CA ALA A 581 -25.52 -5.55 7.97
C ALA A 581 -24.77 -6.86 8.23
N GLU A 582 -25.28 -8.00 7.73
CA GLU A 582 -24.67 -9.31 7.92
C GLU A 582 -23.73 -9.65 6.74
N PRO A 583 -22.49 -10.12 6.99
CA PRO A 583 -21.57 -10.54 5.94
C PRO A 583 -22.01 -11.87 5.31
N VAL A 584 -21.89 -11.98 3.97
CA VAL A 584 -22.28 -13.19 3.23
C VAL A 584 -21.10 -14.16 3.14
N LYS A 585 -21.27 -15.39 3.66
CA LYS A 585 -20.21 -16.41 3.61
C LYS A 585 -19.86 -16.77 2.16
N GLY A 586 -18.57 -16.69 1.82
CA GLY A 586 -18.07 -16.93 0.46
C GLY A 586 -18.13 -15.72 -0.47
N GLN A 587 -18.63 -14.57 -0.01
CA GLN A 587 -18.46 -13.30 -0.71
C GLN A 587 -17.06 -12.74 -0.42
N PHE A 588 -16.37 -12.27 -1.46
CA PHE A 588 -15.07 -11.61 -1.32
C PHE A 588 -14.79 -10.70 -2.52
N VAL A 589 -13.92 -9.71 -2.31
CA VAL A 589 -13.38 -8.89 -3.40
C VAL A 589 -12.41 -9.75 -4.21
N ALA A 590 -12.70 -9.92 -5.50
CA ALA A 590 -11.80 -10.60 -6.41
C ALA A 590 -10.51 -9.79 -6.58
N PRO A 591 -9.33 -10.44 -6.70
CA PRO A 591 -8.10 -9.73 -7.03
C PRO A 591 -8.23 -9.07 -8.41
N LYS A 592 -7.71 -7.85 -8.56
CA LYS A 592 -7.49 -7.25 -9.88
C LYS A 592 -6.55 -8.18 -10.66
N GLU A 593 -6.85 -8.47 -11.93
CA GLU A 593 -6.08 -9.43 -12.73
C GLU A 593 -4.58 -9.09 -12.71
N PHE A 594 -3.75 -9.99 -12.19
CA PHE A 594 -2.31 -9.97 -12.41
C PHE A 594 -2.03 -10.21 -13.90
N ARG A 595 -1.84 -9.12 -14.65
CA ARG A 595 -1.44 -9.18 -16.06
C ARG A 595 0.08 -9.24 -16.17
N GLY A 596 0.61 -10.45 -16.01
CA GLY A 596 1.92 -10.79 -16.55
C GLY A 596 1.93 -10.74 -18.08
N PRO A 597 3.12 -10.69 -18.73
CA PRO A 597 3.25 -10.67 -20.18
C PRO A 597 2.82 -12.00 -20.84
N GLN A 598 2.52 -11.93 -22.15
CA GLN A 598 1.69 -12.91 -22.88
C GLN A 598 2.25 -14.33 -23.00
N GLY A 599 1.35 -15.32 -22.94
CA GLY A 599 1.51 -16.64 -23.56
C GLY A 599 0.16 -17.20 -24.01
N GLU A 600 -0.04 -17.40 -25.32
CA GLU A 600 -1.23 -18.06 -25.86
C GLU A 600 -1.12 -19.58 -25.73
N ALA A 601 -1.99 -20.21 -24.93
CA ALA A 601 -2.37 -21.61 -25.07
C ALA A 601 -3.80 -21.79 -24.54
N GLY A 602 -4.66 -22.48 -25.29
CA GLY A 602 -6.11 -22.50 -25.04
C GLY A 602 -6.55 -23.50 -23.97
N GLY A 603 -7.68 -23.16 -23.32
CA GLY A 603 -8.44 -24.03 -22.43
C GLY A 603 -9.79 -23.40 -22.12
N GLU A 604 -10.84 -23.82 -22.83
CA GLU A 604 -12.22 -23.47 -22.48
C GLU A 604 -12.63 -24.26 -21.24
N GLU A 605 -12.90 -23.58 -20.11
CA GLU A 605 -13.72 -24.14 -19.03
C GLU A 605 -14.89 -23.20 -18.68
N GLU A 606 -16.08 -23.80 -18.59
CA GLU A 606 -17.35 -23.10 -18.47
C GLU A 606 -17.58 -22.52 -17.06
N ILE A 607 -17.55 -21.18 -16.93
CA ILE A 607 -18.04 -20.53 -15.70
C ILE A 607 -19.56 -20.62 -15.66
N ASN A 608 -20.05 -21.59 -14.88
CA ASN A 608 -21.46 -21.83 -14.61
C ASN A 608 -22.14 -20.59 -14.00
N THR A 609 -23.10 -20.01 -14.72
CA THR A 609 -23.92 -18.89 -14.24
C THR A 609 -25.01 -19.37 -13.27
N TYR A 610 -24.69 -19.42 -11.98
CA TYR A 610 -25.66 -19.64 -10.90
C TYR A 610 -26.61 -18.43 -10.72
N ARG A 611 -27.62 -18.34 -11.59
CA ARG A 611 -28.69 -17.35 -11.49
C ARG A 611 -29.75 -17.80 -10.47
N HIS A 612 -29.67 -17.31 -9.23
CA HIS A 612 -30.74 -17.51 -8.26
C HIS A 612 -32.03 -16.80 -8.71
N LYS A 613 -33.10 -17.58 -8.91
CA LYS A 613 -34.46 -17.07 -9.18
C LYS A 613 -35.14 -16.68 -7.88
N TYR A 614 -35.78 -15.52 -7.86
CA TYR A 614 -37.07 -15.37 -7.17
C TYR A 614 -38.20 -15.41 -8.19
N THR A 615 -39.28 -16.10 -7.85
CA THR A 615 -40.37 -16.45 -8.76
C THR A 615 -41.59 -15.55 -8.58
N ASN A 616 -42.09 -15.00 -9.69
CA ASN A 616 -43.51 -14.87 -10.08
C ASN A 616 -43.54 -14.11 -11.43
N GLY A 617 -44.14 -14.56 -12.53
CA GLY A 617 -44.95 -15.76 -12.72
C GLY A 617 -46.07 -15.52 -13.74
N TYR A 618 -45.75 -15.40 -15.03
CA TYR A 618 -46.69 -15.64 -16.14
C TYR A 618 -45.94 -16.10 -17.40
N SER A 619 -46.57 -17.00 -18.16
CA SER A 619 -45.96 -17.81 -19.22
C SER A 619 -46.14 -17.22 -20.62
N GLY A 620 -45.10 -17.30 -21.45
CA GLY A 620 -45.19 -17.07 -22.90
C GLY A 620 -43.84 -17.33 -23.60
N GLU A 621 -43.75 -18.41 -24.36
CA GLU A 621 -42.52 -18.83 -25.05
C GLU A 621 -42.23 -17.96 -26.29
N VAL A 622 -40.97 -17.57 -26.48
CA VAL A 622 -40.41 -17.22 -27.80
C VAL A 622 -39.04 -17.86 -27.92
N ASN A 623 -38.90 -18.82 -28.84
CA ASN A 623 -37.61 -19.40 -29.20
C ASN A 623 -36.83 -18.43 -30.08
N ILE A 624 -35.57 -18.16 -29.73
CA ILE A 624 -34.61 -17.49 -30.62
C ILE A 624 -33.54 -18.51 -31.02
N TRP A 625 -33.40 -18.74 -32.32
CA TRP A 625 -32.29 -19.52 -32.88
C TRP A 625 -31.05 -18.64 -32.94
N GLY A 626 -29.93 -19.13 -32.45
CA GLY A 626 -28.64 -18.45 -32.59
C GLY A 626 -28.03 -18.65 -33.99
N THR A 627 -27.28 -17.65 -34.43
CA THR A 627 -26.29 -17.76 -35.51
C THR A 627 -25.01 -17.04 -35.10
N ASN A 628 -23.87 -17.67 -35.37
CA ASN A 628 -22.54 -17.30 -34.86
C ASN A 628 -22.00 -15.97 -35.46
N PRO A 629 -21.00 -15.33 -34.83
CA PRO A 629 -20.40 -14.09 -35.31
C PRO A 629 -19.25 -14.36 -36.29
N ASP A 630 -19.25 -13.67 -37.42
CA ASP A 630 -18.10 -13.45 -38.31
C ASP A 630 -18.39 -12.22 -39.18
N ASP A 631 -18.09 -11.02 -38.66
CA ASP A 631 -17.74 -9.82 -39.45
C ASP A 631 -17.34 -8.66 -38.51
N GLY A 632 -16.20 -8.02 -38.81
CA GLY A 632 -15.56 -7.04 -37.92
C GLY A 632 -15.94 -5.58 -38.15
N TRP A 633 -16.11 -4.85 -37.03
CA TRP A 633 -15.89 -3.41 -36.80
C TRP A 633 -15.65 -2.45 -37.99
N ILE A 634 -16.52 -1.45 -38.15
CA ILE A 634 -16.12 -0.03 -38.36
C ILE A 634 -17.08 0.87 -37.56
N ALA A 635 -16.56 1.95 -36.98
CA ALA A 635 -17.27 2.85 -36.07
C ALA A 635 -17.98 4.05 -36.72
N ASN A 636 -18.85 4.67 -35.91
CA ASN A 636 -19.10 6.11 -35.77
C ASN A 636 -20.29 6.82 -36.46
N TRP A 637 -20.93 7.69 -35.65
CA TRP A 637 -21.78 8.86 -35.93
C TRP A 637 -23.21 8.71 -36.52
N ASN A 638 -24.16 9.23 -35.72
CA ASN A 638 -25.35 10.02 -36.06
C ASN A 638 -26.18 9.69 -37.33
N GLY A 639 -27.43 9.28 -37.11
CA GLY A 639 -28.55 9.97 -37.77
C GLY A 639 -29.07 9.44 -39.11
N HIS A 640 -28.93 8.15 -39.45
CA HIS A 640 -29.55 7.59 -40.66
C HIS A 640 -30.08 6.15 -40.51
N VAL A 641 -31.28 5.99 -39.94
CA VAL A 641 -32.02 4.70 -39.97
C VAL A 641 -33.42 4.78 -40.61
N GLU A 642 -34.17 5.89 -40.47
CA GLU A 642 -35.54 5.97 -41.03
C GLU A 642 -35.64 6.31 -42.53
N ILE A 643 -34.57 6.72 -43.21
CA ILE A 643 -34.67 7.24 -44.59
C ILE A 643 -34.73 6.12 -45.66
N LYS A 644 -34.19 4.92 -45.40
CA LYS A 644 -34.19 3.81 -46.39
C LYS A 644 -35.53 3.09 -46.58
N TRP A 645 -36.53 3.34 -45.73
CA TRP A 645 -37.87 2.75 -45.89
C TRP A 645 -38.80 3.58 -46.80
N LEU A 646 -38.55 4.90 -46.90
CA LEU A 646 -39.40 5.82 -47.68
C LEU A 646 -39.09 5.79 -49.19
N SER A 647 -37.81 5.78 -49.58
CA SER A 647 -37.44 5.82 -51.01
C SER A 647 -37.96 4.61 -51.80
N LYS A 648 -37.99 3.42 -51.17
CA LYS A 648 -38.48 2.18 -51.79
C LYS A 648 -40.00 2.07 -51.87
N THR A 649 -40.75 2.89 -51.13
CA THR A 649 -42.22 2.86 -51.08
C THR A 649 -42.85 3.97 -51.95
N PHE A 650 -42.17 5.11 -52.13
CA PHE A 650 -42.74 6.27 -52.86
C PHE A 650 -41.96 6.76 -54.09
N GLY A 651 -40.75 6.25 -54.37
CA GLY A 651 -40.08 6.48 -55.66
C GLY A 651 -39.69 7.93 -55.95
N MET A 652 -39.13 8.62 -54.95
CA MET A 652 -38.51 9.96 -55.07
C MET A 652 -36.99 9.85 -54.87
N ASP A 653 -36.23 10.81 -55.39
CA ASP A 653 -34.77 10.87 -55.33
C ASP A 653 -34.23 11.67 -54.13
N ASP A 654 -32.99 11.37 -53.75
CA ASP A 654 -32.41 11.78 -52.45
C ASP A 654 -32.23 13.29 -52.27
N TYR A 655 -32.35 14.09 -53.35
CA TYR A 655 -32.20 15.55 -53.31
C TYR A 655 -33.44 16.26 -52.73
N ASP A 656 -34.64 15.80 -53.08
CA ASP A 656 -35.89 16.38 -52.58
C ASP A 656 -36.15 16.04 -51.10
N ALA A 657 -35.66 14.89 -50.64
CA ALA A 657 -35.71 14.51 -49.22
C ALA A 657 -34.85 15.42 -48.32
N TYR A 658 -33.70 15.87 -48.83
CA TYR A 658 -32.79 16.78 -48.11
C TYR A 658 -33.37 18.21 -47.99
N MET A 659 -34.04 18.71 -49.04
CA MET A 659 -34.64 20.05 -49.03
C MET A 659 -35.83 20.19 -48.06
N TRP A 660 -36.49 19.09 -47.69
CA TRP A 660 -37.58 19.12 -46.69
C TRP A 660 -37.09 19.19 -45.24
N SER A 661 -35.85 18.79 -44.93
CA SER A 661 -35.38 18.71 -43.53
C SER A 661 -34.91 20.05 -42.93
N GLN A 662 -34.89 21.14 -43.72
CA GLN A 662 -34.35 22.45 -43.32
C GLN A 662 -35.43 23.53 -43.11
N LEU A 663 -36.71 23.18 -43.24
CA LEU A 663 -37.84 24.09 -43.00
C LEU A 663 -38.98 23.38 -42.24
N THR A 664 -38.80 23.14 -40.94
CA THR A 664 -39.76 23.53 -39.88
C THR A 664 -39.39 22.94 -38.51
N THR A 665 -38.91 23.79 -37.61
CA THR A 665 -39.27 23.69 -36.19
C THR A 665 -40.28 24.80 -35.91
N VAL A 666 -41.35 24.51 -35.17
CA VAL A 666 -42.38 25.42 -34.57
C VAL A 666 -43.84 25.07 -34.98
N ILE A 667 -44.68 24.90 -33.94
CA ILE A 667 -46.14 24.65 -33.88
C ILE A 667 -46.65 23.23 -34.16
N ILE A 668 -46.94 22.53 -33.06
CA ILE A 668 -47.95 21.46 -33.00
C ILE A 668 -49.31 22.05 -33.40
N LYS A 669 -49.82 21.69 -34.58
CA LYS A 669 -51.23 21.91 -34.94
C LYS A 669 -51.86 20.61 -35.44
N LYS A 670 -52.62 19.99 -34.54
CA LYS A 670 -53.51 18.87 -34.83
C LYS A 670 -54.78 19.42 -35.49
N GLU A 671 -54.88 19.37 -36.82
CA GLU A 671 -56.11 19.00 -37.56
C GLU A 671 -55.96 19.05 -39.10
N LEU A 672 -56.80 18.25 -39.78
CA LEU A 672 -57.13 18.27 -41.23
C LEU A 672 -55.95 17.93 -42.18
N LEU A 673 -55.83 16.72 -42.74
CA LEU A 673 -56.82 16.11 -43.65
C LEU A 673 -56.71 14.56 -43.65
N GLY A 674 -57.58 13.90 -42.89
CA GLY A 674 -57.94 12.51 -43.20
C GLY A 674 -59.00 12.50 -44.28
N VAL A 675 -58.69 11.92 -45.45
CA VAL A 675 -59.71 11.60 -46.46
C VAL A 675 -60.56 10.46 -45.93
N TYR A 676 -61.66 10.81 -45.24
CA TYR A 676 -62.77 9.90 -45.04
C TYR A 676 -63.65 9.95 -46.29
N GLU A 677 -63.90 8.78 -46.88
CA GLU A 677 -64.88 8.66 -47.95
C GLU A 677 -66.28 9.10 -47.48
N THR A 678 -67.09 9.51 -48.44
CA THR A 678 -68.37 10.20 -48.24
C THR A 678 -69.39 9.40 -47.41
N GLY A 679 -69.63 9.83 -46.16
CA GLY A 679 -70.58 9.18 -45.24
C GLY A 679 -71.41 10.19 -44.42
N SER A 680 -72.38 10.83 -45.08
CA SER A 680 -73.35 11.81 -44.54
C SER A 680 -73.77 11.64 -43.06
N TYR A 681 -73.23 12.45 -42.14
CA TYR A 681 -73.84 12.74 -40.82
C TYR A 681 -73.49 14.13 -40.24
N GLY A 682 -74.35 15.12 -40.53
CA GLY A 682 -74.95 16.02 -39.54
C GLY A 682 -74.12 17.07 -38.76
N ILE A 683 -74.88 18.04 -38.22
CA ILE A 683 -74.46 19.10 -37.29
C ILE A 683 -73.81 18.65 -35.95
N PRO A 684 -73.97 17.40 -35.42
CA PRO A 684 -73.39 17.04 -34.10
C PRO A 684 -71.86 17.08 -33.96
N SER A 685 -71.08 17.02 -35.05
CA SER A 685 -69.61 16.96 -34.99
C SER A 685 -68.98 18.25 -34.45
N ILE A 686 -69.45 19.42 -34.90
CA ILE A 686 -69.01 20.74 -34.42
C ILE A 686 -69.34 20.91 -32.93
N VAL A 687 -70.50 20.40 -32.49
CA VAL A 687 -70.91 20.43 -31.07
C VAL A 687 -69.93 19.63 -30.21
N TRP A 688 -69.45 18.47 -30.68
CA TRP A 688 -68.45 17.68 -29.95
C TRP A 688 -67.08 18.37 -29.85
N VAL A 689 -66.59 19.02 -30.91
CA VAL A 689 -65.32 19.77 -30.87
C VAL A 689 -65.43 20.96 -29.90
N ILE A 690 -66.55 21.68 -29.90
CA ILE A 690 -66.82 22.77 -28.95
C ILE A 690 -66.90 22.23 -27.51
N ILE A 691 -67.55 21.08 -27.29
CA ILE A 691 -67.59 20.42 -25.98
C ILE A 691 -66.18 20.03 -25.50
N ASP A 692 -65.35 19.44 -26.37
CA ASP A 692 -63.98 19.06 -26.01
C ASP A 692 -63.11 20.28 -25.70
N TRP A 693 -63.24 21.36 -26.47
CA TRP A 693 -62.53 22.62 -26.23
C TRP A 693 -62.95 23.28 -24.91
N ILE A 694 -64.26 23.37 -24.63
CA ILE A 694 -64.81 23.89 -23.35
C ILE A 694 -64.34 23.01 -22.17
N GLN A 695 -64.35 21.69 -22.32
CA GLN A 695 -63.87 20.78 -21.28
C GLN A 695 -62.33 20.75 -21.19
N GLY A 696 -61.62 21.36 -22.13
CA GLY A 696 -60.16 21.42 -22.18
C GLY A 696 -59.51 20.06 -22.44
N ILE A 697 -60.16 19.19 -23.20
CA ILE A 697 -59.64 17.87 -23.57
C ILE A 697 -58.43 18.04 -24.49
N GLY A 698 -57.38 17.25 -24.25
CA GLY A 698 -56.07 17.40 -24.90
C GLY A 698 -55.16 18.48 -24.28
N LYS A 699 -55.61 19.22 -23.24
CA LYS A 699 -54.68 20.03 -22.43
C LYS A 699 -53.71 19.10 -21.68
N THR A 700 -52.45 19.49 -21.60
CA THR A 700 -51.39 18.80 -20.83
C THR A 700 -51.04 19.54 -19.55
N LYS A 701 -50.77 18.80 -18.47
CA LYS A 701 -50.18 19.31 -17.22
C LYS A 701 -48.88 18.55 -16.97
N LYS A 702 -47.79 19.27 -16.70
CA LYS A 702 -46.54 18.69 -16.19
C LYS A 702 -46.54 18.75 -14.66
N VAL A 703 -45.98 17.73 -14.03
CA VAL A 703 -45.65 17.70 -12.59
C VAL A 703 -44.20 17.25 -12.50
N ILE A 704 -43.35 18.03 -11.83
CA ILE A 704 -41.95 17.65 -11.60
C ILE A 704 -41.91 16.95 -10.24
N VAL A 705 -41.44 15.71 -10.24
CA VAL A 705 -41.05 14.97 -9.05
C VAL A 705 -39.55 15.16 -8.87
N GLU A 706 -39.13 15.55 -7.67
CA GLU A 706 -37.71 15.77 -7.36
C GLU A 706 -37.26 14.75 -6.32
N PHE A 707 -36.12 14.12 -6.59
CA PHE A 707 -35.39 13.27 -5.67
C PHE A 707 -34.08 13.96 -5.29
N HIS A 708 -33.89 14.18 -3.99
CA HIS A 708 -32.71 14.83 -3.42
C HIS A 708 -31.90 13.82 -2.61
N CYS A 709 -30.73 13.42 -3.11
CA CYS A 709 -29.79 12.59 -2.37
C CYS A 709 -28.93 13.47 -1.44
N ASN A 710 -29.03 13.25 -0.12
CA ASN A 710 -28.21 13.95 0.86
C ASN A 710 -27.24 12.98 1.56
N PRO A 711 -26.18 13.49 2.21
CA PRO A 711 -25.31 12.72 3.10
C PRO A 711 -26.08 11.86 4.11
N TRP A 712 -25.62 10.63 4.35
CA TRP A 712 -26.17 9.76 5.37
C TRP A 712 -25.85 10.28 6.78
N LYS A 713 -26.71 9.98 7.76
CA LYS A 713 -26.52 10.38 9.16
C LYS A 713 -26.59 9.18 10.11
N ALA A 714 -25.73 9.19 11.11
CA ALA A 714 -25.81 8.24 12.22
C ALA A 714 -27.15 8.33 12.97
N PRO A 715 -27.62 7.23 13.60
CA PRO A 715 -28.79 7.26 14.47
C PRO A 715 -28.66 8.29 15.62
N LEU A 716 -29.79 8.76 16.15
CA LEU A 716 -29.80 9.60 17.35
C LEU A 716 -29.35 8.82 18.59
N GLY A 717 -28.64 9.51 19.48
CA GLY A 717 -28.11 9.00 20.73
C GLY A 717 -26.72 8.36 20.60
N GLY A 718 -26.35 7.63 21.66
CA GLY A 718 -25.11 6.86 21.75
C GLY A 718 -25.31 5.50 22.42
N ILE A 719 -26.54 4.95 22.35
CA ILE A 719 -26.91 3.66 22.96
C ILE A 719 -26.03 2.51 22.45
N ASN A 720 -25.52 2.62 21.22
CA ASN A 720 -24.77 1.57 20.55
C ASN A 720 -23.25 1.75 20.59
N CYS A 721 -22.68 2.85 21.11
CA CYS A 721 -21.25 3.16 20.94
C CYS A 721 -20.33 2.02 21.41
N GLU A 722 -20.65 1.43 22.56
CA GLU A 722 -19.88 0.32 23.15
C GLU A 722 -19.88 -0.96 22.29
N LYS A 723 -20.81 -1.13 21.35
CA LYS A 723 -20.81 -2.28 20.41
C LYS A 723 -19.55 -2.32 19.55
N CYS A 724 -18.94 -1.17 19.27
CA CYS A 724 -17.66 -1.12 18.56
C CYS A 724 -16.53 -1.76 19.37
N ASN A 725 -16.59 -1.70 20.71
CA ASN A 725 -15.54 -2.21 21.60
C ASN A 725 -15.64 -3.73 21.84
N GLY A 726 -16.61 -4.41 21.22
CA GLY A 726 -16.97 -5.81 21.54
C GLY A 726 -16.07 -6.89 20.95
N ASP A 727 -15.21 -6.58 19.97
CA ASP A 727 -14.25 -7.52 19.40
C ASP A 727 -12.86 -6.86 19.35
N LEU A 728 -11.94 -7.33 20.21
CA LEU A 728 -10.57 -6.80 20.31
C LEU A 728 -9.78 -6.96 19.02
N LEU A 729 -10.13 -7.94 18.19
CA LEU A 729 -9.54 -8.15 16.87
C LEU A 729 -10.10 -7.21 15.79
N LYS A 730 -11.09 -6.38 16.12
CA LYS A 730 -11.67 -5.36 15.23
C LYS A 730 -11.74 -3.98 15.92
N PRO A 731 -10.59 -3.39 16.30
CA PRO A 731 -10.52 -2.13 17.04
C PRO A 731 -11.32 -0.99 16.41
N CYS A 732 -11.81 -0.09 17.28
CA CYS A 732 -12.58 1.07 16.85
C CYS A 732 -11.72 2.07 16.08
N SER A 733 -12.20 2.42 14.89
CA SER A 733 -11.78 3.64 14.20
C SER A 733 -12.78 4.77 14.46
N LYS A 734 -12.38 6.00 14.16
CA LYS A 734 -13.28 7.17 14.22
C LYS A 734 -14.51 6.94 13.34
N TYR A 735 -14.32 6.43 12.12
CA TYR A 735 -15.41 6.13 11.18
C TYR A 735 -16.42 5.10 11.74
N ARG A 736 -15.92 3.97 12.27
CA ARG A 736 -16.74 2.95 12.94
C ARG A 736 -17.54 3.56 14.07
N CYS A 737 -16.87 4.30 14.97
CA CYS A 737 -17.50 4.87 16.14
C CYS A 737 -18.57 5.91 15.78
N ASP A 738 -18.26 6.83 14.86
CA ASP A 738 -19.16 7.91 14.46
C ASP A 738 -20.42 7.41 13.74
N SER A 739 -20.36 6.27 13.06
CA SER A 739 -21.52 5.64 12.41
C SER A 739 -22.54 5.04 13.40
N LEU A 740 -22.14 4.70 14.62
CA LEU A 740 -23.01 4.02 15.60
C LEU A 740 -24.04 4.93 16.26
N GLY A 741 -23.76 6.24 16.29
CA GLY A 741 -24.63 7.23 16.90
C GLY A 741 -24.05 8.63 16.85
N GLN A 742 -24.92 9.63 16.74
CA GLN A 742 -24.54 11.04 16.72
C GLN A 742 -23.84 11.46 18.02
N ALA A 743 -24.15 10.83 19.16
CA ALA A 743 -23.49 11.08 20.44
C ALA A 743 -22.26 10.18 20.69
N CYS A 744 -21.89 9.25 19.79
CA CYS A 744 -20.68 8.45 19.96
C CYS A 744 -19.41 9.29 19.73
N MET A 745 -18.36 9.02 20.48
CA MET A 745 -17.05 9.66 20.36
C MET A 745 -15.95 8.64 20.66
N LEU A 746 -14.85 8.74 19.92
CA LEU A 746 -13.66 7.93 20.16
C LEU A 746 -12.83 8.57 21.28
N SER A 747 -12.44 7.80 22.29
CA SER A 747 -11.59 8.26 23.39
C SER A 747 -10.17 8.63 22.90
N ASN A 748 -9.50 9.55 23.60
CA ASN A 748 -8.19 10.10 23.21
C ASN A 748 -7.16 9.08 22.66
N LEU A 749 -6.47 9.52 21.61
CA LEU A 749 -5.54 8.82 20.72
C LEU A 749 -4.24 8.24 21.37
N SER A 750 -4.15 8.21 22.70
CA SER A 750 -2.92 7.86 23.45
C SER A 750 -2.91 6.42 24.01
N VAL A 751 -3.75 5.54 23.46
CA VAL A 751 -3.82 4.12 23.82
C VAL A 751 -3.84 3.28 22.54
N GLU A 752 -3.19 2.12 22.59
CA GLU A 752 -3.07 1.15 21.48
C GLU A 752 -4.44 0.65 20.97
N PHE A 753 -5.48 0.74 21.81
CA PHE A 753 -6.87 0.43 21.48
C PHE A 753 -7.80 1.56 21.96
N PRO A 754 -8.20 2.51 21.09
CA PRO A 754 -9.11 3.59 21.48
C PRO A 754 -10.56 3.09 21.61
N LEU A 755 -11.26 3.51 22.67
CA LEU A 755 -12.63 3.08 22.96
C LEU A 755 -13.66 4.02 22.33
N CYS A 756 -14.70 3.46 21.71
CA CYS A 756 -15.89 4.20 21.32
C CYS A 756 -16.85 4.29 22.51
N LEU A 757 -17.12 5.50 22.99
CA LEU A 757 -17.99 5.77 24.14
C LEU A 757 -19.10 6.74 23.76
N SER A 758 -20.20 6.71 24.50
CA SER A 758 -21.24 7.75 24.38
C SER A 758 -20.76 9.01 25.08
N ALA A 759 -20.86 10.17 24.43
CA ALA A 759 -20.53 11.45 25.05
C ALA A 759 -21.42 11.71 26.27
N ASP A 760 -20.80 12.08 27.40
CA ASP A 760 -21.46 12.39 28.68
C ASP A 760 -22.37 13.63 28.57
N ALA A 761 -23.60 13.45 28.08
CA ALA A 761 -24.58 14.53 27.92
C ALA A 761 -26.06 14.11 28.06
N ASN A 762 -26.36 12.93 28.62
CA ASN A 762 -27.76 12.53 28.87
C ASN A 762 -28.33 13.20 30.14
N ASP A 763 -28.33 14.54 30.17
CA ASP A 763 -29.00 15.33 31.21
C ASP A 763 -30.49 15.61 30.89
N GLY A 764 -30.96 15.12 29.74
CA GLY A 764 -32.33 15.27 29.25
C GLY A 764 -32.73 16.70 28.87
N LYS A 765 -31.77 17.62 28.72
CA LYS A 765 -32.02 19.03 28.37
C LYS A 765 -31.54 19.33 26.95
N PRO A 766 -32.26 20.18 26.21
CA PRO A 766 -31.80 20.64 24.90
C PRO A 766 -30.54 21.52 25.02
N PRO A 767 -29.81 21.74 23.91
CA PRO A 767 -28.66 22.67 23.86
C PRO A 767 -29.03 24.08 24.34
N VAL A 768 -28.13 24.72 25.09
CA VAL A 768 -28.24 26.13 25.46
C VAL A 768 -27.54 26.97 24.38
N ILE A 769 -28.35 27.72 23.62
CA ILE A 769 -27.87 28.62 22.57
C ILE A 769 -27.41 29.94 23.20
N SER A 770 -26.25 30.43 22.79
CA SER A 770 -25.73 31.76 23.18
C SER A 770 -24.93 32.40 22.04
N PRO A 771 -24.69 33.72 22.05
CA PRO A 771 -23.87 34.36 21.03
C PRO A 771 -22.40 33.95 21.13
N LEU A 772 -21.70 33.93 19.99
CA LEU A 772 -20.26 33.71 19.91
C LEU A 772 -19.54 34.93 19.34
N ASN A 773 -19.69 35.17 18.04
CA ASN A 773 -18.98 36.22 17.29
C ASN A 773 -19.90 36.88 16.26
N VAL A 774 -19.61 38.12 15.87
CA VAL A 774 -20.27 38.84 14.77
C VAL A 774 -19.24 39.67 14.00
N SER A 775 -19.50 39.91 12.71
CA SER A 775 -18.64 40.71 11.83
C SER A 775 -18.36 42.10 12.40
N LYS A 776 -17.13 42.58 12.19
CA LYS A 776 -16.62 43.87 12.67
C LYS A 776 -17.55 45.03 12.29
N GLY A 777 -17.76 45.98 13.21
CA GLY A 777 -18.73 47.09 13.06
C GLY A 777 -20.12 46.79 13.65
N TYR A 778 -20.37 45.53 14.05
CA TYR A 778 -21.62 45.09 14.65
C TYR A 778 -21.38 44.47 16.02
N LYS A 779 -22.42 44.47 16.86
CA LYS A 779 -22.39 43.89 18.21
C LYS A 779 -23.69 43.15 18.48
N PHE A 780 -23.56 42.07 19.25
CA PHE A 780 -24.68 41.49 19.98
C PHE A 780 -25.12 42.46 21.09
N MET A 781 -26.42 42.68 21.20
CA MET A 781 -27.05 43.58 22.18
C MET A 781 -28.32 42.94 22.74
N GLU A 782 -28.70 43.35 23.95
CA GLU A 782 -29.87 42.82 24.66
C GLU A 782 -29.87 41.27 24.71
N GLU A 783 -28.72 40.69 25.08
CA GLU A 783 -28.58 39.24 25.23
C GLU A 783 -29.51 38.69 26.31
N THR A 784 -30.36 37.75 25.93
CA THR A 784 -31.28 37.03 26.81
C THR A 784 -31.14 35.53 26.61
N ALA A 785 -31.70 34.74 27.53
CA ALA A 785 -31.75 33.28 27.41
C ALA A 785 -32.52 32.77 26.17
N ASN A 786 -33.35 33.61 25.53
CA ASN A 786 -34.20 33.24 24.40
C ASN A 786 -33.92 34.08 23.13
N GLY A 787 -32.83 34.83 23.07
CA GLY A 787 -32.52 35.64 21.89
C GLY A 787 -31.56 36.80 22.13
N VAL A 788 -31.20 37.45 21.04
CA VAL A 788 -30.25 38.56 20.95
C VAL A 788 -30.61 39.49 19.79
N LYS A 789 -30.25 40.77 19.90
CA LYS A 789 -30.32 41.73 18.79
C LYS A 789 -28.94 41.92 18.18
N ILE A 790 -28.85 41.95 16.86
CA ILE A 790 -27.63 42.43 16.18
C ILE A 790 -27.86 43.88 15.73
N ARG A 791 -26.94 44.76 16.10
CA ARG A 791 -26.97 46.20 15.81
C ARG A 791 -25.57 46.69 15.43
N THR A 792 -25.47 47.89 14.89
CA THR A 792 -24.17 48.58 14.73
C THR A 792 -23.53 48.84 16.10
N GLU A 793 -22.25 49.19 16.14
CA GLU A 793 -21.55 49.50 17.40
C GLU A 793 -22.23 50.59 18.26
N ASP A 794 -22.94 51.52 17.62
CA ASP A 794 -23.72 52.61 18.23
C ASP A 794 -25.14 52.19 18.67
N GLY A 795 -25.55 50.93 18.45
CA GLY A 795 -26.90 50.43 18.73
C GLY A 795 -27.97 50.79 17.70
N LYS A 796 -27.59 51.26 16.51
CA LYS A 796 -28.52 51.59 15.41
C LYS A 796 -28.84 50.36 14.55
N CYS A 797 -29.89 50.45 13.74
CA CYS A 797 -30.20 49.42 12.73
C CYS A 797 -29.08 49.33 11.68
N ILE A 798 -28.99 48.15 11.08
CA ILE A 798 -27.99 47.79 10.08
C ILE A 798 -28.35 48.52 8.77
N PRO A 799 -27.40 49.12 8.04
CA PRO A 799 -27.71 49.71 6.74
C PRO A 799 -28.24 48.65 5.76
N GLU A 800 -29.01 49.09 4.76
CA GLU A 800 -29.38 48.23 3.64
C GLU A 800 -28.16 47.74 2.85
N PHE A 801 -28.34 46.70 2.03
CA PHE A 801 -27.31 46.01 1.25
C PHE A 801 -26.10 45.47 2.03
N THR A 802 -26.16 45.52 3.36
CA THR A 802 -25.06 45.12 4.23
C THR A 802 -25.17 43.64 4.58
N THR A 803 -24.10 42.89 4.33
CA THR A 803 -24.00 41.49 4.79
C THR A 803 -23.40 41.41 6.19
N VAL A 804 -24.08 40.72 7.10
CA VAL A 804 -23.66 40.48 8.47
C VAL A 804 -23.38 38.98 8.65
N LYS A 805 -22.11 38.62 8.88
CA LYS A 805 -21.69 37.26 9.28
C LYS A 805 -21.72 37.15 10.80
N PHE A 806 -22.36 36.13 11.35
CA PHE A 806 -22.39 35.89 12.78
C PHE A 806 -22.38 34.40 13.12
N SER A 807 -21.95 34.12 14.34
CA SER A 807 -21.85 32.80 14.91
C SER A 807 -22.58 32.75 16.25
N LEU A 808 -23.38 31.70 16.43
CA LEU A 808 -23.92 31.29 17.73
C LEU A 808 -23.10 30.10 18.23
N LYS A 809 -23.11 29.85 19.54
CA LYS A 809 -22.53 28.66 20.16
C LYS A 809 -23.55 27.91 21.01
N THR A 810 -23.29 26.62 21.18
CA THR A 810 -24.04 25.72 22.07
C THR A 810 -23.10 25.16 23.15
N ASP A 811 -23.67 24.85 24.32
CA ASP A 811 -22.95 24.26 25.46
C ASP A 811 -22.53 22.80 25.22
N LYS A 812 -23.31 22.08 24.41
CA LYS A 812 -23.12 20.70 23.96
C LYS A 812 -23.17 20.63 22.43
N PHE A 813 -22.57 19.61 21.82
CA PHE A 813 -22.63 19.41 20.37
C PHE A 813 -24.09 19.30 19.90
N ALA A 814 -24.46 20.10 18.90
CA ALA A 814 -25.83 20.26 18.44
C ALA A 814 -25.90 20.46 16.93
N GLN A 815 -27.06 20.17 16.32
CA GLN A 815 -27.38 20.61 14.97
C GLN A 815 -28.41 21.75 15.06
N CYS A 816 -28.08 22.92 14.52
CA CYS A 816 -28.94 24.10 14.55
C CYS A 816 -29.60 24.40 13.20
N LYS A 817 -30.88 24.77 13.25
CA LYS A 817 -31.69 25.21 12.11
C LYS A 817 -32.32 26.56 12.42
N TYR A 818 -32.77 27.26 11.37
CA TYR A 818 -33.52 28.50 11.51
C TYR A 818 -34.64 28.66 10.48
N SER A 819 -35.56 29.58 10.77
CA SER A 819 -36.53 30.10 9.80
C SER A 819 -36.79 31.60 10.05
N LEU A 820 -37.30 32.29 9.03
CA LEU A 820 -37.73 33.70 9.11
C LEU A 820 -39.19 33.85 9.56
N ASN A 821 -39.90 32.73 9.70
CA ASN A 821 -41.22 32.67 10.32
C ASN A 821 -41.14 31.74 11.54
N ARG A 822 -42.05 31.93 12.52
CA ARG A 822 -42.15 31.01 13.66
C ARG A 822 -42.56 29.62 13.20
N THR A 823 -41.89 28.60 13.70
CA THR A 823 -42.19 27.19 13.41
C THR A 823 -42.73 26.48 14.64
N LYS A 824 -43.56 25.46 14.44
CA LYS A 824 -44.12 24.67 15.53
C LYS A 824 -43.03 23.80 16.15
N ASP A 825 -42.35 23.02 15.30
CA ASP A 825 -41.30 22.08 15.68
C ASP A 825 -39.98 22.35 14.90
N TYR A 826 -38.89 21.67 15.28
CA TYR A 826 -37.55 21.81 14.65
C TYR A 826 -37.48 21.20 13.24
N THR A 827 -38.28 20.17 12.97
CA THR A 827 -38.43 19.57 11.64
C THR A 827 -38.90 20.58 10.60
N ASP A 828 -39.76 21.51 11.02
CA ASP A 828 -40.45 22.49 10.19
C ASP A 828 -39.57 23.72 9.88
N MET A 829 -38.29 23.71 10.25
CA MET A 829 -37.35 24.78 9.93
C MET A 829 -36.63 24.50 8.61
N ASP A 830 -36.81 25.43 7.66
CA ASP A 830 -36.42 25.30 6.25
C ASP A 830 -34.93 25.57 6.00
N LEU A 831 -34.28 26.38 6.84
CA LEU A 831 -32.92 26.85 6.64
C LEU A 831 -31.96 26.26 7.69
N SER A 832 -30.70 26.05 7.29
CA SER A 832 -29.64 25.51 8.14
C SER A 832 -28.44 26.46 8.12
N PHE A 833 -27.65 26.44 9.20
CA PHE A 833 -26.36 27.13 9.26
C PHE A 833 -25.33 26.45 8.33
N ALA A 834 -24.14 27.04 8.18
CA ALA A 834 -23.13 26.60 7.20
C ALA A 834 -22.70 25.13 7.36
N GLU A 835 -22.70 24.61 8.59
CA GLU A 835 -22.39 23.21 8.90
C GLU A 835 -23.49 22.21 8.47
N THR A 836 -24.67 22.70 8.08
CA THR A 836 -25.85 21.97 7.59
C THR A 836 -26.37 20.86 8.50
N THR A 837 -25.77 19.66 8.41
CA THR A 837 -26.19 18.44 9.10
C THR A 837 -25.20 17.95 10.14
N ALA A 838 -24.02 18.54 10.22
CA ALA A 838 -23.02 18.20 11.23
C ALA A 838 -23.46 18.69 12.62
N PHE A 839 -23.06 17.96 13.66
CA PHE A 839 -23.21 18.36 15.04
C PHE A 839 -21.95 19.10 15.48
N THR A 840 -22.07 20.41 15.71
CA THR A 840 -20.95 21.28 16.10
C THR A 840 -21.28 21.99 17.42
N LYS A 841 -20.31 22.69 18.01
CA LYS A 841 -20.58 23.64 19.11
C LYS A 841 -20.73 25.08 18.63
N ASN A 842 -20.33 25.38 17.39
CA ASN A 842 -20.32 26.70 16.79
C ASN A 842 -21.14 26.63 15.49
N HIS A 843 -22.07 27.58 15.32
CA HIS A 843 -23.07 27.61 14.25
C HIS A 843 -22.96 28.94 13.54
N THR A 844 -22.50 28.95 12.30
CA THR A 844 -22.13 30.20 11.59
C THR A 844 -22.99 30.41 10.34
N THR A 845 -23.46 31.64 10.14
CA THR A 845 -24.22 32.04 8.95
C THR A 845 -23.95 33.49 8.57
N SER A 846 -24.33 33.87 7.36
CA SER A 846 -24.25 35.22 6.82
C SER A 846 -25.62 35.65 6.30
N PHE A 847 -26.07 36.85 6.64
CA PHE A 847 -27.35 37.40 6.17
C PHE A 847 -27.14 38.77 5.51
N MET A 848 -27.61 38.92 4.28
CA MET A 848 -27.60 40.20 3.55
C MET A 848 -28.88 40.98 3.85
N MET A 849 -28.76 42.22 4.34
CA MET A 849 -29.91 43.10 4.52
C MET A 849 -30.45 43.56 3.16
N PRO A 850 -31.70 43.26 2.79
CA PRO A 850 -32.28 43.75 1.53
C PRO A 850 -32.60 45.25 1.63
N SER A 851 -32.53 45.96 0.50
CA SER A 851 -33.06 47.33 0.38
C SER A 851 -34.56 47.32 0.12
N TYR A 852 -35.26 48.26 0.76
CA TYR A 852 -36.68 48.49 0.55
C TYR A 852 -36.99 48.98 -0.88
N ASP A 853 -36.19 49.93 -1.40
CA ASP A 853 -36.42 50.51 -2.72
C ASP A 853 -36.13 49.53 -3.87
N SER A 854 -35.24 48.55 -3.65
CA SER A 854 -35.06 47.44 -4.61
C SER A 854 -36.20 46.43 -4.58
N LEU A 855 -36.80 46.17 -3.42
CA LEU A 855 -37.95 45.28 -3.28
C LEU A 855 -39.24 45.84 -3.91
N ILE A 856 -39.47 47.15 -3.84
CA ILE A 856 -40.67 47.79 -4.42
C ILE A 856 -40.71 47.64 -5.95
N ASN A 857 -39.57 47.74 -6.63
CA ASN A 857 -39.52 47.73 -8.10
C ASN A 857 -39.77 46.33 -8.71
N GLU A 858 -39.77 45.26 -7.90
CA GLU A 858 -40.00 43.87 -8.34
C GLU A 858 -41.37 43.31 -7.89
N LEU A 859 -42.08 44.01 -6.99
CA LEU A 859 -43.36 43.59 -6.41
C LEU A 859 -44.56 44.36 -7.00
N ASP A 860 -45.68 43.64 -7.19
CA ASP A 860 -46.92 44.18 -7.73
C ASP A 860 -47.50 45.28 -6.79
N PRO A 861 -47.78 46.51 -7.29
CA PRO A 861 -48.23 47.63 -6.46
C PRO A 861 -49.58 47.43 -5.73
N GLU A 862 -50.32 46.35 -5.98
CA GLU A 862 -51.50 45.99 -5.17
C GLU A 862 -51.17 45.36 -3.79
N VAL A 863 -49.92 45.00 -3.50
CA VAL A 863 -49.54 44.35 -2.23
C VAL A 863 -49.26 45.37 -1.11
N GLU A 864 -50.33 45.90 -0.50
CA GLU A 864 -50.28 46.75 0.69
C GLU A 864 -49.92 45.95 1.97
N PHE A 865 -48.73 45.33 2.01
CA PHE A 865 -48.30 44.44 3.10
C PHE A 865 -47.04 44.93 3.85
N SER A 866 -47.24 46.01 4.62
CA SER A 866 -46.38 46.58 5.67
C SER A 866 -44.85 46.67 5.41
N ARG A 867 -44.39 47.89 5.13
CA ARG A 867 -43.01 48.39 5.30
C ARG A 867 -42.32 47.90 6.58
N ASP A 868 -43.09 47.78 7.68
CA ASP A 868 -42.62 47.33 9.00
C ASP A 868 -42.03 45.90 9.02
N LYS A 869 -42.45 45.01 8.11
CA LYS A 869 -42.02 43.59 8.11
C LYS A 869 -40.62 43.36 7.55
N PHE A 870 -40.13 44.27 6.69
CA PHE A 870 -38.80 44.18 6.10
C PHE A 870 -37.80 45.09 6.84
N ALA A 871 -38.27 46.19 7.46
CA ALA A 871 -37.44 47.05 8.29
C ALA A 871 -36.99 46.39 9.61
N ASN A 872 -37.73 45.40 10.14
CA ASN A 872 -37.37 44.68 11.36
C ASN A 872 -37.91 43.24 11.31
N PHE A 873 -37.02 42.26 11.34
CA PHE A 873 -37.37 40.85 11.21
C PHE A 873 -36.62 39.96 12.22
N ASP A 874 -37.27 38.86 12.58
CA ASP A 874 -36.79 37.90 13.57
C ASP A 874 -36.36 36.61 12.85
N MET A 875 -35.12 36.16 13.12
CA MET A 875 -34.66 34.85 12.71
C MET A 875 -34.81 33.89 13.89
N PHE A 876 -35.69 32.90 13.76
CA PHE A 876 -36.03 31.93 14.79
C PHE A 876 -35.12 30.72 14.69
N VAL A 877 -34.27 30.50 15.70
CA VAL A 877 -33.31 29.38 15.77
C VAL A 877 -33.80 28.32 16.74
N ARG A 878 -33.65 27.05 16.37
CA ARG A 878 -33.72 25.91 17.30
C ARG A 878 -32.53 25.00 17.04
N CYS A 879 -32.03 24.37 18.09
CA CYS A 879 -31.00 23.36 18.02
C CYS A 879 -31.49 22.04 18.63
N GLN A 880 -30.89 20.95 18.19
CA GLN A 880 -31.12 19.59 18.67
C GLN A 880 -29.78 19.02 19.12
N ASP A 881 -29.71 18.38 20.29
CA ASP A 881 -28.50 17.66 20.71
C ASP A 881 -28.41 16.27 20.06
N GLY A 882 -27.24 15.63 20.18
CA GLY A 882 -27.02 14.29 19.65
C GLY A 882 -27.93 13.20 20.20
N TYR A 883 -28.70 13.44 21.27
CA TYR A 883 -29.72 12.53 21.82
C TYR A 883 -31.14 12.86 21.36
N GLY A 884 -31.31 13.90 20.54
CA GLY A 884 -32.59 14.33 20.01
C GLY A 884 -33.34 15.36 20.87
N ASN A 885 -32.75 15.90 21.95
CA ASN A 885 -33.39 16.93 22.77
C ASN A 885 -33.41 18.27 22.04
N VAL A 886 -34.61 18.79 21.76
CA VAL A 886 -34.84 20.01 20.94
C VAL A 886 -35.21 21.22 21.81
N ASN A 887 -34.72 22.42 21.44
CA ASN A 887 -35.21 23.67 22.01
C ASN A 887 -36.72 23.84 21.79
N LYS A 888 -37.51 23.74 22.87
CA LYS A 888 -38.98 23.93 22.83
C LYS A 888 -39.39 25.38 22.54
N VAL A 889 -38.56 26.34 22.92
CA VAL A 889 -38.71 27.77 22.62
C VAL A 889 -37.63 28.16 21.61
N GLU A 890 -38.00 28.95 20.61
CA GLU A 890 -37.09 29.48 19.60
C GLU A 890 -36.14 30.51 20.23
N TYR A 891 -34.85 30.42 19.91
CA TYR A 891 -33.88 31.47 20.19
C TYR A 891 -33.95 32.52 19.07
N VAL A 892 -34.32 33.75 19.40
CA VAL A 892 -34.61 34.80 18.42
C VAL A 892 -33.38 35.66 18.16
N VAL A 893 -32.86 35.65 16.93
CA VAL A 893 -31.87 36.64 16.48
C VAL A 893 -32.63 37.75 15.73
N ASN A 894 -32.78 38.91 16.37
CA ASN A 894 -33.51 40.04 15.80
C ASN A 894 -32.59 40.97 15.01
N LEU A 895 -32.98 41.26 13.78
CA LEU A 895 -32.27 42.07 12.80
C LEU A 895 -33.18 43.24 12.37
N CYS A 896 -32.61 44.42 12.16
CA CYS A 896 -33.35 45.55 11.60
C CYS A 896 -32.51 46.32 10.58
N VAL A 897 -33.20 46.78 9.53
CA VAL A 897 -32.66 47.56 8.42
C VAL A 897 -33.02 49.03 8.64
N ASN A 898 -32.10 49.93 8.35
CA ASN A 898 -32.32 51.37 8.48
C ASN A 898 -33.08 51.93 7.25
N ASP A 899 -34.24 52.55 7.48
CA ASP A 899 -35.05 53.21 6.44
C ASP A 899 -34.58 54.65 6.22
N GLY A 900 -33.94 54.91 5.09
CA GLY A 900 -33.48 56.23 4.66
C GLY A 900 -33.01 56.21 3.21
N PRO A 901 -32.91 57.37 2.53
CA PRO A 901 -32.45 57.40 1.15
C PRO A 901 -30.98 57.00 1.07
N ASP A 902 -30.66 56.16 0.09
CA ASP A 902 -29.29 55.73 -0.21
C ASP A 902 -28.41 56.94 -0.57
N LYS A 903 -27.28 57.05 0.12
CA LYS A 903 -26.26 58.10 -0.01
C LYS A 903 -24.86 57.51 -0.15
N THR A 904 -24.79 56.21 -0.36
CA THR A 904 -23.56 55.44 -0.45
C THR A 904 -23.31 55.10 -1.91
N ALA A 905 -22.06 55.21 -2.34
CA ALA A 905 -21.69 54.72 -3.65
C ALA A 905 -21.49 53.19 -3.60
N PRO A 906 -21.80 52.47 -4.70
CA PRO A 906 -21.71 51.01 -4.73
C PRO A 906 -20.26 50.59 -4.55
N TRP A 907 -19.99 49.74 -3.56
CA TRP A 907 -18.65 49.27 -3.25
C TRP A 907 -18.47 47.82 -3.68
N ILE A 908 -17.23 47.50 -4.04
CA ILE A 908 -16.87 46.21 -4.58
C ILE A 908 -16.64 45.24 -3.42
N THR A 909 -17.52 44.25 -3.32
CA THR A 909 -17.56 43.23 -2.26
C THR A 909 -16.54 42.11 -2.51
N ARG A 910 -16.35 41.75 -3.78
CA ARG A 910 -15.44 40.67 -4.23
C ARG A 910 -15.01 40.94 -5.67
N VAL A 911 -13.82 40.49 -6.05
CA VAL A 911 -13.41 40.38 -7.46
C VAL A 911 -12.91 38.97 -7.74
N ILE A 912 -13.17 38.46 -8.95
CA ILE A 912 -12.68 37.18 -9.45
C ILE A 912 -12.02 37.44 -10.82
N PRO A 913 -10.74 37.09 -11.04
CA PRO A 913 -9.76 36.62 -10.05
C PRO A 913 -9.56 37.62 -8.90
N GLU A 914 -9.06 37.15 -7.76
CA GLU A 914 -8.87 38.01 -6.59
C GLU A 914 -7.84 39.12 -6.83
N ASN A 915 -7.95 40.23 -6.09
CA ASN A 915 -7.07 41.37 -6.24
C ASN A 915 -5.63 40.99 -5.83
N GLY A 916 -4.66 41.22 -6.71
CA GLY A 916 -3.28 40.79 -6.55
C GLY A 916 -2.99 39.36 -7.02
N LYS A 917 -3.96 38.64 -7.60
CA LYS A 917 -3.73 37.28 -8.11
C LYS A 917 -2.64 37.27 -9.19
N THR A 918 -1.69 36.35 -9.03
CA THR A 918 -0.69 36.06 -10.05
C THR A 918 -1.26 35.16 -11.14
N LEU A 919 -0.96 35.51 -12.39
CA LEU A 919 -1.35 34.82 -13.62
C LEU A 919 -0.13 34.17 -14.29
N ARG A 920 -0.39 33.08 -15.03
CA ARG A 920 0.61 32.30 -15.80
C ARG A 920 1.56 33.19 -16.59
N PHE A 921 2.81 32.75 -16.71
CA PHE A 921 3.82 33.42 -17.55
C PHE A 921 3.29 33.71 -18.96
N ASN A 922 3.57 34.92 -19.48
CA ASN A 922 3.17 35.36 -20.83
C ASN A 922 1.63 35.49 -21.06
N THR A 923 0.82 35.61 -20.00
CA THR A 923 -0.63 35.92 -20.11
C THR A 923 -0.86 37.35 -20.61
N THR A 924 -1.65 37.53 -21.68
CA THR A 924 -1.91 38.85 -22.31
C THR A 924 -3.33 39.40 -22.09
N SER A 925 -4.25 38.58 -21.59
CA SER A 925 -5.61 38.99 -21.20
C SER A 925 -6.21 38.09 -20.12
N SER A 926 -7.11 38.63 -19.29
CA SER A 926 -7.81 37.87 -18.24
C SER A 926 -9.27 38.34 -18.10
N PRO A 927 -10.27 37.43 -18.04
CA PRO A 927 -11.63 37.81 -17.65
C PRO A 927 -11.65 38.30 -16.21
N VAL A 928 -12.54 39.25 -15.91
CA VAL A 928 -12.75 39.76 -14.55
C VAL A 928 -14.25 39.85 -14.25
N THR A 929 -14.64 39.39 -13.07
CA THR A 929 -15.98 39.56 -12.50
C THR A 929 -15.86 40.30 -11.17
N VAL A 930 -16.36 41.53 -11.15
CA VAL A 930 -16.47 42.39 -9.99
C VAL A 930 -17.87 42.21 -9.41
N TYR A 931 -17.97 41.91 -8.12
CA TYR A 931 -19.24 41.89 -7.41
C TYR A 931 -19.41 43.20 -6.65
N VAL A 932 -20.60 43.78 -6.73
CA VAL A 932 -21.00 44.98 -6.00
C VAL A 932 -22.09 44.68 -4.98
N ASN A 933 -22.10 45.44 -3.89
CA ASN A 933 -23.03 45.24 -2.76
C ASN A 933 -24.50 45.53 -3.12
N GLU A 934 -24.74 46.31 -4.18
CA GLU A 934 -26.05 46.79 -4.64
C GLU A 934 -26.07 46.83 -6.18
N PRO A 935 -27.25 46.87 -6.83
CA PRO A 935 -27.32 46.95 -8.29
C PRO A 935 -26.67 48.23 -8.82
N ALA A 936 -25.69 48.10 -9.70
CA ALA A 936 -24.93 49.22 -10.24
C ALA A 936 -24.51 49.01 -11.71
N ASN A 937 -24.15 50.10 -12.38
CA ASN A 937 -23.40 50.06 -13.64
C ASN A 937 -21.92 50.33 -13.34
N CYS A 938 -21.02 49.43 -13.74
CA CYS A 938 -19.59 49.58 -13.52
C CYS A 938 -18.81 49.86 -14.82
N ARG A 939 -17.74 50.63 -14.68
CA ARG A 939 -16.77 51.00 -15.73
C ARG A 939 -15.35 50.87 -15.17
N TYR A 940 -14.37 50.76 -16.07
CA TYR A 940 -12.96 50.69 -15.68
C TYR A 940 -12.03 51.39 -16.68
N ASP A 941 -10.81 51.62 -16.23
CA ASP A 941 -9.74 52.20 -17.03
C ASP A 941 -8.35 51.69 -16.58
N THR A 942 -7.32 51.94 -17.37
CA THR A 942 -5.92 51.66 -17.02
C THR A 942 -5.18 52.90 -16.49
N ILE A 943 -5.86 54.06 -16.44
CA ILE A 943 -5.34 55.32 -15.93
C ILE A 943 -6.13 55.73 -14.69
N ALA A 944 -5.43 55.94 -13.57
CA ALA A 944 -5.99 56.35 -12.28
C ALA A 944 -6.69 57.72 -12.32
N ASN A 945 -7.60 57.93 -11.38
CA ASN A 945 -8.33 59.15 -11.07
C ASN A 945 -9.20 59.72 -12.20
N LYS A 946 -9.62 58.87 -13.15
CA LYS A 946 -10.66 59.27 -14.12
C LYS A 946 -12.02 59.43 -13.42
N LYS A 947 -12.81 60.39 -13.93
CA LYS A 947 -14.24 60.47 -13.62
C LYS A 947 -14.96 59.32 -14.32
N TYR A 948 -16.00 58.78 -13.70
CA TYR A 948 -16.77 57.63 -14.20
C TYR A 948 -17.21 57.80 -15.66
N GLU A 949 -17.70 58.98 -16.00
CA GLU A 949 -18.18 59.36 -17.34
C GLU A 949 -17.07 59.36 -18.41
N ASN A 950 -15.82 59.51 -17.98
CA ASN A 950 -14.61 59.57 -18.81
C ASN A 950 -13.81 58.26 -18.80
N MET A 951 -14.29 57.20 -18.13
CA MET A 951 -13.67 55.87 -18.17
C MET A 951 -13.94 55.20 -19.52
N THR A 952 -12.91 54.57 -20.07
CA THR A 952 -12.90 54.10 -21.47
C THR A 952 -13.71 52.81 -21.66
N TYR A 953 -13.75 51.93 -20.66
CA TYR A 953 -14.29 50.59 -20.79
C TYR A 953 -15.50 50.37 -19.87
N ASN A 954 -16.57 49.81 -20.42
CA ASN A 954 -17.79 49.47 -19.69
C ASN A 954 -17.80 47.99 -19.29
N MET A 955 -18.46 47.66 -18.18
CA MET A 955 -18.70 46.28 -17.74
C MET A 955 -20.15 45.85 -18.04
N THR A 956 -20.38 44.53 -18.09
CA THR A 956 -21.72 43.94 -18.21
C THR A 956 -22.22 43.52 -16.82
N CYS A 957 -23.18 44.26 -16.27
CA CYS A 957 -23.69 44.06 -14.89
C CYS A 957 -25.09 43.43 -14.87
N GLN A 958 -25.29 42.49 -13.95
CA GLN A 958 -26.61 41.96 -13.59
C GLN A 958 -27.24 42.86 -12.51
N THR A 959 -28.57 43.02 -12.53
CA THR A 959 -29.25 44.03 -11.68
C THR A 959 -30.56 43.55 -11.04
N GLU A 960 -31.06 42.35 -11.37
CA GLU A 960 -32.30 41.81 -10.80
C GLU A 960 -32.05 41.15 -9.43
N LEU A 961 -33.05 41.07 -8.55
CA LEU A 961 -32.91 40.36 -7.27
C LEU A 961 -32.80 38.84 -7.49
N SER A 962 -33.45 38.30 -8.53
CA SER A 962 -33.31 36.90 -8.93
C SER A 962 -31.88 36.50 -9.35
N GLN A 963 -31.04 37.49 -9.69
CA GLN A 963 -29.67 37.33 -10.18
C GLN A 963 -28.61 37.63 -9.10
N VAL A 964 -29.02 37.94 -7.87
CA VAL A 964 -28.09 38.19 -6.77
C VAL A 964 -27.34 36.91 -6.40
N SER A 965 -26.02 37.03 -6.24
CA SER A 965 -25.17 35.93 -5.81
C SER A 965 -24.78 36.09 -4.34
N LEU A 966 -24.16 35.05 -3.76
CA LEU A 966 -23.59 35.09 -2.40
C LEU A 966 -22.51 36.17 -2.23
N GLY A 967 -21.97 36.72 -3.33
CA GLY A 967 -21.05 37.85 -3.34
C GLY A 967 -21.70 39.22 -3.61
N GLY A 968 -22.99 39.30 -3.95
CA GLY A 968 -23.65 40.50 -4.46
C GLY A 968 -23.96 40.40 -5.96
N TRP A 969 -24.10 41.54 -6.64
CA TRP A 969 -24.44 41.62 -8.07
C TRP A 969 -23.18 41.56 -8.96
N PRO A 970 -23.06 40.60 -9.91
CA PRO A 970 -21.88 40.48 -10.75
C PRO A 970 -21.86 41.45 -11.94
N CYS A 971 -20.70 42.10 -12.11
CA CYS A 971 -20.29 42.92 -13.25
C CYS A 971 -19.07 42.29 -13.93
N SER A 972 -19.17 41.92 -15.21
CA SER A 972 -18.12 41.19 -15.93
C SER A 972 -17.47 42.02 -17.05
N ALA A 973 -16.16 41.82 -17.26
CA ALA A 973 -15.38 42.37 -18.37
C ALA A 973 -14.21 41.44 -18.75
N ASN A 974 -13.46 41.79 -19.80
CA ASN A 974 -12.21 41.10 -20.17
C ASN A 974 -11.07 42.13 -20.26
N LEU A 975 -10.04 41.95 -19.43
CA LEU A 975 -8.90 42.84 -19.31
C LEU A 975 -7.83 42.43 -20.33
N THR A 976 -7.40 43.35 -21.19
CA THR A 976 -6.48 43.07 -22.32
C THR A 976 -5.22 43.93 -22.27
N ASN A 977 -4.17 43.48 -22.96
CA ASN A 977 -2.84 44.11 -22.98
C ASN A 977 -2.10 44.01 -21.64
N LEU A 978 -2.21 42.86 -20.97
CA LEU A 978 -1.39 42.54 -19.80
C LEU A 978 0.08 42.37 -20.22
N SER A 979 0.98 42.90 -19.40
CA SER A 979 2.44 42.74 -19.51
C SER A 979 3.01 41.98 -18.31
N LEU A 980 4.23 41.46 -18.44
CA LEU A 980 4.98 40.87 -17.32
C LEU A 980 5.04 41.84 -16.13
N GLY A 981 4.97 41.30 -14.91
CA GLY A 981 4.90 42.10 -13.70
C GLY A 981 3.49 42.63 -13.39
N ASN A 982 3.41 43.78 -12.71
CA ASN A 982 2.15 44.30 -12.18
C ASN A 982 1.32 45.09 -13.21
N ASN A 983 0.04 44.75 -13.35
CA ASN A 983 -0.94 45.39 -14.22
C ASN A 983 -2.08 45.98 -13.37
N ASN A 984 -2.20 47.32 -13.36
CA ASN A 984 -3.22 48.00 -12.55
C ASN A 984 -4.42 48.45 -13.40
N PHE A 985 -5.61 48.22 -12.84
CA PHE A 985 -6.90 48.64 -13.37
C PHE A 985 -7.67 49.40 -12.29
N TYR A 986 -8.45 50.37 -12.72
CA TYR A 986 -9.17 51.29 -11.85
C TYR A 986 -10.66 51.14 -12.14
N PHE A 987 -11.45 50.67 -11.18
CA PHE A 987 -12.88 50.43 -11.32
C PHE A 987 -13.70 51.52 -10.62
N LYS A 988 -14.83 51.90 -11.23
CA LYS A 988 -15.89 52.69 -10.60
C LYS A 988 -17.26 52.20 -11.01
N CYS A 989 -18.19 52.27 -10.07
CA CYS A 989 -19.56 51.86 -10.21
C CYS A 989 -20.50 53.03 -9.84
N LYS A 990 -21.71 53.00 -10.42
CA LYS A 990 -22.78 53.98 -10.18
C LYS A 990 -24.08 53.22 -9.93
N ASP A 991 -24.70 53.43 -8.77
CA ASP A 991 -25.88 52.74 -8.26
C ASP A 991 -27.14 52.93 -9.13
N GLN A 992 -28.28 52.42 -8.66
CA GLN A 992 -29.63 52.75 -9.16
C GLN A 992 -29.74 52.72 -10.71
N PRO A 993 -29.34 51.62 -11.38
CA PRO A 993 -29.24 51.52 -12.84
C PRO A 993 -30.58 51.65 -13.58
N TRP A 994 -31.71 51.53 -12.87
CA TRP A 994 -33.05 51.79 -13.38
C TRP A 994 -33.39 53.29 -13.52
N LEU A 995 -32.58 54.19 -12.94
CA LEU A 995 -32.76 55.64 -13.05
C LEU A 995 -31.89 56.25 -14.18
N PRO A 996 -32.34 57.35 -14.81
CA PRO A 996 -31.55 58.10 -15.78
C PRO A 996 -30.12 58.41 -15.31
N GLU A 997 -29.15 58.36 -16.21
CA GLU A 997 -27.71 58.48 -15.88
C GLU A 997 -27.34 59.87 -15.31
N ASP A 998 -28.19 60.88 -15.55
CA ASP A 998 -28.09 62.26 -15.08
C ASP A 998 -28.83 62.55 -13.76
N ASN A 999 -29.50 61.56 -13.16
CA ASN A 999 -30.25 61.76 -11.91
C ASN A 999 -29.32 61.99 -10.70
N GLU A 1000 -29.57 63.08 -9.96
CA GLU A 1000 -28.81 63.50 -8.77
C GLU A 1000 -28.92 62.53 -7.58
N THR A 1001 -29.87 61.60 -7.56
CA THR A 1001 -29.95 60.55 -6.53
C THR A 1001 -28.95 59.42 -6.73
N ARG A 1002 -28.31 59.33 -7.91
CA ARG A 1002 -27.38 58.25 -8.23
C ARG A 1002 -25.99 58.51 -7.67
N ASN A 1003 -25.57 57.72 -6.68
CA ASN A 1003 -24.24 57.78 -6.09
C ASN A 1003 -23.20 57.08 -6.99
N VAL A 1004 -22.02 57.68 -7.11
CA VAL A 1004 -20.89 57.16 -7.89
C VAL A 1004 -19.64 57.12 -7.03
N ASN A 1005 -18.75 56.13 -7.24
CA ASN A 1005 -17.51 56.07 -6.47
C ASN A 1005 -16.66 57.34 -6.67
N SER A 1006 -16.34 58.02 -5.58
CA SER A 1006 -15.41 59.15 -5.57
C SER A 1006 -14.00 58.70 -5.93
N GLU A 1007 -13.52 57.68 -5.22
CA GLU A 1007 -12.20 57.06 -5.37
C GLU A 1007 -12.24 55.88 -6.36
N ASP A 1008 -11.09 55.49 -6.88
CA ASP A 1008 -10.96 54.31 -7.73
C ASP A 1008 -10.82 53.05 -6.85
N TYR A 1009 -11.53 51.97 -7.18
CA TYR A 1009 -11.13 50.66 -6.69
C TYR A 1009 -9.92 50.19 -7.50
N VAL A 1010 -8.75 50.14 -6.86
CA VAL A 1010 -7.49 49.70 -7.48
C VAL A 1010 -7.42 48.18 -7.47
N TYR A 1011 -7.42 47.61 -8.67
CA TYR A 1011 -7.29 46.17 -8.91
C TYR A 1011 -5.97 45.89 -9.63
N SER A 1012 -5.21 44.95 -9.11
CA SER A 1012 -3.90 44.57 -9.64
C SER A 1012 -3.91 43.11 -10.07
N LEU A 1013 -3.32 42.82 -11.22
CA LEU A 1013 -3.00 41.47 -11.68
C LEU A 1013 -1.51 41.39 -11.96
N TYR A 1014 -0.83 40.42 -11.37
CA TYR A 1014 0.59 40.20 -11.59
C TYR A 1014 0.76 39.08 -12.63
N VAL A 1015 1.46 39.31 -13.74
CA VAL A 1015 1.82 38.25 -14.69
C VAL A 1015 3.22 37.78 -14.31
N SER A 1016 3.39 36.47 -14.04
CA SER A 1016 4.67 35.92 -13.59
C SER A 1016 5.82 36.33 -14.51
N GLU A 1017 6.94 36.76 -13.91
CA GLU A 1017 8.17 37.15 -14.62
C GLU A 1017 9.04 35.94 -15.02
N HIS A 1018 8.80 34.78 -14.41
CA HIS A 1018 9.56 33.55 -14.63
C HIS A 1018 8.64 32.37 -14.94
N LYS A 1019 8.97 31.61 -15.98
CA LYS A 1019 8.25 30.38 -16.33
C LYS A 1019 8.52 29.29 -15.30
N PHE A 1020 7.48 28.55 -14.91
CA PHE A 1020 7.60 27.35 -14.07
C PHE A 1020 8.10 26.16 -14.90
N ASN A 1021 9.06 25.37 -14.36
CA ASN A 1021 9.62 24.19 -15.02
C ASN A 1021 9.97 23.08 -14.01
N ILE A 1022 10.08 21.85 -14.52
CA ILE A 1022 10.65 20.69 -13.80
C ILE A 1022 12.15 20.64 -14.10
N SER A 1023 13.00 20.53 -13.07
CA SER A 1023 14.47 20.41 -13.21
C SER A 1023 14.93 18.97 -13.37
N SER A 1024 14.28 18.02 -12.69
CA SER A 1024 14.62 16.59 -12.76
C SER A 1024 13.43 15.71 -12.39
N ILE A 1025 13.41 14.50 -12.95
CA ILE A 1025 12.51 13.41 -12.57
C ILE A 1025 13.35 12.14 -12.45
N SER A 1026 13.15 11.39 -11.37
CA SER A 1026 13.72 10.05 -11.15
C SER A 1026 12.63 9.09 -10.67
N PRO A 1027 12.71 7.78 -10.91
CA PRO A 1027 13.82 7.07 -11.56
C PRO A 1027 13.89 7.30 -13.08
N GLN A 1028 15.02 6.95 -13.65
CA GLN A 1028 15.27 6.80 -15.09
C GLN A 1028 16.07 5.49 -15.26
N ASP A 1029 16.12 4.95 -16.47
CA ASP A 1029 16.90 3.75 -16.84
C ASP A 1029 16.44 2.48 -16.09
N ILE A 1030 17.35 1.57 -15.70
CA ILE A 1030 16.98 0.24 -15.19
C ILE A 1030 16.94 0.22 -13.66
N ILE A 1031 15.82 -0.23 -13.10
CA ILE A 1031 15.64 -0.55 -11.69
C ILE A 1031 15.63 -2.07 -11.56
N LYS A 1032 16.38 -2.62 -10.60
CA LYS A 1032 16.39 -4.04 -10.28
C LYS A 1032 15.76 -4.27 -8.91
N ASN A 1033 14.94 -5.32 -8.76
CA ASN A 1033 14.43 -5.76 -7.47
C ASN A 1033 14.20 -7.27 -7.43
N GLY A 1034 14.20 -7.87 -6.24
CA GLY A 1034 14.08 -9.33 -6.02
C GLY A 1034 12.74 -9.80 -5.47
N PHE A 1035 11.68 -8.99 -5.59
CA PHE A 1035 10.33 -9.40 -5.19
C PHE A 1035 9.27 -8.59 -5.93
N GLU A 1036 8.13 -9.24 -6.19
CA GLU A 1036 6.96 -8.63 -6.85
C GLU A 1036 5.77 -8.50 -5.89
N PRO A 1037 5.15 -7.32 -5.75
CA PRO A 1037 5.49 -6.05 -6.40
C PRO A 1037 6.64 -5.29 -5.70
N ALA A 1038 7.39 -4.54 -6.50
CA ALA A 1038 8.56 -3.78 -6.11
C ALA A 1038 8.20 -2.32 -5.73
N PRO A 1039 8.62 -1.81 -4.56
CA PRO A 1039 8.42 -0.41 -4.17
C PRO A 1039 9.33 0.54 -4.96
N VAL A 1040 8.75 1.32 -5.87
CA VAL A 1040 9.44 2.34 -6.68
C VAL A 1040 9.03 3.74 -6.24
N THR A 1041 10.01 4.60 -5.90
CA THR A 1041 9.77 6.00 -5.53
C THR A 1041 9.99 6.94 -6.72
N LEU A 1042 8.91 7.44 -7.31
CA LEU A 1042 8.93 8.55 -8.26
C LEU A 1042 9.18 9.86 -7.51
N LYS A 1043 10.17 10.62 -7.96
CA LYS A 1043 10.55 11.93 -7.42
C LYS A 1043 10.66 12.94 -8.56
N ALA A 1044 10.01 14.09 -8.41
CA ALA A 1044 10.15 15.24 -9.30
C ALA A 1044 10.72 16.44 -8.52
N GLN A 1045 11.48 17.31 -9.19
CA GLN A 1045 11.97 18.58 -8.65
C GLN A 1045 11.60 19.73 -9.59
N THR A 1046 11.27 20.88 -9.03
CA THR A 1046 10.69 22.03 -9.76
C THR A 1046 11.42 23.34 -9.42
N PHE A 1047 11.43 24.27 -10.38
CA PHE A 1047 12.08 25.57 -10.28
C PHE A 1047 11.36 26.63 -11.14
N GLY A 1048 11.64 27.91 -10.89
CA GLY A 1048 10.95 29.03 -11.56
C GLY A 1048 9.54 29.27 -11.03
N GLY A 1049 8.68 29.93 -11.80
CA GLY A 1049 7.35 30.33 -11.34
C GLY A 1049 7.39 31.38 -10.21
N VAL A 1050 6.29 31.51 -9.48
CA VAL A 1050 6.07 32.61 -8.51
C VAL A 1050 6.94 32.51 -7.24
N ASP A 1051 7.18 31.30 -6.73
CA ASP A 1051 7.91 31.03 -5.48
C ASP A 1051 9.10 30.07 -5.73
N SER A 1052 9.91 30.41 -6.73
CA SER A 1052 11.19 29.76 -7.06
C SER A 1052 11.16 28.24 -7.20
N GLY A 1053 10.01 27.66 -7.55
CA GLY A 1053 9.81 26.23 -7.78
C GLY A 1053 8.78 25.56 -6.88
N LYS A 1054 8.17 26.24 -5.89
CA LYS A 1054 7.04 25.62 -5.17
C LYS A 1054 5.86 25.39 -6.10
N GLY A 1055 5.29 24.19 -6.07
CA GLY A 1055 4.07 23.87 -6.80
C GLY A 1055 3.41 22.57 -6.35
N THR A 1056 2.48 22.09 -7.17
CA THR A 1056 1.77 20.83 -7.00
C THR A 1056 2.04 19.96 -8.21
N CYS A 1057 2.72 18.83 -8.00
CA CYS A 1057 2.89 17.79 -9.02
C CYS A 1057 1.84 16.67 -8.89
N GLU A 1058 1.49 16.15 -10.07
CA GLU A 1058 0.56 15.08 -10.36
C GLU A 1058 1.21 14.12 -11.37
N TYR A 1059 0.84 12.85 -11.38
CA TYR A 1059 1.37 11.85 -12.31
C TYR A 1059 0.26 11.10 -13.04
N SER A 1060 0.57 10.55 -14.21
CA SER A 1060 -0.30 9.63 -14.94
C SER A 1060 0.53 8.54 -15.62
N PHE A 1061 -0.02 7.33 -15.71
CA PHE A 1061 0.55 6.24 -16.52
C PHE A 1061 0.16 6.32 -18.01
N ALA A 1062 -0.64 7.33 -18.40
CA ALA A 1062 -1.04 7.55 -19.78
C ALA A 1062 -0.94 9.03 -20.15
N GLN A 1063 -0.42 9.33 -21.35
CA GLN A 1063 -0.14 10.70 -21.79
C GLN A 1063 -1.36 11.65 -21.75
N ASN A 1064 -2.55 11.09 -21.99
CA ASN A 1064 -3.83 11.79 -21.95
C ASN A 1064 -4.78 11.19 -20.88
N GLY A 1065 -4.24 10.57 -19.83
CA GLY A 1065 -5.02 9.96 -18.75
C GLY A 1065 -5.37 10.96 -17.63
N SER A 1066 -6.16 10.50 -16.66
CA SER A 1066 -6.35 11.23 -15.39
C SER A 1066 -5.00 11.36 -14.67
N TYR A 1067 -4.73 12.55 -14.15
CA TYR A 1067 -3.53 12.84 -13.36
C TYR A 1067 -3.87 12.75 -11.87
N TYR A 1068 -3.00 12.09 -11.11
CA TYR A 1068 -3.16 11.86 -9.67
C TYR A 1068 -2.10 12.64 -8.90
N GLN A 1069 -2.51 13.39 -7.87
CA GLN A 1069 -1.58 14.18 -7.07
C GLN A 1069 -0.55 13.28 -6.35
N PHE A 1070 0.72 13.72 -6.29
CA PHE A 1070 1.77 13.05 -5.52
C PHE A 1070 1.45 13.04 -4.02
N LEU A 1071 1.81 11.95 -3.32
CA LEU A 1071 1.73 11.81 -1.85
C LEU A 1071 2.40 12.98 -1.11
N LYS A 1072 3.57 13.41 -1.57
CA LYS A 1072 4.26 14.61 -1.07
C LYS A 1072 4.34 15.64 -2.20
N THR A 1073 3.79 16.82 -1.96
CA THR A 1073 3.74 17.93 -2.92
C THR A 1073 3.68 19.27 -2.16
N PHE A 1074 3.34 20.39 -2.81
CA PHE A 1074 3.33 21.76 -2.21
C PHE A 1074 4.73 22.31 -1.83
N GLY A 1075 5.77 21.87 -2.54
CA GLY A 1075 7.16 22.27 -2.31
C GLY A 1075 7.98 22.24 -3.61
N TYR A 1076 9.31 22.22 -3.49
CA TYR A 1076 10.27 22.13 -4.60
C TYR A 1076 10.63 20.69 -5.00
N THR A 1077 10.13 19.71 -4.24
CA THR A 1077 10.45 18.29 -4.38
C THR A 1077 9.23 17.49 -4.01
N HIS A 1078 8.80 16.67 -4.97
CA HIS A 1078 7.55 15.92 -4.92
C HIS A 1078 7.91 14.45 -4.94
N THR A 1079 7.29 13.64 -4.09
CA THR A 1079 7.54 12.19 -4.05
C THR A 1079 6.25 11.39 -4.01
N GLN A 1080 6.21 10.34 -4.81
CA GLN A 1080 5.16 9.34 -4.89
C GLN A 1080 5.82 7.95 -4.81
N VAL A 1081 5.20 7.03 -4.06
CA VAL A 1081 5.66 5.63 -4.00
C VAL A 1081 4.63 4.75 -4.70
N PHE A 1082 5.11 3.74 -5.42
CA PHE A 1082 4.31 2.76 -6.15
C PHE A 1082 4.78 1.34 -5.82
N ASP A 1083 3.86 0.40 -5.71
CA ASP A 1083 4.16 -1.03 -5.78
C ASP A 1083 3.97 -1.48 -7.24
N LEU A 1084 5.07 -1.66 -7.97
CA LEU A 1084 5.06 -1.96 -9.40
C LEU A 1084 5.44 -3.42 -9.70
N MET A 1085 4.96 -3.93 -10.83
CA MET A 1085 5.26 -5.26 -11.36
C MET A 1085 6.47 -5.20 -12.31
N GLY A 1086 6.98 -6.35 -12.74
CA GLY A 1086 8.07 -6.39 -13.73
C GLY A 1086 7.63 -5.78 -15.07
N GLY A 1087 8.42 -4.85 -15.62
CA GLY A 1087 8.14 -4.28 -16.94
C GLY A 1087 8.64 -2.86 -17.18
N ASN A 1088 8.31 -2.34 -18.36
CA ASN A 1088 8.66 -0.99 -18.80
C ASN A 1088 7.59 0.04 -18.39
N TYR A 1089 8.02 1.10 -17.72
CA TYR A 1089 7.16 2.16 -17.23
C TYR A 1089 7.53 3.52 -17.83
N THR A 1090 6.54 4.16 -18.46
CA THR A 1090 6.54 5.59 -18.74
C THR A 1090 5.52 6.26 -17.83
N ILE A 1091 5.99 7.08 -16.90
CA ILE A 1091 5.12 7.87 -16.01
C ILE A 1091 5.22 9.34 -16.41
N TYR A 1092 4.11 9.89 -16.86
CA TYR A 1092 3.97 11.31 -17.20
C TYR A 1092 3.78 12.10 -15.92
N VAL A 1093 4.57 13.15 -15.73
CA VAL A 1093 4.49 14.07 -14.59
C VAL A 1093 4.02 15.42 -15.11
N LYS A 1094 2.98 15.97 -14.47
CA LYS A 1094 2.49 17.32 -14.67
C LYS A 1094 2.64 18.06 -13.34
N CYS A 1095 3.20 19.25 -13.36
CA CYS A 1095 3.30 20.11 -12.19
C CYS A 1095 2.71 21.48 -12.52
N HIS A 1096 2.04 22.11 -11.55
CA HIS A 1096 1.54 23.48 -11.67
C HIS A 1096 1.94 24.32 -10.44
N ASP A 1097 2.16 25.62 -10.62
CA ASP A 1097 2.44 26.55 -9.53
C ASP A 1097 1.19 27.34 -9.07
N GLU A 1098 1.36 28.29 -8.14
CA GLU A 1098 0.26 29.12 -7.63
C GLU A 1098 -0.41 30.00 -8.71
N SER A 1099 0.24 30.22 -9.85
CA SER A 1099 -0.31 30.95 -11.00
C SER A 1099 -1.02 30.05 -12.02
N ASP A 1100 -1.11 28.75 -11.71
CA ASP A 1100 -1.50 27.65 -12.59
C ASP A 1100 -0.57 27.51 -13.81
N ASP A 1101 0.70 27.96 -13.76
CA ASP A 1101 1.67 27.76 -14.85
C ASP A 1101 2.14 26.30 -14.87
N GLU A 1102 2.05 25.64 -16.02
CA GLU A 1102 2.16 24.17 -16.10
C GLU A 1102 3.50 23.71 -16.70
N ALA A 1103 4.16 22.80 -16.00
CA ALA A 1103 5.36 22.10 -16.44
C ALA A 1103 5.08 20.60 -16.61
N TYR A 1104 5.67 20.00 -17.65
CA TYR A 1104 5.46 18.59 -18.00
C TYR A 1104 6.81 17.87 -18.15
N GLY A 1105 6.86 16.60 -17.78
CA GLY A 1105 8.01 15.72 -17.97
C GLY A 1105 7.63 14.24 -17.87
N THR A 1106 8.62 13.35 -18.00
CA THR A 1106 8.41 11.89 -17.95
C THR A 1106 9.52 11.19 -17.16
N ALA A 1107 9.14 10.23 -16.32
CA ALA A 1107 10.03 9.15 -15.90
C ALA A 1107 9.92 8.01 -16.93
N ASN A 1108 11.05 7.52 -17.45
CA ASN A 1108 11.09 6.32 -18.27
C ASN A 1108 12.08 5.33 -17.64
N PHE A 1109 11.58 4.19 -17.21
CA PHE A 1109 12.41 3.17 -16.56
C PHE A 1109 11.94 1.76 -16.85
N GLU A 1110 12.88 0.82 -16.83
CA GLU A 1110 12.62 -0.62 -16.89
C GLU A 1110 12.76 -1.19 -15.47
N LEU A 1111 11.69 -1.75 -14.93
CA LEU A 1111 11.71 -2.47 -13.66
C LEU A 1111 11.92 -3.96 -13.94
N GLN A 1112 13.16 -4.42 -13.77
CA GLN A 1112 13.54 -5.82 -13.82
C GLN A 1112 13.29 -6.44 -12.45
N ILE A 1113 12.34 -7.38 -12.39
CA ILE A 1113 12.09 -8.19 -11.20
C ILE A 1113 12.54 -9.61 -11.49
N ASP A 1114 13.32 -10.17 -10.57
CA ASP A 1114 13.43 -11.62 -10.42
C ASP A 1114 12.68 -12.09 -9.17
N THR A 1115 12.05 -13.25 -9.25
CA THR A 1115 11.33 -13.90 -8.14
C THR A 1115 11.65 -15.39 -8.03
N THR A 1116 12.55 -15.89 -8.89
CA THR A 1116 12.94 -17.29 -8.98
C THR A 1116 14.34 -17.44 -8.41
N PRO A 1117 14.59 -18.42 -7.52
CA PRO A 1117 15.95 -18.69 -7.08
C PRO A 1117 16.71 -19.50 -8.14
N PRO A 1118 18.05 -19.39 -8.22
CA PRO A 1118 18.86 -20.00 -9.27
C PRO A 1118 18.70 -21.52 -9.36
N VAL A 1119 18.73 -22.06 -10.59
CA VAL A 1119 18.63 -23.51 -10.83
C VAL A 1119 19.96 -24.06 -11.33
N ILE A 1120 20.44 -25.13 -10.72
CA ILE A 1120 21.65 -25.84 -11.17
C ILE A 1120 21.30 -26.66 -12.42
N ILE A 1121 21.88 -26.27 -13.57
CA ILE A 1121 21.64 -26.87 -14.88
C ILE A 1121 22.63 -27.99 -15.22
N ASN A 1122 23.82 -28.01 -14.60
CA ASN A 1122 24.83 -29.05 -14.82
C ASN A 1122 25.83 -29.12 -13.64
N TYR A 1123 26.44 -30.29 -13.43
CA TYR A 1123 27.56 -30.42 -12.50
C TYR A 1123 28.55 -31.54 -12.89
N SER A 1124 29.75 -31.53 -12.29
CA SER A 1124 30.74 -32.60 -12.41
C SER A 1124 31.56 -32.79 -11.13
N GLU A 1125 32.07 -34.01 -10.93
CA GLU A 1125 32.74 -34.49 -9.71
C GLU A 1125 34.11 -35.13 -10.09
N ASP A 1126 35.05 -34.34 -10.61
CA ASP A 1126 36.41 -34.81 -10.99
C ASP A 1126 37.49 -34.09 -10.18
N GLY A 1127 37.75 -34.59 -8.96
CA GLY A 1127 38.72 -34.02 -8.00
C GLY A 1127 38.32 -32.66 -7.39
N LYS A 1128 37.29 -32.03 -7.95
CA LYS A 1128 36.58 -30.83 -7.47
C LYS A 1128 35.11 -30.95 -7.88
N ILE A 1129 34.23 -30.27 -7.15
CA ILE A 1129 32.86 -30.00 -7.60
C ILE A 1129 32.92 -28.78 -8.52
N GLU A 1130 32.28 -28.91 -9.67
CA GLU A 1130 32.05 -27.80 -10.59
C GLU A 1130 30.56 -27.79 -10.95
N LEU A 1131 29.85 -26.73 -10.56
CA LEU A 1131 28.42 -26.51 -10.79
C LEU A 1131 28.22 -25.39 -11.81
N TYR A 1132 27.12 -25.47 -12.55
CA TYR A 1132 26.65 -24.40 -13.42
C TYR A 1132 25.19 -24.07 -13.11
N THR A 1133 24.87 -22.79 -12.93
CA THR A 1133 23.50 -22.27 -12.81
C THR A 1133 23.01 -21.71 -14.14
N ASP A 1134 21.69 -21.64 -14.31
CA ASP A 1134 21.06 -20.93 -15.43
C ASP A 1134 21.34 -19.43 -15.41
N GLU A 1135 21.50 -18.84 -14.24
CA GLU A 1135 21.76 -17.40 -14.04
C GLU A 1135 22.90 -17.09 -13.06
N LYS A 1136 23.18 -15.79 -12.84
CA LYS A 1136 24.27 -15.38 -11.96
C LYS A 1136 23.87 -15.47 -10.49
N ALA A 1137 24.51 -16.38 -9.78
CA ALA A 1137 24.26 -16.70 -8.39
C ALA A 1137 25.52 -16.63 -7.51
N GLU A 1138 25.33 -16.60 -6.21
CA GLU A 1138 26.28 -17.10 -5.23
C GLU A 1138 25.74 -18.43 -4.72
N CYS A 1139 26.43 -19.53 -5.02
CA CYS A 1139 26.08 -20.85 -4.49
C CYS A 1139 26.94 -21.15 -3.26
N PHE A 1140 26.31 -21.70 -2.24
CA PHE A 1140 26.85 -22.05 -0.94
C PHE A 1140 26.51 -23.49 -0.63
N TYR A 1141 27.30 -24.15 0.21
CA TYR A 1141 26.99 -25.49 0.69
C TYR A 1141 27.15 -25.65 2.19
N HIS A 1142 26.47 -26.66 2.71
CA HIS A 1142 26.54 -27.12 4.08
C HIS A 1142 26.70 -28.65 4.11
N PRO A 1143 27.46 -29.24 5.06
CA PRO A 1143 27.78 -30.67 5.05
C PRO A 1143 26.65 -31.63 5.46
N THR A 1144 25.52 -31.12 5.98
CA THR A 1144 24.53 -31.94 6.74
C THR A 1144 23.05 -31.55 6.64
N LYS A 1145 22.71 -30.40 6.04
CA LYS A 1145 21.31 -29.92 5.95
C LYS A 1145 21.16 -28.97 4.78
N CYS A 1146 19.96 -28.90 4.22
CA CYS A 1146 19.63 -27.92 3.17
C CYS A 1146 19.15 -26.58 3.72
N ASN A 1147 18.35 -26.56 4.79
CA ASN A 1147 17.89 -25.31 5.40
C ASN A 1147 18.96 -24.72 6.35
N PHE A 1148 20.05 -24.24 5.75
CA PHE A 1148 21.09 -23.48 6.41
C PHE A 1148 20.96 -21.99 6.08
N ASP A 1149 21.48 -21.18 7.00
CA ASP A 1149 21.65 -19.74 6.82
C ASP A 1149 22.87 -19.49 5.94
N ILE A 1150 22.69 -18.71 4.88
CA ILE A 1150 23.69 -18.42 3.85
C ILE A 1150 24.83 -17.56 4.41
N ASP A 1151 24.53 -16.65 5.36
CA ASP A 1151 25.53 -15.81 6.02
C ASP A 1151 26.55 -16.63 6.84
N ASN A 1152 26.19 -17.88 7.18
CA ASN A 1152 27.00 -18.82 7.95
C ASN A 1152 27.44 -20.05 7.12
N ALA A 1153 27.30 -20.00 5.79
CA ALA A 1153 27.55 -21.13 4.89
C ALA A 1153 28.93 -21.08 4.20
N THR A 1154 29.36 -22.21 3.64
CA THR A 1154 30.59 -22.24 2.85
C THR A 1154 30.29 -21.89 1.40
N SER A 1155 30.73 -20.72 0.94
CA SER A 1155 30.51 -20.33 -0.46
C SER A 1155 31.36 -21.16 -1.43
N MET A 1156 30.78 -21.43 -2.60
CA MET A 1156 31.40 -22.06 -3.78
C MET A 1156 31.90 -21.02 -4.80
N THR A 1157 31.59 -19.73 -4.62
CA THR A 1157 32.09 -18.62 -5.44
C THR A 1157 32.35 -17.36 -4.64
N VAL A 1158 33.16 -16.46 -5.19
CA VAL A 1158 33.30 -15.10 -4.68
C VAL A 1158 32.57 -14.17 -5.65
N GLY A 1159 31.43 -13.64 -5.23
CA GLY A 1159 30.56 -12.84 -6.11
C GLY A 1159 29.67 -13.69 -7.01
N PHE A 1160 28.70 -13.01 -7.63
CA PHE A 1160 27.69 -13.60 -8.50
C PHE A 1160 28.27 -14.11 -9.84
N SER A 1161 28.20 -15.43 -10.03
CA SER A 1161 28.75 -16.19 -11.16
C SER A 1161 27.71 -17.16 -11.72
N GLN A 1162 27.90 -17.65 -12.95
CA GLN A 1162 27.15 -18.81 -13.50
C GLN A 1162 27.90 -20.14 -13.32
N GLU A 1163 29.15 -20.07 -12.86
CA GLU A 1163 30.05 -21.22 -12.66
C GLU A 1163 30.53 -21.22 -11.21
N HIS A 1164 30.38 -22.34 -10.51
CA HIS A 1164 30.72 -22.45 -9.08
C HIS A 1164 31.60 -23.66 -8.78
N PHE A 1165 32.49 -23.52 -7.80
CA PHE A 1165 33.55 -24.48 -7.55
C PHE A 1165 33.72 -24.76 -6.06
N ALA A 1166 33.71 -26.03 -5.67
CA ALA A 1166 34.14 -26.44 -4.34
C ALA A 1166 35.18 -27.56 -4.45
N ASN A 1167 36.05 -27.67 -3.44
CA ASN A 1167 36.92 -28.84 -3.33
C ASN A 1167 36.05 -30.06 -3.02
N TRP A 1168 36.27 -31.17 -3.73
CA TRP A 1168 35.57 -32.43 -3.48
C TRP A 1168 36.26 -33.19 -2.34
N ASP A 1169 35.54 -33.37 -1.24
CA ASP A 1169 35.92 -34.18 -0.10
C ASP A 1169 35.02 -35.41 -0.05
N PRO A 1170 35.55 -36.63 -0.24
CA PRO A 1170 34.76 -37.86 -0.17
C PRO A 1170 34.25 -38.19 1.24
N GLY A 1171 34.51 -37.38 2.26
CA GLY A 1171 33.88 -37.48 3.59
C GLY A 1171 32.63 -36.60 3.79
N ILE A 1172 32.27 -35.75 2.83
CA ILE A 1172 31.23 -34.72 2.99
C ILE A 1172 30.07 -34.94 2.00
N THR A 1173 28.83 -34.72 2.46
CA THR A 1173 27.66 -34.57 1.59
C THR A 1173 27.36 -33.09 1.38
N TYR A 1174 27.36 -32.63 0.13
CA TYR A 1174 27.25 -31.22 -0.21
C TYR A 1174 25.80 -30.85 -0.44
N HIS A 1175 25.15 -30.31 0.59
CA HIS A 1175 23.83 -29.70 0.48
C HIS A 1175 24.00 -28.27 -0.04
N VAL A 1176 23.68 -28.01 -1.31
CA VAL A 1176 23.94 -26.73 -1.97
C VAL A 1176 22.68 -25.87 -2.01
N LYS A 1177 22.79 -24.58 -1.67
CA LYS A 1177 21.79 -23.53 -1.94
C LYS A 1177 22.43 -22.40 -2.73
N CYS A 1178 21.68 -21.75 -3.60
CA CYS A 1178 22.12 -20.60 -4.37
C CYS A 1178 21.24 -19.37 -4.08
N ALA A 1179 21.84 -18.19 -4.19
CA ALA A 1179 21.23 -16.88 -4.09
C ALA A 1179 21.51 -16.09 -5.38
N ASP A 1180 20.51 -15.56 -6.05
CA ASP A 1180 20.73 -14.73 -7.26
C ASP A 1180 21.24 -13.31 -6.92
N VAL A 1181 21.58 -12.51 -7.94
CA VAL A 1181 21.94 -11.07 -7.78
C VAL A 1181 20.81 -10.18 -7.23
N TRP A 1182 19.61 -10.73 -7.02
CA TRP A 1182 18.40 -10.03 -6.60
C TRP A 1182 17.96 -10.38 -5.16
N GLY A 1183 18.53 -11.42 -4.56
CA GLY A 1183 18.22 -11.93 -3.21
C GLY A 1183 17.27 -13.12 -3.15
N ASN A 1184 16.85 -13.70 -4.28
CA ASN A 1184 16.07 -14.94 -4.30
C ASN A 1184 16.97 -16.11 -3.94
N THR A 1185 16.60 -16.85 -2.89
CA THR A 1185 17.37 -18.00 -2.38
C THR A 1185 16.56 -19.27 -2.53
N ASN A 1186 17.21 -20.40 -2.84
CA ASN A 1186 16.49 -21.66 -2.90
C ASN A 1186 15.89 -21.96 -1.50
N PRO A 1187 14.56 -22.24 -1.40
CA PRO A 1187 13.94 -22.49 -0.09
C PRO A 1187 14.47 -23.80 0.54
N ASP A 1188 14.77 -24.78 -0.30
CA ASP A 1188 15.47 -26.03 0.03
C ASP A 1188 16.79 -26.11 -0.77
N CYS A 1189 17.50 -27.24 -0.80
CA CYS A 1189 18.69 -27.38 -1.64
C CYS A 1189 18.39 -27.19 -3.15
N ALA A 1190 19.29 -26.51 -3.85
CA ALA A 1190 19.38 -26.56 -5.31
C ALA A 1190 19.89 -27.93 -5.80
N VAL A 1191 20.85 -28.53 -5.10
CA VAL A 1191 21.30 -29.92 -5.32
C VAL A 1191 21.89 -30.50 -4.02
N ILE A 1192 21.90 -31.83 -3.91
CA ILE A 1192 22.66 -32.57 -2.88
C ILE A 1192 23.63 -33.49 -3.61
N LEU A 1193 24.93 -33.35 -3.34
CA LEU A 1193 25.97 -34.25 -3.87
C LEU A 1193 26.46 -35.16 -2.74
N ASN A 1194 26.23 -36.47 -2.86
CA ASN A 1194 26.53 -37.43 -1.81
C ASN A 1194 27.97 -37.93 -1.91
N SER A 1195 28.62 -38.09 -0.75
CA SER A 1195 29.87 -38.84 -0.65
C SER A 1195 29.66 -40.32 -1.04
N PRO A 1196 30.62 -40.96 -1.74
CA PRO A 1196 30.57 -42.39 -2.02
C PRO A 1196 30.88 -43.20 -0.74
N ASP A 1197 29.98 -44.14 -0.43
CA ASP A 1197 30.05 -44.97 0.77
C ASP A 1197 31.40 -45.71 0.88
N LEU A 1198 32.01 -45.66 2.07
CA LEU A 1198 33.40 -46.04 2.33
C LEU A 1198 33.52 -47.11 3.43
N GLU A 1199 32.41 -47.65 3.94
CA GLU A 1199 32.42 -48.83 4.79
C GLU A 1199 32.85 -50.07 3.98
N LEU A 1200 34.07 -50.56 4.22
CA LEU A 1200 34.62 -51.73 3.52
C LEU A 1200 34.20 -53.05 4.21
N PRO A 1201 33.88 -54.13 3.46
CA PRO A 1201 33.35 -55.35 4.06
C PRO A 1201 34.26 -56.01 5.10
N ILE A 1202 33.78 -56.07 6.34
CA ILE A 1202 34.47 -56.64 7.49
C ILE A 1202 34.11 -58.11 7.65
N ILE A 1203 35.11 -58.99 7.82
CA ILE A 1203 34.88 -60.42 8.09
C ILE A 1203 34.42 -60.60 9.55
N THR A 1204 33.10 -60.56 9.75
CA THR A 1204 32.42 -60.70 11.06
C THR A 1204 32.66 -62.08 11.68
N ARG A 1205 32.73 -63.14 10.87
CA ARG A 1205 32.92 -64.52 11.35
C ARG A 1205 33.78 -65.36 10.40
N ALA A 1206 34.53 -66.30 10.96
CA ALA A 1206 35.27 -67.32 10.21
C ALA A 1206 35.21 -68.66 10.94
N TYR A 1207 34.97 -69.77 10.23
CA TYR A 1207 34.82 -71.10 10.80
C TYR A 1207 35.07 -72.22 9.78
N ASN A 1208 35.59 -73.37 10.25
CA ASN A 1208 35.73 -74.56 9.42
C ASN A 1208 34.46 -75.43 9.48
N ALA A 1209 34.06 -75.96 8.32
CA ALA A 1209 33.03 -76.99 8.20
C ALA A 1209 33.51 -78.10 7.26
N GLY A 1210 33.83 -79.27 7.81
CA GLY A 1210 34.43 -80.37 7.05
C GLY A 1210 35.82 -80.01 6.50
N ASN A 1211 35.98 -80.11 5.18
CA ASN A 1211 37.23 -79.78 4.47
C ASN A 1211 37.24 -78.35 3.89
N SER A 1212 36.36 -77.45 4.37
CA SER A 1212 36.26 -76.08 3.86
C SER A 1212 36.36 -75.03 4.96
N LEU A 1213 37.04 -73.92 4.64
CA LEU A 1213 37.06 -72.67 5.39
C LEU A 1213 35.89 -71.81 4.92
N ASN A 1214 35.05 -71.36 5.85
CA ASN A 1214 33.92 -70.48 5.58
C ASN A 1214 34.12 -69.15 6.34
N ILE A 1215 33.75 -68.05 5.71
CA ILE A 1215 33.75 -66.72 6.30
C ILE A 1215 32.42 -66.02 6.04
N ILE A 1216 32.04 -65.08 6.90
CA ILE A 1216 30.86 -64.23 6.75
C ILE A 1216 31.31 -62.77 6.87
N THR A 1217 30.81 -61.91 5.99
CA THR A 1217 31.06 -60.46 5.95
C THR A 1217 29.95 -59.65 6.63
N SER A 1218 30.18 -58.36 6.85
CA SER A 1218 29.17 -57.38 7.32
C SER A 1218 28.02 -57.24 6.33
N GLU A 1219 28.35 -57.29 5.04
CA GLU A 1219 27.48 -57.01 3.90
C GLU A 1219 27.81 -57.93 2.71
N ILE A 1220 27.12 -57.73 1.59
CA ILE A 1220 27.36 -58.46 0.34
C ILE A 1220 28.71 -58.06 -0.24
N ALA A 1221 29.64 -59.01 -0.32
CA ALA A 1221 31.01 -58.78 -0.70
C ALA A 1221 31.51 -59.82 -1.71
N LYS A 1222 32.72 -59.62 -2.24
CA LYS A 1222 33.47 -60.62 -2.98
C LYS A 1222 34.86 -60.77 -2.37
N CYS A 1223 35.09 -61.89 -1.68
CA CYS A 1223 36.35 -62.14 -1.00
C CYS A 1223 37.33 -62.96 -1.84
N TYR A 1224 38.60 -62.53 -1.79
CA TYR A 1224 39.76 -63.08 -2.50
C TYR A 1224 40.84 -63.43 -1.50
N TYR A 1225 41.71 -64.39 -1.83
CA TYR A 1225 42.79 -64.80 -0.94
C TYR A 1225 44.13 -65.04 -1.63
N ASP A 1226 45.20 -64.83 -0.87
CA ASP A 1226 46.57 -65.21 -1.21
C ASP A 1226 47.19 -66.04 -0.07
N PHE A 1227 48.32 -66.71 -0.34
CA PHE A 1227 49.02 -67.58 0.61
C PHE A 1227 50.34 -67.03 1.15
N GLU A 1228 50.81 -65.87 0.65
CA GLU A 1228 52.14 -65.33 0.94
C GLU A 1228 52.09 -63.88 1.47
N THR A 1229 51.12 -63.06 1.04
CA THR A 1229 51.09 -61.63 1.34
C THR A 1229 49.67 -61.06 1.43
N CYS A 1230 49.52 -59.89 2.08
CA CYS A 1230 48.30 -59.08 1.99
C CYS A 1230 48.34 -58.04 0.86
N TYR A 1231 49.49 -57.80 0.24
CA TYR A 1231 49.64 -56.78 -0.79
C TYR A 1231 49.31 -57.30 -2.21
N PHE A 1232 48.50 -58.35 -2.30
CA PHE A 1232 48.00 -58.85 -3.58
C PHE A 1232 46.87 -57.97 -4.13
N LYS A 1233 46.66 -58.06 -5.45
CA LYS A 1233 45.53 -57.45 -6.17
C LYS A 1233 44.41 -58.49 -6.35
N PRO A 1234 43.19 -58.24 -5.86
CA PRO A 1234 42.01 -59.10 -6.05
C PRO A 1234 41.80 -59.59 -7.49
N GLU A 1235 41.97 -58.71 -8.49
CA GLU A 1235 41.87 -59.02 -9.93
C GLU A 1235 42.70 -60.24 -10.38
N ASN A 1236 43.81 -60.53 -9.69
CA ASN A 1236 44.77 -61.57 -10.04
C ASN A 1236 44.80 -62.73 -9.00
N ALA A 1237 43.90 -62.70 -8.02
CA ALA A 1237 43.85 -63.68 -6.94
C ALA A 1237 42.61 -64.59 -7.06
N PRO A 1238 42.68 -65.84 -6.57
CA PRO A 1238 41.50 -66.69 -6.48
C PRO A 1238 40.46 -66.07 -5.54
N SER A 1239 39.22 -65.97 -6.01
CA SER A 1239 38.08 -65.66 -5.15
C SER A 1239 37.66 -66.90 -4.35
N MET A 1240 37.08 -66.68 -3.17
CA MET A 1240 36.51 -67.75 -2.35
C MET A 1240 35.21 -68.25 -2.99
N THR A 1241 34.26 -67.35 -3.25
CA THR A 1241 33.06 -67.62 -4.06
C THR A 1241 33.15 -66.93 -5.43
N PRO A 1242 32.43 -67.42 -6.45
CA PRO A 1242 32.37 -66.76 -7.76
C PRO A 1242 31.53 -65.48 -7.73
N ASP A 1243 30.48 -65.44 -6.90
CA ASP A 1243 29.46 -64.39 -6.88
C ASP A 1243 29.58 -63.48 -5.65
N LEU A 1244 28.88 -62.34 -5.70
CA LEU A 1244 28.71 -61.37 -4.61
C LEU A 1244 27.72 -61.93 -3.58
N GLU A 1245 28.20 -62.28 -2.39
CA GLU A 1245 27.42 -62.96 -1.33
C GLU A 1245 27.87 -62.46 0.06
N THR A 1246 27.15 -62.81 1.14
CA THR A 1246 27.55 -62.50 2.53
C THR A 1246 28.31 -63.64 3.22
N GLU A 1247 28.32 -64.84 2.63
CA GLU A 1247 29.02 -66.01 3.14
C GLU A 1247 29.91 -66.60 2.04
N HIS A 1248 31.19 -66.82 2.33
CA HIS A 1248 32.17 -67.30 1.35
C HIS A 1248 32.85 -68.58 1.83
N THR A 1249 33.02 -69.55 0.92
CA THR A 1249 33.61 -70.85 1.23
C THR A 1249 34.77 -71.19 0.31
N VAL A 1250 35.83 -71.82 0.82
CA VAL A 1250 36.94 -72.33 0.01
C VAL A 1250 37.45 -73.65 0.58
N ASN A 1251 37.94 -74.55 -0.28
CA ASN A 1251 38.58 -75.79 0.16
C ASN A 1251 39.80 -75.47 1.05
N TRP A 1252 39.80 -76.01 2.27
CA TRP A 1252 40.86 -75.82 3.25
C TRP A 1252 42.11 -76.62 2.88
N ILE A 1253 43.27 -75.95 2.91
CA ILE A 1253 44.58 -76.56 2.69
C ILE A 1253 45.37 -76.53 4.01
N PRO A 1254 45.57 -77.68 4.68
CA PRO A 1254 46.29 -77.74 5.95
C PRO A 1254 47.70 -77.13 5.88
N GLY A 1255 48.04 -76.29 6.86
CA GLY A 1255 49.36 -75.66 6.95
C GLY A 1255 49.57 -74.43 6.06
N LYS A 1256 48.51 -73.88 5.44
CA LYS A 1256 48.53 -72.60 4.73
C LYS A 1256 47.88 -71.49 5.57
N VAL A 1257 48.37 -70.26 5.40
CA VAL A 1257 47.78 -69.05 5.96
C VAL A 1257 47.01 -68.35 4.84
N TYR A 1258 45.74 -68.09 5.04
CA TYR A 1258 44.90 -67.38 4.07
C TYR A 1258 44.95 -65.87 4.40
N HIS A 1259 45.50 -65.10 3.46
CA HIS A 1259 45.53 -63.65 3.47
C HIS A 1259 44.31 -63.16 2.68
N ILE A 1260 43.26 -62.70 3.35
CA ILE A 1260 41.95 -62.46 2.72
C ILE A 1260 41.67 -60.96 2.58
N LYS A 1261 41.18 -60.57 1.40
CA LYS A 1261 40.61 -59.25 1.10
C LYS A 1261 39.20 -59.41 0.58
N CYS A 1262 38.27 -58.65 1.14
CA CYS A 1262 36.90 -58.57 0.64
C CYS A 1262 36.70 -57.23 -0.05
N ALA A 1263 36.13 -57.27 -1.25
CA ALA A 1263 35.65 -56.10 -1.97
C ALA A 1263 34.14 -55.95 -1.80
N ASP A 1264 33.62 -54.73 -1.74
CA ASP A 1264 32.19 -54.45 -1.78
C ASP A 1264 31.56 -54.76 -3.16
N ALA A 1265 30.28 -54.42 -3.33
CA ALA A 1265 29.58 -54.58 -4.61
C ALA A 1265 30.11 -53.67 -5.74
N TRP A 1266 30.85 -52.61 -5.41
CA TRP A 1266 31.41 -51.62 -6.35
C TRP A 1266 32.89 -51.89 -6.70
N GLY A 1267 33.56 -52.78 -5.97
CA GLY A 1267 34.93 -53.20 -6.18
C GLY A 1267 35.96 -52.57 -5.23
N ASN A 1268 35.55 -51.81 -4.21
CA ASN A 1268 36.46 -51.20 -3.24
C ASN A 1268 36.91 -52.23 -2.21
N TYR A 1269 38.21 -52.27 -1.87
CA TYR A 1269 38.79 -53.22 -0.92
C TYR A 1269 39.98 -52.61 -0.15
N PRO A 1270 40.29 -53.09 1.07
CA PRO A 1270 41.36 -52.51 1.88
C PRO A 1270 42.76 -52.75 1.31
N MET A 1271 43.70 -51.84 1.63
CA MET A 1271 45.08 -51.92 1.15
C MET A 1271 45.86 -53.09 1.80
N ASP A 1272 45.58 -53.38 3.08
CA ASP A 1272 46.01 -54.60 3.80
C ASP A 1272 44.86 -55.65 3.79
N CYS A 1273 45.06 -56.84 4.34
CA CYS A 1273 44.01 -57.87 4.43
C CYS A 1273 42.86 -57.45 5.33
N SER A 1274 41.62 -57.71 4.90
CA SER A 1274 40.43 -57.76 5.78
C SER A 1274 40.63 -58.76 6.94
N ARG A 1275 41.33 -59.89 6.70
CA ARG A 1275 41.74 -60.83 7.76
C ARG A 1275 42.89 -61.74 7.33
N LYS A 1276 43.73 -62.16 8.28
CA LYS A 1276 44.68 -63.29 8.14
C LYS A 1276 44.13 -64.49 8.92
N ILE A 1277 44.03 -65.65 8.28
CA ILE A 1277 43.51 -66.88 8.91
C ILE A 1277 44.54 -68.00 8.80
N SER A 1278 45.02 -68.48 9.94
CA SER A 1278 45.75 -69.73 10.10
C SER A 1278 45.02 -70.61 11.10
N MET A 1279 45.01 -71.93 10.85
CA MET A 1279 44.44 -72.97 11.72
C MET A 1279 45.33 -74.22 11.68
#